data_AF-A0A2T5LP14-F1
#
_entry.id   AF-A0A2T5LP14-F1
#
_cell.length_a   1.000
_cell.length_b   1.000
_cell.length_c   1.000
_cell.angle_alpha   90.00
_cell.angle_beta   90.00
_cell.angle_gamma   90.00
#
_symmetry.space_group_name_H-M   'P 1'
#
loop_
_entity.id
_entity.type
_entity.pdbx_description
1 polymer ?
#
loop_
_entity_poly.entity_id
_entity_poly.type
_entity_poly.pdbx_seq_one_letter_code
_entity_poly.pdbx_strand_id
1 'polypeptide(L)'
;MSIIDTTKDLSALFTHQVRATPDALALEDDTAKYTYAELDKEVETLSCRLRSYGVSRDSLVGVLLPRSAHYVIACLAALRAGGAFLVLELAYPPDLLADVIDDSNPAVVVTISGEVRKIKAGVPVIALDIPATEVDGHAKEPGPLPAEDDLERLAFVSYSSGTTGKPKGIANPHRAPVLSYNLRFGVQDLHPGDRVACNVFFIWEIIRPLLRGATVVAVPDDASYDPATLVDLLASKRITETLMTPTLLATVLSRHPHIGARLPDLRTLWLNGEVVTTDLARRAIKALPNTRLLNCYSTCETHEVACGDIREILDEESQYCPVGPPLDPERIYIVDEDGRQVEPGTSGELLVGGSLLAREYLNLPEKTREAFKPNPFDRAPGSLIYRTGDMARLLPSGTLEITGRLGLMIKLRGYSIVPGKVENDIGKYLAVRHCAVIAHGEGLERQLVAYIVVDKDQSAERPAVEINESGHSPSARRVLLPYLAPYMIPALWVEMEELPTNAVSGKIDLKRLPSPHIVDAVNGNGQKVEADPIGIDDIATIWAAALKVPKSILKAEDNFFDLGGHSLSIADLSSRLSRKFGCRVPIARLADNSTLTGHLETVRAVRDGHTAAVQAELPAVLRADATLDEDIKPSNANICSISDAETVLLTGVTGFLGAFLLKDLVDSTSAHIICLVRFNEPEDDDQPSGVARIRRNLLDLGLWGDSIMERVEILPGNLARGRFGLSPEAFTELAARVDVIIHAAATVNLVYPYAALRGPNVGGTREILRLACQGGATVQYVSTNGVLPPSPDKGWPENTMLAVDDVPEKLLDGYGQTKWVAEQLVLEAGRRGLPVKIHRAGTISGHSQTGAGNAWDLLSALIVESIKLGYSPDVAGWRAEMTPVDFVSKAIVHLSTHTQAEQTVFHLGDPAPVNTRSVFEDLKVLGYPTKPLAWDEWVALWTEKRGSVKGGDGAFTVDILRSGMPTIEFLRGIVVLDNAATRPFRAEVERPKVDRFLLETYTRHWFARGWLSKAPTRQNGVGRPKNAISRGPLSGKVAVVTGASSGIGAAVAAALTREGCHVALGARRLDALEAVKSSISGYEGQVLLHQTDVTDRSQVEGLVNAASEQLGPVDILVACAGVMYYTMMANINMDEWERTVDVNCKGIMYSLASTVPGMLARGRGHIVAISSDAGRKVFPGLGVYSGSKFFIEATLQSLRLETAGTGLRVTSIQPGNTATDLPGMSTDAEAIKKYGEPSGAQILDPTDVANSIIYALRQPAHVAVNEILIEPRDEPI
;
A
#
# COMPACT_ATOMS: atom_id res chain seq x y z
N MET A 1 29.93 40.59 21.59
CA MET A 1 30.55 39.82 22.70
C MET A 1 30.44 38.35 22.34
N SER A 2 31.29 37.48 22.88
CA SER A 2 31.06 36.04 22.76
C SER A 2 29.85 35.62 23.60
N ILE A 3 29.15 34.57 23.15
CA ILE A 3 27.95 34.02 23.77
C ILE A 3 28.32 32.83 24.68
N ILE A 4 29.40 32.12 24.34
CA ILE A 4 30.06 31.11 25.17
C ILE A 4 31.51 31.53 25.44
N ASP A 5 32.18 30.86 26.38
CA ASP A 5 33.62 31.06 26.60
C ASP A 5 34.42 30.38 25.50
N THR A 6 34.82 31.15 24.47
CA THR A 6 35.62 30.64 23.35
C THR A 6 37.08 30.37 23.70
N THR A 7 37.49 30.48 24.97
CA THR A 7 38.81 30.05 25.46
C THR A 7 38.79 28.63 26.05
N LYS A 8 37.62 27.98 26.13
CA LYS A 8 37.42 26.67 26.75
C LYS A 8 37.03 25.58 25.76
N ASP A 9 37.52 24.37 25.99
CA ASP A 9 37.22 23.19 25.18
C ASP A 9 35.76 22.71 25.36
N LEU A 10 35.28 21.86 24.45
CA LEU A 10 33.89 21.39 24.45
C LEU A 10 33.51 20.56 25.69
N SER A 11 34.46 19.87 26.32
CA SER A 11 34.22 19.13 27.58
C SER A 11 34.08 20.09 28.75
N ALA A 12 34.95 21.11 28.83
CA ALA A 12 34.85 22.16 29.86
C ALA A 12 33.54 22.94 29.73
N LEU A 13 33.17 23.34 28.51
CA LEU A 13 31.90 24.04 28.22
C LEU A 13 30.66 23.19 28.57
N PHE A 14 30.64 21.90 28.22
CA PHE A 14 29.57 20.99 28.64
C PHE A 14 29.50 20.88 30.17
N THR A 15 30.65 20.72 30.83
CA THR A 15 30.75 20.62 32.29
C THR A 15 30.26 21.90 33.00
N HIS A 16 30.45 23.07 32.39
CA HIS A 16 29.86 24.33 32.87
C HIS A 16 28.33 24.34 32.74
N GLN A 17 27.77 23.86 31.61
CA GLN A 17 26.32 23.78 31.44
C GLN A 17 25.68 22.75 32.40
N VAL A 18 26.32 21.61 32.65
CA VAL A 18 25.87 20.62 33.65
C VAL A 18 25.71 21.26 35.03
N ARG A 19 26.67 22.09 35.45
CA ARG A 19 26.61 22.81 36.73
C ARG A 19 25.56 23.92 36.76
N ALA A 20 25.20 24.48 35.59
CA ALA A 20 24.21 25.55 35.48
C ALA A 20 22.76 25.06 35.46
N THR A 21 22.49 23.89 34.88
CA THR A 21 21.12 23.33 34.75
C THR A 21 21.08 21.81 34.98
N PRO A 22 21.51 21.29 36.15
CA PRO A 22 21.69 19.85 36.37
C PRO A 22 20.41 19.03 36.17
N ASP A 23 19.26 19.56 36.62
CA ASP A 23 17.95 18.88 36.57
C ASP A 23 17.21 19.07 35.23
N ALA A 24 17.76 19.85 34.29
CA ALA A 24 17.15 20.03 32.97
C ALA A 24 17.39 18.81 32.08
N LEU A 25 16.44 18.49 31.19
CA LEU A 25 16.57 17.36 30.26
C LEU A 25 17.61 17.67 29.18
N ALA A 26 18.72 16.92 29.17
CA ALA A 26 19.84 17.12 28.26
C ALA A 26 19.74 16.28 26.99
N LEU A 27 19.34 15.00 27.13
CA LEU A 27 19.37 14.03 26.04
C LEU A 27 18.15 13.10 26.09
N GLU A 28 17.55 12.83 24.94
CA GLU A 28 16.43 11.91 24.77
C GLU A 28 16.58 11.09 23.47
N ASP A 29 16.24 9.81 23.52
CA ASP A 29 15.88 9.01 22.33
C ASP A 29 14.51 8.33 22.56
N ASP A 30 14.19 7.25 21.84
CA ASP A 30 12.92 6.54 21.98
C ASP A 30 12.86 5.58 23.18
N THR A 31 14.00 5.31 23.81
CA THR A 31 14.15 4.37 24.93
C THR A 31 14.60 5.02 26.23
N ALA A 32 15.39 6.11 26.16
CA ALA A 32 16.03 6.72 27.30
C ALA A 32 15.87 8.25 27.34
N LYS A 33 15.95 8.80 28.55
CA LYS A 33 15.96 10.24 28.85
C LYS A 33 16.99 10.49 29.95
N TYR A 34 17.80 11.52 29.79
CA TYR A 34 18.85 11.89 30.74
C TYR A 34 18.78 13.40 31.03
N THR A 35 18.68 13.76 32.30
CA THR A 35 19.00 15.12 32.77
C THR A 35 20.48 15.43 32.54
N TYR A 36 20.90 16.69 32.65
CA TYR A 36 22.32 17.05 32.56
C TYR A 36 23.18 16.33 33.61
N ALA A 37 22.67 16.15 34.84
CA ALA A 37 23.36 15.41 35.89
C ALA A 37 23.48 13.90 35.61
N GLU A 38 22.43 13.27 35.06
CA GLU A 38 22.47 11.86 34.66
C GLU A 38 23.38 11.65 33.44
N LEU A 39 23.30 12.55 32.45
CA LEU A 39 24.17 12.51 31.27
C LEU A 39 25.65 12.66 31.65
N ASP A 40 25.99 13.60 32.54
CA ASP A 40 27.35 13.78 33.03
C ASP A 40 27.88 12.52 33.74
N LYS A 41 27.04 11.84 34.51
CA LYS A 41 27.38 10.58 35.19
C LYS A 41 27.68 9.43 34.21
N GLU A 42 26.88 9.27 33.16
CA GLU A 42 27.13 8.23 32.14
C GLU A 42 28.35 8.57 31.28
N VAL A 43 28.54 9.86 30.96
CA VAL A 43 29.75 10.39 30.28
C VAL A 43 31.01 10.17 31.12
N GLU A 44 30.97 10.41 32.43
CA GLU A 44 32.09 10.19 33.35
C GLU A 44 32.40 8.69 33.53
N THR A 45 31.36 7.85 33.60
CA THR A 45 31.51 6.39 33.70
C THR A 45 32.19 5.83 32.45
N LEU A 46 31.75 6.24 31.26
CA LEU A 46 32.36 5.82 30.00
C LEU A 46 33.74 6.47 29.80
N SER A 47 33.97 7.73 30.19
CA SER A 47 35.30 8.37 30.08
C SER A 47 36.35 7.66 30.95
N CYS A 48 35.98 7.24 32.16
CA CYS A 48 36.82 6.43 33.03
C CYS A 48 37.18 5.08 32.38
N ARG A 49 36.22 4.40 31.73
CA ARG A 49 36.48 3.19 30.95
C ARG A 49 37.38 3.48 29.74
N LEU A 50 37.15 4.56 29.00
CA LEU A 50 38.00 4.95 27.85
C LEU A 50 39.45 5.23 28.26
N ARG A 51 39.67 5.91 29.39
CA ARG A 51 41.00 6.21 29.91
C ARG A 51 41.81 4.95 30.25
N SER A 52 41.18 3.83 30.63
CA SER A 52 41.91 2.57 30.89
C SER A 52 42.40 1.85 29.63
N TYR A 53 41.95 2.23 28.43
CA TYR A 53 42.55 1.79 27.15
C TYR A 53 43.69 2.73 26.69
N GLY A 54 44.03 3.74 27.51
CA GLY A 54 45.10 4.71 27.26
C GLY A 54 44.70 5.93 26.43
N VAL A 55 43.41 6.30 26.41
CA VAL A 55 42.95 7.53 25.77
C VAL A 55 43.57 8.75 26.47
N SER A 56 44.16 9.64 25.67
CA SER A 56 44.86 10.86 26.10
C SER A 56 44.82 11.91 24.97
N ARG A 57 45.59 13.00 25.08
CA ARG A 57 45.64 14.08 24.08
C ARG A 57 45.79 13.53 22.64
N ASP A 58 44.93 13.99 21.73
CA ASP A 58 44.85 13.57 20.32
C ASP A 58 44.65 12.06 20.06
N SER A 59 44.41 11.25 21.10
CA SER A 59 44.04 9.83 20.93
C SER A 59 42.63 9.70 20.39
N LEU A 60 42.45 8.88 19.35
CA LEU A 60 41.14 8.67 18.72
C LEU A 60 40.35 7.55 19.39
N VAL A 61 39.07 7.81 19.66
CA VAL A 61 38.06 6.84 20.11
C VAL A 61 37.09 6.61 18.95
N GLY A 62 37.10 5.42 18.35
CA GLY A 62 36.15 5.09 17.29
C GLY A 62 34.74 4.99 17.84
N VAL A 63 33.76 5.67 17.24
CA VAL A 63 32.35 5.57 17.62
C VAL A 63 31.61 4.87 16.47
N LEU A 64 31.36 3.57 16.63
CA LEU A 64 30.66 2.70 15.68
C LEU A 64 29.33 2.25 16.31
N LEU A 65 28.37 3.17 16.39
CA LEU A 65 27.09 2.99 17.08
C LEU A 65 25.92 3.42 16.19
N PRO A 66 24.71 2.85 16.37
CA PRO A 66 23.50 3.37 15.73
C PRO A 66 23.11 4.74 16.31
N ARG A 67 22.38 5.56 15.53
CA ARG A 67 21.88 6.86 15.97
C ARG A 67 20.99 6.71 17.21
N SER A 68 21.50 7.16 18.36
CA SER A 68 20.94 6.90 19.69
C SER A 68 21.56 7.82 20.75
N ALA A 69 21.02 7.83 21.97
CA ALA A 69 21.63 8.53 23.10
C ALA A 69 23.06 8.01 23.40
N HIS A 70 23.31 6.71 23.21
CA HIS A 70 24.64 6.11 23.40
C HIS A 70 25.71 6.69 22.45
N TYR A 71 25.33 7.08 21.22
CA TYR A 71 26.24 7.78 20.30
C TYR A 71 26.70 9.11 20.89
N VAL A 72 25.76 9.91 21.42
CA VAL A 72 26.05 11.22 22.03
C VAL A 72 26.92 11.06 23.28
N ILE A 73 26.59 10.07 24.14
CA ILE A 73 27.38 9.73 25.33
C ILE A 73 28.82 9.33 24.94
N ALA A 74 29.01 8.53 23.90
CA ALA A 74 30.33 8.12 23.42
C ALA A 74 31.18 9.30 22.91
N CYS A 75 30.58 10.22 22.15
CA CYS A 75 31.25 11.45 21.71
C CYS A 75 31.71 12.30 22.91
N LEU A 76 30.83 12.57 23.88
CA LEU A 76 31.15 13.36 25.07
C LEU A 76 32.20 12.67 25.95
N ALA A 77 32.10 11.35 26.14
CA ALA A 77 33.03 10.56 26.94
C ALA A 77 34.44 10.54 26.35
N ALA A 78 34.59 10.52 25.02
CA ALA A 78 35.88 10.64 24.36
C ALA A 78 36.55 12.01 24.65
N LEU A 79 35.77 13.09 24.61
CA LEU A 79 36.25 14.45 24.92
C LEU A 79 36.63 14.60 26.40
N ARG A 80 35.82 14.04 27.31
CA ARG A 80 36.04 14.01 28.78
C ARG A 80 37.24 13.14 29.16
N ALA A 81 37.51 12.06 28.41
CA ALA A 81 38.71 11.23 28.55
C ALA A 81 40.00 11.93 28.07
N GLY A 82 39.90 13.14 27.49
CA GLY A 82 41.03 13.92 26.98
C GLY A 82 41.43 13.61 25.53
N GLY A 83 40.73 12.68 24.87
CA GLY A 83 40.91 12.36 23.46
C GLY A 83 39.94 13.09 22.54
N ALA A 84 39.79 12.52 21.34
CA ALA A 84 38.87 12.95 20.29
C ALA A 84 38.04 11.76 19.81
N PHE A 85 36.79 11.98 19.39
CA PHE A 85 35.99 10.90 18.78
C PHE A 85 36.22 10.83 17.26
N LEU A 86 36.29 9.61 16.77
CA LEU A 86 36.38 9.26 15.35
C LEU A 86 35.01 8.77 14.89
N VAL A 87 34.44 9.45 13.90
CA VAL A 87 33.15 9.07 13.30
C VAL A 87 33.34 7.81 12.44
N LEU A 88 32.66 6.72 12.79
CA LEU A 88 32.62 5.47 12.02
C LEU A 88 31.17 5.11 11.70
N GLU A 89 30.87 4.88 10.41
CA GLU A 89 29.51 4.63 9.94
C GLU A 89 29.19 3.14 9.87
N LEU A 90 28.05 2.72 10.43
CA LEU A 90 27.56 1.33 10.34
C LEU A 90 27.28 0.85 8.90
N ALA A 91 27.16 1.81 7.96
CA ALA A 91 26.92 1.61 6.54
C ALA A 91 28.20 1.52 5.67
N TYR A 92 29.39 1.62 6.26
CA TYR A 92 30.63 1.33 5.52
C TYR A 92 30.75 -0.18 5.22
N PRO A 93 31.11 -0.57 3.98
CA PRO A 93 31.52 -1.95 3.69
C PRO A 93 32.68 -2.39 4.61
N PRO A 94 32.79 -3.68 4.97
CA PRO A 94 33.80 -4.16 5.92
C PRO A 94 35.24 -3.76 5.54
N ASP A 95 35.60 -3.84 4.26
CA ASP A 95 36.93 -3.47 3.77
C ASP A 95 37.18 -1.95 3.90
N LEU A 96 36.18 -1.11 3.64
CA LEU A 96 36.29 0.35 3.82
C LEU A 96 36.39 0.73 5.30
N LEU A 97 35.62 0.06 6.17
CA LEU A 97 35.69 0.26 7.62
C LEU A 97 37.06 -0.18 8.16
N ALA A 98 37.61 -1.29 7.67
CA ALA A 98 38.96 -1.75 8.01
C ALA A 98 40.04 -0.75 7.52
N ASP A 99 39.96 -0.25 6.28
CA ASP A 99 40.90 0.72 5.72
C ASP A 99 40.89 2.04 6.51
N VAL A 100 39.72 2.48 7.02
CA VAL A 100 39.58 3.65 7.91
C VAL A 100 40.12 3.38 9.31
N ILE A 101 39.88 2.21 9.90
CA ILE A 101 40.38 1.84 11.23
C ILE A 101 41.91 1.64 11.23
N ASP A 102 42.46 1.04 10.17
CA ASP A 102 43.91 0.83 10.01
C ASP A 102 44.67 2.15 9.78
N ASP A 103 44.08 3.13 9.09
CA ASP A 103 44.65 4.48 8.93
C ASP A 103 44.54 5.29 10.24
N SER A 104 43.34 5.35 10.83
CA SER A 104 43.10 6.16 12.03
C SER A 104 43.72 5.60 13.32
N ASN A 105 43.97 4.29 13.39
CA ASN A 105 44.55 3.57 14.53
C ASN A 105 43.97 3.99 15.90
N PRO A 106 42.65 3.84 16.12
CA PRO A 106 41.99 4.29 17.33
C PRO A 106 42.45 3.49 18.56
N ALA A 107 42.55 4.17 19.71
CA ALA A 107 42.95 3.55 20.98
C ALA A 107 41.94 2.48 21.45
N VAL A 108 40.66 2.67 21.10
CA VAL A 108 39.55 1.76 21.35
C VAL A 108 38.36 2.16 20.45
N VAL A 109 37.52 1.19 20.06
CA VAL A 109 36.25 1.42 19.36
C VAL A 109 35.08 1.11 20.28
N VAL A 110 34.17 2.06 20.45
CA VAL A 110 32.90 1.92 21.19
C VAL A 110 31.79 1.47 20.23
N THR A 111 31.08 0.40 20.58
CA THR A 111 30.06 -0.23 19.73
C THR A 111 29.04 -1.04 20.56
N ILE A 112 28.23 -1.88 19.91
CA ILE A 112 27.32 -2.86 20.52
C ILE A 112 27.66 -4.29 20.05
N SER A 113 27.30 -5.31 20.84
CA SER A 113 27.69 -6.71 20.66
C SER A 113 27.43 -7.29 19.27
N GLY A 114 26.32 -6.92 18.63
CA GLY A 114 25.96 -7.34 17.28
C GLY A 114 26.91 -6.82 16.19
N GLU A 115 27.49 -5.64 16.39
CA GLU A 115 28.32 -4.93 15.40
C GLU A 115 29.81 -5.24 15.55
N VAL A 116 30.25 -5.82 16.69
CA VAL A 116 31.65 -6.21 16.97
C VAL A 116 32.27 -7.02 15.82
N ARG A 117 31.48 -7.85 15.13
CA ARG A 117 31.94 -8.69 14.01
C ARG A 117 32.37 -7.91 12.76
N LYS A 118 32.00 -6.63 12.63
CA LYS A 118 32.49 -5.74 11.56
C LYS A 118 33.89 -5.19 11.87
N ILE A 119 34.34 -5.27 13.12
CA ILE A 119 35.64 -4.76 13.57
C ILE A 119 36.71 -5.84 13.38
N LYS A 120 37.85 -5.43 12.80
CA LYS A 120 39.03 -6.27 12.58
C LYS A 120 39.60 -6.79 13.91
N ALA A 121 39.88 -8.09 13.99
CA ALA A 121 40.44 -8.72 15.19
C ALA A 121 41.78 -8.08 15.61
N GLY A 122 41.94 -7.83 16.92
CA GLY A 122 43.12 -7.18 17.50
C GLY A 122 42.96 -5.68 17.80
N VAL A 123 41.94 -5.03 17.23
CA VAL A 123 41.51 -3.67 17.64
C VAL A 123 40.82 -3.77 19.01
N PRO A 124 41.14 -2.92 20.01
CA PRO A 124 40.43 -2.92 21.29
C PRO A 124 38.99 -2.42 21.12
N VAL A 125 38.02 -3.09 21.75
CA VAL A 125 36.59 -2.79 21.61
C VAL A 125 35.92 -2.64 22.98
N ILE A 126 35.00 -1.69 23.09
CA ILE A 126 34.02 -1.56 24.17
C ILE A 126 32.64 -1.82 23.58
N ALA A 127 32.03 -2.94 23.92
CA ALA A 127 30.59 -3.14 23.77
C ALA A 127 29.86 -2.47 24.95
N LEU A 128 28.85 -1.62 24.67
CA LEU A 128 28.08 -0.91 25.69
C LEU A 128 26.93 -1.75 26.28
N ASP A 129 26.43 -2.72 25.52
CA ASP A 129 25.37 -3.66 25.87
C ASP A 129 25.87 -4.92 26.61
N ILE A 130 27.19 -5.06 26.77
CA ILE A 130 27.82 -6.13 27.56
C ILE A 130 28.34 -5.54 28.89
N PRO A 131 27.94 -6.08 30.06
CA PRO A 131 28.49 -5.68 31.35
C PRO A 131 30.02 -5.78 31.37
N ALA A 132 30.68 -4.79 31.97
CA ALA A 132 32.14 -4.78 32.06
C ALA A 132 32.64 -5.91 32.99
N THR A 133 33.13 -7.00 32.40
CA THR A 133 33.89 -8.05 33.09
C THR A 133 35.32 -7.60 33.38
N GLU A 134 35.98 -8.24 34.36
CA GLU A 134 37.31 -7.83 34.81
C GLU A 134 38.39 -7.99 33.72
N VAL A 135 38.88 -6.84 33.23
CA VAL A 135 40.12 -6.65 32.47
C VAL A 135 40.23 -7.51 31.21
N ASP A 136 39.57 -7.05 30.14
CA ASP A 136 40.08 -7.29 28.78
C ASP A 136 41.57 -6.90 28.73
N GLY A 137 42.43 -7.75 28.17
CA GLY A 137 43.90 -7.66 28.27
C GLY A 137 44.60 -6.47 27.59
N HIS A 138 43.87 -5.38 27.31
CA HIS A 138 44.31 -4.15 26.66
C HIS A 138 44.48 -2.96 27.62
N ALA A 139 44.29 -3.17 28.93
CA ALA A 139 44.38 -2.13 29.94
C ALA A 139 45.78 -1.47 30.01
N LYS A 140 45.79 -0.14 30.18
CA LYS A 140 46.97 0.73 30.29
C LYS A 140 46.78 1.69 31.45
N GLU A 141 47.88 2.23 31.98
CA GLU A 141 47.81 3.29 33.00
C GLU A 141 47.22 4.58 32.38
N PRO A 142 46.21 5.22 33.02
CA PRO A 142 45.62 6.46 32.52
C PRO A 142 46.61 7.63 32.49
N GLY A 143 46.79 8.25 31.32
CA GLY A 143 47.56 9.49 31.17
C GLY A 143 46.92 10.69 31.89
N PRO A 144 47.68 11.78 32.08
CA PRO A 144 47.13 13.05 32.55
C PRO A 144 46.11 13.60 31.53
N LEU A 145 45.07 14.27 32.02
CA LEU A 145 44.12 14.98 31.17
C LEU A 145 44.76 16.25 30.57
N PRO A 146 44.41 16.64 29.33
CA PRO A 146 44.75 17.96 28.79
C PRO A 146 44.19 19.10 29.64
N ALA A 147 44.76 20.30 29.49
CA ALA A 147 44.20 21.50 30.07
C ALA A 147 42.94 21.96 29.31
N GLU A 148 41.98 22.55 30.01
CA GLU A 148 40.68 22.99 29.45
C GLU A 148 40.79 24.08 28.36
N ASP A 149 41.97 24.71 28.23
CA ASP A 149 42.32 25.78 27.30
C ASP A 149 43.25 25.31 26.15
N ASP A 150 43.59 24.02 26.08
CA ASP A 150 44.33 23.41 24.95
C ASP A 150 43.42 23.22 23.72
N LEU A 151 43.05 24.33 23.09
CA LEU A 151 42.11 24.33 21.95
C LEU A 151 42.69 23.76 20.64
N GLU A 152 44.00 23.49 20.57
CA GLU A 152 44.66 22.82 19.44
C GLU A 152 44.70 21.29 19.57
N ARG A 153 44.23 20.73 20.70
CA ARG A 153 43.95 19.30 20.81
C ARG A 153 42.75 18.94 19.93
N LEU A 154 42.73 17.73 19.40
CA LEU A 154 41.62 17.26 18.58
C LEU A 154 40.32 17.16 19.40
N ALA A 155 39.22 17.54 18.77
CA ALA A 155 37.86 17.29 19.22
C ALA A 155 37.28 16.07 18.49
N PHE A 156 37.41 16.02 17.16
CA PHE A 156 36.93 14.90 16.36
C PHE A 156 37.71 14.68 15.07
N VAL A 157 37.58 13.48 14.52
CA VAL A 157 38.02 13.12 13.15
C VAL A 157 36.82 12.57 12.38
N SER A 158 36.66 13.03 11.14
CA SER A 158 35.62 12.54 10.22
C SER A 158 36.24 12.24 8.85
N TYR A 159 35.88 11.10 8.26
CA TYR A 159 36.44 10.65 6.99
C TYR A 159 35.60 11.08 5.79
N SER A 160 36.28 11.41 4.69
CA SER A 160 35.65 11.79 3.42
C SER A 160 36.35 11.16 2.22
N SER A 161 35.65 11.10 1.08
CA SER A 161 36.18 10.53 -0.17
C SER A 161 37.33 11.39 -0.73
N GLY A 162 38.58 10.94 -0.57
CA GLY A 162 39.74 11.64 -1.09
C GLY A 162 39.83 11.60 -2.62
N THR A 163 40.33 12.68 -3.23
CA THR A 163 40.53 12.81 -4.68
C THR A 163 41.49 11.77 -5.28
N THR A 164 42.33 11.14 -4.46
CA THR A 164 43.26 10.07 -4.87
C THR A 164 42.73 8.66 -4.57
N GLY A 165 41.42 8.50 -4.29
CA GLY A 165 40.76 7.20 -4.21
C GLY A 165 40.94 6.39 -2.92
N LYS A 166 41.69 6.87 -1.93
CA LYS A 166 41.57 6.45 -0.52
C LYS A 166 40.81 7.52 0.29
N PRO A 167 40.08 7.15 1.35
CA PRO A 167 39.51 8.10 2.29
C PRO A 167 40.56 9.06 2.88
N LYS A 168 40.16 10.27 3.26
CA LYS A 168 40.97 11.22 4.02
C LYS A 168 40.30 11.52 5.36
N GLY A 169 41.00 11.32 6.48
CA GLY A 169 40.55 11.72 7.80
C GLY A 169 40.76 13.21 7.99
N ILE A 170 39.71 13.97 8.27
CA ILE A 170 39.78 15.42 8.51
C ILE A 170 39.85 15.62 10.03
N ALA A 171 40.97 16.14 10.52
CA ALA A 171 41.25 16.24 11.95
C ALA A 171 40.93 17.64 12.48
N ASN A 172 39.93 17.74 13.35
CA ASN A 172 39.35 19.00 13.79
C ASN A 172 39.75 19.33 15.25
N PRO A 173 40.50 20.43 15.49
CA PRO A 173 40.90 20.88 16.82
C PRO A 173 39.77 21.66 17.50
N HIS A 174 39.70 21.65 18.85
CA HIS A 174 38.59 22.25 19.61
C HIS A 174 38.28 23.71 19.28
N ARG A 175 39.26 24.55 18.93
CA ARG A 175 39.02 25.97 18.56
C ARG A 175 37.97 26.14 17.45
N ALA A 176 37.92 25.23 16.49
CA ALA A 176 37.10 25.37 15.30
C ALA A 176 35.59 25.11 15.57
N PRO A 177 35.16 24.00 16.19
CA PRO A 177 33.78 23.83 16.61
C PRO A 177 33.38 24.81 17.72
N VAL A 178 34.27 25.17 18.66
CA VAL A 178 33.95 26.17 19.71
C VAL A 178 33.61 27.53 19.10
N LEU A 179 34.44 28.05 18.19
CA LEU A 179 34.15 29.30 17.48
C LEU A 179 32.91 29.18 16.58
N SER A 180 32.78 28.08 15.84
CA SER A 180 31.62 27.76 15.00
C SER A 180 30.31 27.80 15.80
N TYR A 181 30.28 27.23 17.01
CA TYR A 181 29.07 27.18 17.83
C TYR A 181 28.74 28.56 18.40
N ASN A 182 29.76 29.32 18.84
CA ASN A 182 29.60 30.73 19.22
C ASN A 182 28.99 31.58 18.09
N LEU A 183 29.44 31.39 16.84
CA LEU A 183 28.89 32.07 15.67
C LEU A 183 27.46 31.59 15.35
N ARG A 184 27.18 30.29 15.43
CA ARG A 184 25.82 29.73 15.25
C ARG A 184 24.83 30.28 16.28
N PHE A 185 25.23 30.45 17.54
CA PHE A 185 24.38 31.13 18.55
C PHE A 185 24.12 32.61 18.23
N GLY A 186 25.07 33.28 17.56
CA GLY A 186 24.88 34.66 17.07
C GLY A 186 23.85 34.76 15.93
N VAL A 187 23.66 33.69 15.15
CA VAL A 187 22.58 33.59 14.15
C VAL A 187 21.26 33.18 14.81
N GLN A 188 21.29 32.12 15.63
CA GLN A 188 20.13 31.57 16.33
C GLN A 188 20.57 30.96 17.67
N ASP A 189 20.24 31.64 18.76
CA ASP A 189 20.59 31.22 20.12
C ASP A 189 19.64 30.14 20.66
N LEU A 190 20.11 29.38 21.66
CA LEU A 190 19.38 28.28 22.33
C LEU A 190 19.30 28.48 23.85
N HIS A 191 18.25 27.96 24.47
CA HIS A 191 17.93 28.17 25.88
C HIS A 191 17.44 26.87 26.54
N PRO A 192 17.46 26.78 27.89
CA PRO A 192 16.83 25.68 28.61
C PRO A 192 15.35 25.52 28.25
N GLY A 193 14.96 24.30 27.85
CA GLY A 193 13.63 23.99 27.35
C GLY A 193 13.49 24.00 25.82
N ASP A 194 14.47 24.54 25.07
CA ASP A 194 14.56 24.33 23.63
C ASP A 194 14.92 22.87 23.32
N ARG A 195 14.39 22.33 22.22
CA ARG A 195 14.53 20.91 21.86
C ARG A 195 15.02 20.78 20.42
N VAL A 196 16.24 20.28 20.27
CA VAL A 196 16.94 20.16 18.99
C VAL A 196 16.94 18.71 18.56
N ALA A 197 16.32 18.40 17.42
CA ALA A 197 16.48 17.07 16.81
C ALA A 197 17.85 16.98 16.15
N CYS A 198 18.67 16.05 16.63
CA CYS A 198 19.84 15.58 15.92
C CYS A 198 19.38 14.57 14.88
N ASN A 199 19.14 15.07 13.66
CA ASN A 199 18.51 14.34 12.57
C ASN A 199 19.54 13.80 11.59
N VAL A 200 20.41 14.67 11.05
CA VAL A 200 21.41 14.26 10.05
C VAL A 200 22.71 13.79 10.70
N PHE A 201 22.92 14.07 11.98
CA PHE A 201 24.11 13.76 12.79
C PHE A 201 25.36 14.54 12.38
N PHE A 202 25.17 15.77 11.89
CA PHE A 202 26.25 16.76 11.84
C PHE A 202 26.67 17.11 13.27
N ILE A 203 27.96 17.26 13.52
CA ILE A 203 28.50 17.37 14.90
C ILE A 203 27.93 18.57 15.70
N TRP A 204 27.52 19.65 15.02
CA TRP A 204 26.86 20.79 15.68
C TRP A 204 25.37 20.58 16.01
N GLU A 205 24.74 19.52 15.51
CA GLU A 205 23.46 19.02 16.04
C GLU A 205 23.67 18.30 17.38
N ILE A 206 24.78 17.57 17.52
CA ILE A 206 25.10 16.75 18.70
C ILE A 206 25.53 17.62 19.90
N ILE A 207 26.57 18.45 19.73
CA ILE A 207 27.26 19.06 20.89
C ILE A 207 26.72 20.46 21.21
N ARG A 208 26.46 21.31 20.21
CA ARG A 208 26.04 22.71 20.42
C ARG A 208 24.86 22.87 21.41
N PRO A 209 23.75 22.10 21.34
CA PRO A 209 22.60 22.32 22.23
C PRO A 209 22.96 22.08 23.71
N LEU A 210 23.89 21.14 23.96
CA LEU A 210 24.38 20.78 25.28
C LEU A 210 25.29 21.84 25.92
N LEU A 211 25.67 22.89 25.18
CA LEU A 211 26.42 24.03 25.72
C LEU A 211 25.53 25.20 26.16
N ARG A 212 24.20 25.06 26.03
CA ARG A 212 23.21 26.13 26.30
C ARG A 212 21.95 25.67 27.05
N GLY A 213 21.93 24.42 27.55
CA GLY A 213 20.86 23.91 28.40
C GLY A 213 19.66 23.32 27.65
N ALA A 214 19.71 23.30 26.31
CA ALA A 214 18.68 22.70 25.46
C ALA A 214 18.74 21.16 25.51
N THR A 215 17.66 20.49 25.12
CA THR A 215 17.62 19.04 24.94
C THR A 215 18.06 18.65 23.54
N VAL A 216 19.01 17.72 23.41
CA VAL A 216 19.26 16.95 22.19
C VAL A 216 18.28 15.79 22.12
N VAL A 217 17.58 15.64 20.99
CA VAL A 217 16.78 14.45 20.69
C VAL A 217 17.48 13.68 19.57
N ALA A 218 17.99 12.49 19.86
CA ALA A 218 18.67 11.65 18.89
C ALA A 218 17.63 10.94 18.00
N VAL A 219 17.59 11.28 16.71
CA VAL A 219 16.66 10.66 15.74
C VAL A 219 17.29 9.38 15.19
N PRO A 220 16.67 8.19 15.35
CA PRO A 220 17.21 6.95 14.81
C PRO A 220 17.17 6.94 13.27
N ASP A 221 18.06 6.15 12.64
CA ASP A 221 18.21 6.10 11.17
C ASP A 221 16.88 5.79 10.45
N ASP A 222 16.06 4.89 10.97
CA ASP A 222 14.79 4.51 10.33
C ASP A 222 13.70 5.59 10.42
N ALA A 223 13.71 6.41 11.48
CA ALA A 223 12.90 7.62 11.53
C ALA A 223 13.47 8.73 10.63
N SER A 224 14.80 8.92 10.57
CA SER A 224 15.43 9.98 9.78
C SER A 224 15.20 9.83 8.27
N TYR A 225 15.13 8.58 7.77
CA TYR A 225 14.98 8.30 6.34
C TYR A 225 13.52 8.11 5.87
N ASP A 226 12.53 7.86 6.74
CA ASP A 226 11.09 7.90 6.38
C ASP A 226 10.50 9.30 6.67
N PRO A 227 10.09 10.07 5.65
CA PRO A 227 9.50 11.40 5.85
C PRO A 227 8.26 11.45 6.73
N ALA A 228 7.48 10.36 6.82
CA ALA A 228 6.29 10.30 7.68
C ALA A 228 6.68 10.07 9.14
N THR A 229 7.46 9.02 9.41
CA THR A 229 7.96 8.72 10.76
C THR A 229 8.84 9.84 11.30
N LEU A 230 9.62 10.54 10.45
CA LEU A 230 10.34 11.75 10.84
C LEU A 230 9.39 12.82 11.37
N VAL A 231 8.33 13.17 10.64
CA VAL A 231 7.38 14.22 11.08
C VAL A 231 6.59 13.78 12.32
N ASP A 232 6.24 12.49 12.43
CA ASP A 232 5.59 11.94 13.62
C ASP A 232 6.49 12.01 14.87
N LEU A 233 7.79 11.72 14.71
CA LEU A 233 8.79 11.85 15.77
C LEU A 233 9.03 13.32 16.13
N LEU A 234 9.23 14.20 15.14
CA LEU A 234 9.42 15.65 15.37
C LEU A 234 8.21 16.27 16.10
N ALA A 235 6.98 15.83 15.78
CA ALA A 235 5.75 16.26 16.44
C ALA A 235 5.64 15.72 17.88
N SER A 236 5.73 14.41 18.06
CA SER A 236 5.57 13.74 19.37
C SER A 236 6.67 14.11 20.36
N LYS A 237 7.91 14.30 19.88
CA LYS A 237 9.04 14.82 20.68
C LYS A 237 9.01 16.34 20.85
N ARG A 238 8.03 17.06 20.29
CA ARG A 238 7.85 18.53 20.39
C ARG A 238 9.14 19.29 20.05
N ILE A 239 9.69 19.02 18.88
CA ILE A 239 10.97 19.57 18.44
C ILE A 239 10.82 21.04 18.04
N THR A 240 11.71 21.87 18.57
CA THR A 240 11.71 23.31 18.31
C THR A 240 12.74 23.74 17.28
N GLU A 241 13.80 22.94 17.06
CA GLU A 241 14.81 23.16 16.03
C GLU A 241 15.28 21.84 15.40
N THR A 242 15.50 21.81 14.08
CA THR A 242 16.06 20.65 13.36
C THR A 242 16.86 21.08 12.13
N LEU A 243 17.66 20.16 11.57
CA LEU A 243 18.32 20.30 10.27
C LEU A 243 17.76 19.30 9.26
N MET A 244 17.67 19.71 8.00
CA MET A 244 17.44 18.83 6.86
C MET A 244 18.41 19.19 5.73
N THR A 245 18.74 18.24 4.85
CA THR A 245 19.25 18.61 3.52
C THR A 245 18.11 19.17 2.66
N PRO A 246 18.39 20.02 1.66
CA PRO A 246 17.39 20.44 0.67
C PRO A 246 16.64 19.27 0.04
N THR A 247 17.31 18.16 -0.30
CA THR A 247 16.65 16.94 -0.80
C THR A 247 15.70 16.30 0.22
N LEU A 248 16.09 16.24 1.51
CA LEU A 248 15.21 15.69 2.56
C LEU A 248 13.97 16.57 2.75
N LEU A 249 14.14 17.90 2.86
CA LEU A 249 13.00 18.81 2.99
C LEU A 249 12.06 18.73 1.77
N ALA A 250 12.60 18.66 0.55
CA ALA A 250 11.79 18.49 -0.65
C ALA A 250 10.91 17.23 -0.56
N THR A 251 11.47 16.12 -0.09
CA THR A 251 10.77 14.84 0.10
C THR A 251 9.69 14.93 1.18
N VAL A 252 10.01 15.57 2.32
CA VAL A 252 9.08 15.83 3.43
C VAL A 252 7.90 16.70 2.97
N LEU A 253 8.14 17.78 2.23
CA LEU A 253 7.08 18.65 1.72
C LEU A 253 6.20 17.97 0.66
N SER A 254 6.71 16.98 -0.09
CA SER A 254 5.91 16.16 -0.99
C SER A 254 4.98 15.16 -0.29
N ARG A 255 5.27 14.78 0.98
CA ARG A 255 4.37 13.94 1.81
C ARG A 255 3.49 14.77 2.74
N HIS A 256 3.97 15.91 3.20
CA HIS A 256 3.32 16.78 4.17
C HIS A 256 3.34 18.25 3.71
N PRO A 257 2.53 18.63 2.70
CA PRO A 257 2.48 20.01 2.20
C PRO A 257 1.99 21.04 3.21
N HIS A 258 1.37 20.59 4.31
CA HIS A 258 0.89 21.41 5.44
C HIS A 258 1.63 21.09 6.75
N ILE A 259 2.91 20.71 6.67
CA ILE A 259 3.74 20.29 7.81
C ILE A 259 3.72 21.26 9.02
N GLY A 260 3.60 22.58 8.82
CA GLY A 260 3.50 23.55 9.91
C GLY A 260 2.31 23.33 10.87
N ALA A 261 1.23 22.67 10.41
CA ALA A 261 0.13 22.26 11.28
C ALA A 261 0.45 20.98 12.09
N ARG A 262 1.40 20.16 11.63
CA ARG A 262 1.87 18.95 12.35
C ARG A 262 3.02 19.28 13.32
N LEU A 263 3.80 20.32 13.05
CA LEU A 263 4.97 20.74 13.85
C LEU A 263 4.78 22.15 14.46
N PRO A 264 3.77 22.37 15.33
CA PRO A 264 3.46 23.70 15.87
C PRO A 264 4.56 24.27 16.81
N ASP A 265 5.38 23.41 17.41
CA ASP A 265 6.52 23.80 18.25
C ASP A 265 7.78 24.21 17.45
N LEU A 266 7.84 23.91 16.14
CA LEU A 266 9.05 24.09 15.32
C LEU A 266 9.29 25.56 14.98
N ARG A 267 10.25 26.17 15.68
CA ARG A 267 10.64 27.58 15.54
C ARG A 267 11.78 27.79 14.56
N THR A 268 12.66 26.81 14.33
CA THR A 268 13.77 26.93 13.37
C THR A 268 14.00 25.64 12.58
N LEU A 269 14.20 25.78 11.28
CA LEU A 269 14.68 24.72 10.39
C LEU A 269 15.90 25.21 9.63
N TRP A 270 17.00 24.45 9.72
CA TRP A 270 18.23 24.73 9.00
C TRP A 270 18.35 23.85 7.74
N LEU A 271 18.84 24.42 6.65
CA LEU A 271 19.22 23.75 5.42
C LEU A 271 20.73 23.85 5.19
N ASN A 272 21.37 22.73 4.87
CA ASN A 272 22.83 22.64 4.72
C ASN A 272 23.20 21.46 3.79
N GLY A 273 24.44 21.46 3.28
CA GLY A 273 25.05 20.36 2.53
C GLY A 273 24.76 20.29 1.02
N GLU A 274 23.74 21.00 0.55
CA GLU A 274 23.37 21.15 -0.87
C GLU A 274 22.86 22.58 -1.14
N VAL A 275 22.81 23.02 -2.40
CA VAL A 275 22.21 24.32 -2.75
C VAL A 275 20.68 24.28 -2.64
N VAL A 276 20.08 25.38 -2.18
CA VAL A 276 18.62 25.55 -2.09
C VAL A 276 18.10 26.16 -3.38
N THR A 277 17.11 25.53 -4.03
CA THR A 277 16.43 26.13 -5.19
C THR A 277 15.37 27.13 -4.73
N THR A 278 15.11 28.17 -5.54
CA THR A 278 14.11 29.20 -5.24
C THR A 278 12.69 28.61 -5.14
N ASP A 279 12.36 27.56 -5.90
CA ASP A 279 11.13 26.78 -5.71
C ASP A 279 11.04 26.13 -4.32
N LEU A 280 12.10 25.43 -3.88
CA LEU A 280 12.08 24.78 -2.57
C LEU A 280 11.97 25.80 -1.44
N ALA A 281 12.65 26.95 -1.56
CA ALA A 281 12.52 28.08 -0.64
C ALA A 281 11.07 28.58 -0.56
N ARG A 282 10.41 28.88 -1.70
CA ARG A 282 8.99 29.27 -1.77
C ARG A 282 8.08 28.23 -1.09
N ARG A 283 8.25 26.94 -1.41
CA ARG A 283 7.45 25.85 -0.83
C ARG A 283 7.67 25.71 0.67
N ALA A 284 8.90 25.84 1.15
CA ALA A 284 9.24 25.82 2.57
C ALA A 284 8.60 26.99 3.33
N ILE A 285 8.74 28.22 2.82
CA ILE A 285 8.13 29.43 3.41
C ILE A 285 6.62 29.26 3.55
N LYS A 286 5.94 28.74 2.52
CA LYS A 286 4.50 28.51 2.52
C LYS A 286 4.05 27.41 3.49
N ALA A 287 4.81 26.32 3.61
CA ALA A 287 4.44 25.16 4.42
C ALA A 287 4.80 25.29 5.91
N LEU A 288 5.76 26.17 6.23
CA LEU A 288 6.27 26.44 7.58
C LEU A 288 6.25 27.96 7.89
N PRO A 289 5.08 28.63 7.83
CA PRO A 289 4.99 30.10 7.87
C PRO A 289 5.56 30.72 9.15
N ASN A 290 5.43 30.03 10.29
CA ASN A 290 5.87 30.49 11.61
C ASN A 290 7.31 30.03 11.98
N THR A 291 7.95 29.22 11.14
CA THR A 291 9.28 28.64 11.40
C THR A 291 10.34 29.45 10.68
N ARG A 292 11.40 29.84 11.38
CA ARG A 292 12.59 30.48 10.81
C ARG A 292 13.33 29.50 9.89
N LEU A 293 13.70 29.92 8.69
CA LEU A 293 14.30 29.05 7.67
C LEU A 293 15.72 29.53 7.37
N LEU A 294 16.73 28.82 7.87
CA LEU A 294 18.13 29.23 7.78
C LEU A 294 18.87 28.44 6.70
N ASN A 295 19.39 29.10 5.68
CA ASN A 295 20.31 28.49 4.72
C ASN A 295 21.74 28.59 5.26
N CYS A 296 22.54 27.53 5.16
CA CYS A 296 23.87 27.41 5.78
C CYS A 296 24.82 26.69 4.82
N TYR A 297 26.01 27.26 4.63
CA TYR A 297 27.11 26.62 3.90
C TYR A 297 28.27 26.39 4.87
N SER A 298 28.70 25.13 4.92
CA SER A 298 29.72 24.63 5.83
C SER A 298 30.50 23.48 5.17
N THR A 299 31.75 23.27 5.60
CA THR A 299 32.54 22.08 5.22
C THR A 299 33.21 21.50 6.46
N CYS A 300 33.63 20.23 6.41
CA CYS A 300 34.32 19.61 7.55
C CYS A 300 35.71 20.24 7.76
N GLU A 301 36.33 20.73 6.68
CA GLU A 301 37.63 21.40 6.67
C GLU A 301 37.58 22.88 7.12
N THR A 302 36.40 23.51 7.16
CA THR A 302 36.22 24.95 7.46
C THR A 302 35.18 25.28 8.51
N HIS A 303 34.46 24.28 9.05
CA HIS A 303 33.22 24.48 9.80
C HIS A 303 32.26 25.45 9.08
N GLU A 304 31.78 26.48 9.77
CA GLU A 304 30.76 27.43 9.31
C GLU A 304 31.36 28.58 8.49
N VAL A 305 30.77 28.90 7.35
CA VAL A 305 31.28 29.95 6.44
C VAL A 305 30.27 31.07 6.27
N ALA A 306 29.01 30.75 5.95
CA ALA A 306 27.94 31.71 5.74
C ALA A 306 26.58 31.13 6.15
N CYS A 307 25.69 31.99 6.67
CA CYS A 307 24.32 31.61 7.01
C CYS A 307 23.39 32.83 7.03
N GLY A 308 22.14 32.67 6.56
CA GLY A 308 21.12 33.72 6.60
C GLY A 308 19.70 33.17 6.57
N ASP A 309 18.72 34.02 6.90
CA ASP A 309 17.30 33.66 6.81
C ASP A 309 16.84 33.73 5.36
N ILE A 310 16.28 32.63 4.86
CA ILE A 310 15.77 32.51 3.49
C ILE A 310 14.72 33.60 3.21
N ARG A 311 13.91 34.03 4.18
CA ARG A 311 12.93 35.12 3.96
C ARG A 311 13.56 36.50 3.78
N GLU A 312 14.78 36.70 4.27
CA GLU A 312 15.50 37.98 4.20
C GLU A 312 16.40 38.08 2.96
N ILE A 313 16.78 36.93 2.36
CA ILE A 313 17.80 36.84 1.30
C ILE A 313 17.29 36.24 -0.03
N LEU A 314 16.02 35.80 -0.11
CA LEU A 314 15.46 35.20 -1.32
C LEU A 314 15.20 36.26 -2.40
N ASP A 315 15.92 36.15 -3.52
CA ASP A 315 15.55 36.77 -4.78
C ASP A 315 14.61 35.83 -5.55
N GLU A 316 13.44 36.34 -5.97
CA GLU A 316 12.43 35.57 -6.70
C GLU A 316 12.78 35.37 -8.18
N GLU A 317 13.66 36.19 -8.75
CA GLU A 317 14.11 36.10 -10.15
C GLU A 317 15.33 35.16 -10.32
N SER A 318 16.03 34.84 -9.23
CA SER A 318 17.18 33.91 -9.23
C SER A 318 16.76 32.44 -9.18
N GLN A 319 17.55 31.55 -9.80
CA GLN A 319 17.30 30.10 -9.83
C GLN A 319 17.54 29.41 -8.46
N TYR A 320 18.52 29.92 -7.71
CA TYR A 320 18.94 29.39 -6.41
C TYR A 320 18.85 30.46 -5.34
N CYS A 321 18.53 30.06 -4.12
CA CYS A 321 18.55 30.93 -2.96
C CYS A 321 20.01 31.10 -2.47
N PRO A 322 20.50 32.34 -2.27
CA PRO A 322 21.80 32.59 -1.63
C PRO A 322 21.90 31.94 -0.24
N VAL A 323 23.12 31.78 0.26
CA VAL A 323 23.35 31.20 1.60
C VAL A 323 23.05 32.23 2.69
N GLY A 324 23.50 33.46 2.51
CA GLY A 324 23.43 34.51 3.52
C GLY A 324 24.78 35.20 3.74
N PRO A 325 24.89 36.14 4.68
CA PRO A 325 26.15 36.80 4.98
C PRO A 325 27.23 35.81 5.47
N PRO A 326 28.52 36.04 5.14
CA PRO A 326 29.64 35.40 5.81
C PRO A 326 29.63 35.62 7.32
N LEU A 327 29.93 34.58 8.10
CA LEU A 327 29.96 34.67 9.57
C LEU A 327 31.30 35.16 10.14
N ASP A 328 32.38 35.07 9.35
CA ASP A 328 33.67 35.72 9.61
C ASP A 328 34.20 36.37 8.31
N PRO A 329 33.64 37.54 7.90
CA PRO A 329 33.86 38.12 6.57
C PRO A 329 35.32 38.52 6.29
N GLU A 330 36.13 38.78 7.33
CA GLU A 330 37.57 39.07 7.17
C GLU A 330 38.39 37.85 6.71
N ARG A 331 37.79 36.65 6.79
CA ARG A 331 38.43 35.35 6.49
C ARG A 331 37.86 34.66 5.26
N ILE A 332 36.89 35.27 4.57
CA ILE A 332 36.32 34.74 3.33
C ILE A 332 36.91 35.50 2.14
N TYR A 333 37.51 34.76 1.21
CA TYR A 333 38.14 35.31 0.02
C TYR A 333 37.58 34.62 -1.21
N ILE A 334 37.33 35.39 -2.28
CA ILE A 334 36.87 34.87 -3.57
C ILE A 334 37.88 35.34 -4.62
N VAL A 335 38.46 34.41 -5.38
CA VAL A 335 39.63 34.70 -6.24
C VAL A 335 39.49 34.29 -7.70
N ASP A 336 40.23 34.97 -8.57
CA ASP A 336 40.40 34.63 -10.00
C ASP A 336 41.36 33.43 -10.20
N GLU A 337 41.53 32.99 -11.46
CA GLU A 337 42.41 31.86 -11.80
C GLU A 337 43.91 32.12 -11.50
N ASP A 338 44.31 33.40 -11.38
CA ASP A 338 45.65 33.83 -10.98
C ASP A 338 45.80 33.97 -9.45
N GLY A 339 44.73 33.76 -8.67
CA GLY A 339 44.70 33.86 -7.21
C GLY A 339 44.54 35.28 -6.66
N ARG A 340 44.09 36.25 -7.46
CA ARG A 340 43.77 37.61 -7.01
C ARG A 340 42.32 37.71 -6.55
N GLN A 341 42.06 38.50 -5.52
CA GLN A 341 40.70 38.71 -5.02
C GLN A 341 39.83 39.44 -6.06
N VAL A 342 38.59 38.96 -6.27
CA VAL A 342 37.65 39.52 -7.26
C VAL A 342 36.75 40.61 -6.67
N GLU A 343 36.24 41.49 -7.52
CA GLU A 343 35.25 42.51 -7.16
C GLU A 343 33.88 41.88 -6.83
N PRO A 344 33.10 42.44 -5.88
CA PRO A 344 31.75 41.97 -5.54
C PRO A 344 30.84 41.78 -6.77
N GLY A 345 30.02 40.73 -6.74
CA GLY A 345 29.19 40.26 -7.85
C GLY A 345 29.91 39.34 -8.85
N THR A 346 31.25 39.36 -8.89
CA THR A 346 32.06 38.45 -9.73
C THR A 346 32.15 37.06 -9.10
N SER A 347 32.05 36.01 -9.91
CA SER A 347 32.26 34.63 -9.46
C SER A 347 33.74 34.24 -9.51
N GLY A 348 34.22 33.58 -8.46
CA GLY A 348 35.58 33.05 -8.34
C GLY A 348 35.65 31.81 -7.45
N GLU A 349 36.84 31.30 -7.18
CA GLU A 349 37.03 30.18 -6.24
C GLU A 349 36.87 30.67 -4.80
N LEU A 350 36.14 29.92 -3.98
CA LEU A 350 35.92 30.22 -2.56
C LEU A 350 37.07 29.67 -1.68
N LEU A 351 37.75 30.58 -0.98
CA LEU A 351 38.81 30.29 -0.02
C LEU A 351 38.43 30.80 1.38
N VAL A 352 38.83 30.06 2.41
CA VAL A 352 38.50 30.32 3.82
C VAL A 352 39.77 30.33 4.67
N GLY A 353 39.93 31.31 5.55
CA GLY A 353 41.04 31.40 6.50
C GLY A 353 40.61 31.30 7.97
N GLY A 354 41.56 31.53 8.89
CA GLY A 354 41.28 31.76 10.31
C GLY A 354 40.99 30.51 11.15
N SER A 355 40.47 30.73 12.35
CA SER A 355 40.43 29.72 13.43
C SER A 355 39.40 28.59 13.24
N LEU A 356 38.53 28.70 12.24
CA LEU A 356 37.49 27.71 11.88
C LEU A 356 38.03 26.54 11.05
N LEU A 357 39.26 26.64 10.54
CA LEU A 357 39.90 25.59 9.73
C LEU A 357 40.19 24.33 10.56
N ALA A 358 40.06 23.16 9.92
CA ALA A 358 40.64 21.91 10.41
C ALA A 358 42.17 22.04 10.61
N ARG A 359 42.76 21.13 11.39
CA ARG A 359 44.21 21.14 11.65
C ARG A 359 45.00 20.56 10.48
N GLU A 360 44.55 19.41 9.99
CA GLU A 360 45.27 18.61 8.99
C GLU A 360 44.35 17.53 8.36
N TYR A 361 44.84 16.90 7.29
CA TYR A 361 44.39 15.55 6.93
C TYR A 361 45.28 14.53 7.66
N LEU A 362 44.66 13.66 8.44
CA LEU A 362 45.34 12.63 9.22
C LEU A 362 46.24 11.77 8.31
N ASN A 363 47.48 11.51 8.78
CA ASN A 363 48.54 10.77 8.08
C ASN A 363 48.94 11.29 6.68
N LEU A 364 48.43 12.44 6.24
CA LEU A 364 48.56 12.94 4.87
C LEU A 364 49.19 14.35 4.83
N PRO A 365 50.45 14.51 5.29
CA PRO A 365 51.10 15.81 5.44
C PRO A 365 51.34 16.55 4.12
N GLU A 366 51.48 15.84 3.00
CA GLU A 366 51.67 16.45 1.68
C GLU A 366 50.36 17.09 1.18
N LYS A 367 49.26 16.32 1.16
CA LYS A 367 47.92 16.82 0.83
C LYS A 367 47.46 17.94 1.77
N THR A 368 47.86 17.87 3.03
CA THR A 368 47.61 18.94 4.01
C THR A 368 48.27 20.24 3.55
N ARG A 369 49.55 20.19 3.16
CA ARG A 369 50.31 21.34 2.63
C ARG A 369 49.79 21.87 1.28
N GLU A 370 49.15 21.01 0.48
CA GLU A 370 48.52 21.39 -0.79
C GLU A 370 47.19 22.13 -0.59
N ALA A 371 46.39 21.71 0.39
CA ALA A 371 45.04 22.23 0.64
C ALA A 371 45.01 23.40 1.64
N PHE A 372 45.81 23.32 2.71
CA PHE A 372 45.98 24.35 3.74
C PHE A 372 47.30 25.09 3.46
N LYS A 373 47.21 26.22 2.75
CA LYS A 373 48.36 27.02 2.30
C LYS A 373 48.60 28.21 3.25
N PRO A 374 49.79 28.83 3.26
CA PRO A 374 49.98 30.14 3.86
C PRO A 374 49.01 31.17 3.25
N ASN A 375 48.35 31.99 4.07
CA ASN A 375 47.37 32.97 3.61
C ASN A 375 48.08 34.25 3.09
N PRO A 376 47.98 34.61 1.79
CA PRO A 376 48.59 35.82 1.26
C PRO A 376 47.84 37.10 1.64
N PHE A 377 46.58 36.99 2.12
CA PHE A 377 45.70 38.12 2.44
C PHE A 377 45.76 38.50 3.93
N ASP A 378 46.21 37.61 4.81
CA ASP A 378 46.33 37.85 6.25
C ASP A 378 47.80 38.01 6.68
N ARG A 379 48.09 39.14 7.33
CA ARG A 379 49.43 39.51 7.81
C ARG A 379 49.84 38.82 9.12
N ALA A 380 48.95 38.07 9.78
CA ALA A 380 49.29 37.30 10.97
C ALA A 380 50.35 36.21 10.64
N PRO A 381 51.49 36.14 11.36
CA PRO A 381 52.51 35.12 11.10
C PRO A 381 51.97 33.70 11.28
N GLY A 382 52.11 32.86 10.25
CA GLY A 382 51.58 31.49 10.26
C GLY A 382 50.09 31.37 9.90
N SER A 383 49.46 32.44 9.41
CA SER A 383 48.09 32.42 8.87
C SER A 383 47.94 31.36 7.77
N LEU A 384 46.86 30.57 7.84
CA LEU A 384 46.51 29.55 6.84
C LEU A 384 45.22 29.90 6.10
N ILE A 385 45.13 29.41 4.87
CA ILE A 385 43.97 29.52 3.97
C ILE A 385 43.70 28.15 3.33
N TYR A 386 42.43 27.76 3.31
CA TYR A 386 41.93 26.53 2.73
C TYR A 386 41.18 26.80 1.42
N ARG A 387 41.40 25.95 0.41
CA ARG A 387 40.67 25.97 -0.86
C ARG A 387 39.49 24.99 -0.80
N THR A 388 38.26 25.50 -0.86
CA THR A 388 37.04 24.67 -0.72
C THR A 388 36.76 23.79 -1.94
N GLY A 389 37.22 24.22 -3.12
CA GLY A 389 36.80 23.67 -4.40
C GLY A 389 35.35 24.01 -4.80
N ASP A 390 34.70 24.94 -4.08
CA ASP A 390 33.44 25.56 -4.51
C ASP A 390 33.73 26.86 -5.28
N MET A 391 32.87 27.17 -6.24
CA MET A 391 32.80 28.49 -6.88
C MET A 391 31.72 29.31 -6.19
N ALA A 392 31.99 30.59 -5.93
CA ALA A 392 31.06 31.48 -5.26
C ALA A 392 31.18 32.92 -5.77
N ARG A 393 30.18 33.75 -5.44
CA ARG A 393 30.26 35.22 -5.50
C ARG A 393 29.67 35.84 -4.23
N LEU A 394 30.22 36.98 -3.83
CA LEU A 394 29.61 37.84 -2.81
C LEU A 394 28.71 38.84 -3.54
N LEU A 395 27.40 38.77 -3.32
CA LEU A 395 26.42 39.66 -3.96
C LEU A 395 26.54 41.09 -3.40
N PRO A 396 26.05 42.13 -4.11
CA PRO A 396 26.07 43.52 -3.63
C PRO A 396 25.35 43.76 -2.29
N SER A 397 24.47 42.84 -1.89
CA SER A 397 23.82 42.73 -0.58
C SER A 397 24.75 42.30 0.56
N GLY A 398 25.98 41.86 0.26
CA GLY A 398 26.89 41.22 1.22
C GLY A 398 26.57 39.75 1.50
N THR A 399 25.65 39.13 0.77
CA THR A 399 25.32 37.69 0.91
C THR A 399 26.16 36.82 -0.02
N LEU A 400 26.60 35.67 0.46
CA LEU A 400 27.35 34.67 -0.30
C LEU A 400 26.38 33.80 -1.12
N GLU A 401 26.68 33.61 -2.39
CA GLU A 401 25.99 32.68 -3.29
C GLU A 401 27.00 31.66 -3.82
N ILE A 402 26.67 30.37 -3.76
CA ILE A 402 27.49 29.28 -4.31
C ILE A 402 27.06 29.03 -5.77
N THR A 403 27.97 29.29 -6.71
CA THR A 403 27.71 29.28 -8.15
C THR A 403 28.10 27.97 -8.84
N GLY A 404 28.85 27.08 -8.17
CA GLY A 404 29.25 25.78 -8.71
C GLY A 404 30.42 25.15 -7.96
N ARG A 405 31.19 24.28 -8.63
CA ARG A 405 32.45 23.72 -8.12
C ARG A 405 33.61 23.90 -9.09
N LEU A 406 34.80 24.05 -8.52
CA LEU A 406 36.08 24.08 -9.23
C LEU A 406 36.51 22.63 -9.51
N GLY A 407 36.33 22.19 -10.75
CA GLY A 407 36.56 20.79 -11.14
C GLY A 407 35.37 19.88 -10.85
N LEU A 408 35.51 18.60 -11.22
CA LEU A 408 34.38 17.69 -11.47
C LEU A 408 33.65 17.15 -10.23
N MET A 409 33.89 17.65 -9.01
CA MET A 409 33.33 17.01 -7.81
C MET A 409 31.80 17.15 -7.73
N ILE A 410 31.10 16.03 -7.68
CA ILE A 410 29.64 15.93 -7.67
C ILE A 410 29.13 15.95 -6.22
N LYS A 411 28.07 16.74 -5.97
CA LYS A 411 27.21 16.60 -4.78
C LYS A 411 25.97 15.78 -5.13
N LEU A 412 25.74 14.69 -4.39
CA LEU A 412 24.62 13.77 -4.59
C LEU A 412 23.97 13.44 -3.26
N ARG A 413 22.77 13.97 -2.99
CA ARG A 413 21.97 13.68 -1.79
C ARG A 413 22.78 13.94 -0.51
N GLY A 414 23.47 15.09 -0.46
CA GLY A 414 24.41 15.50 0.58
C GLY A 414 25.84 14.96 0.45
N TYR A 415 26.04 13.77 -0.11
CA TYR A 415 27.38 13.15 -0.25
C TYR A 415 28.25 13.89 -1.27
N SER A 416 29.55 14.01 -0.99
CA SER A 416 30.56 14.44 -1.96
C SER A 416 31.12 13.23 -2.70
N ILE A 417 31.26 13.32 -4.02
CA ILE A 417 31.75 12.24 -4.90
C ILE A 417 32.74 12.83 -5.89
N VAL A 418 33.89 12.18 -6.09
CA VAL A 418 34.91 12.58 -7.07
C VAL A 418 34.85 11.65 -8.27
N PRO A 419 34.39 12.10 -9.47
CA PRO A 419 34.34 11.27 -10.67
C PRO A 419 35.64 10.52 -10.98
N GLY A 420 36.78 11.20 -10.89
CA GLY A 420 38.11 10.60 -11.12
C GLY A 420 38.44 9.37 -10.26
N LYS A 421 37.81 9.18 -9.08
CA LYS A 421 37.91 7.93 -8.31
C LYS A 421 37.05 6.85 -8.95
N VAL A 422 35.78 7.15 -9.25
CA VAL A 422 34.84 6.23 -9.88
C VAL A 422 35.35 5.78 -11.26
N GLU A 423 35.80 6.72 -12.10
CA GLU A 423 36.42 6.50 -13.41
C GLU A 423 37.67 5.61 -13.33
N ASN A 424 38.55 5.85 -12.36
CA ASN A 424 39.77 5.07 -12.16
C ASN A 424 39.48 3.65 -11.63
N ASP A 425 38.54 3.48 -10.72
CA ASP A 425 38.13 2.15 -10.24
C ASP A 425 37.41 1.35 -11.34
N ILE A 426 36.61 2.02 -12.19
CA ILE A 426 36.03 1.42 -13.41
C ILE A 426 37.13 0.93 -14.35
N GLY A 427 38.09 1.79 -14.74
CA GLY A 427 39.19 1.37 -15.62
C GLY A 427 40.08 0.28 -15.02
N LYS A 428 40.26 0.28 -13.69
CA LYS A 428 41.09 -0.71 -12.96
C LYS A 428 40.42 -2.09 -12.87
N TYR A 429 39.13 -2.14 -12.56
CA TYR A 429 38.45 -3.41 -12.23
C TYR A 429 37.55 -3.96 -13.34
N LEU A 430 37.29 -3.19 -14.41
CA LEU A 430 36.48 -3.60 -15.56
C LEU A 430 37.27 -3.43 -16.86
N ALA A 431 36.86 -4.14 -17.91
CA ALA A 431 37.44 -4.04 -19.25
C ALA A 431 36.99 -2.73 -19.94
N VAL A 432 37.39 -1.60 -19.35
CA VAL A 432 37.11 -0.24 -19.82
C VAL A 432 38.44 0.47 -20.07
N ARG A 433 38.57 1.03 -21.27
CA ARG A 433 39.77 1.71 -21.77
C ARG A 433 39.75 3.21 -21.44
N HIS A 434 38.59 3.83 -21.57
CA HIS A 434 38.34 5.24 -21.20
C HIS A 434 36.99 5.37 -20.50
N CYS A 435 36.89 6.19 -19.46
CA CYS A 435 35.66 6.45 -18.71
C CYS A 435 35.52 7.94 -18.39
N ALA A 436 34.29 8.44 -18.37
CA ALA A 436 33.91 9.72 -17.79
C ALA A 436 32.62 9.56 -16.98
N VAL A 437 32.57 10.11 -15.77
CA VAL A 437 31.40 10.02 -14.87
C VAL A 437 30.83 11.41 -14.61
N ILE A 438 29.54 11.58 -14.86
CA ILE A 438 28.81 12.84 -14.67
C ILE A 438 27.55 12.64 -13.82
N ALA A 439 26.97 13.73 -13.33
CA ALA A 439 25.64 13.74 -12.77
C ALA A 439 24.60 14.03 -13.86
N HIS A 440 23.48 13.30 -13.83
CA HIS A 440 22.32 13.52 -14.71
C HIS A 440 21.04 13.58 -13.87
N GLY A 441 20.02 14.31 -14.35
CA GLY A 441 18.78 14.57 -13.59
C GLY A 441 18.92 15.66 -12.51
N GLU A 442 17.79 16.08 -11.94
CA GLU A 442 17.71 17.10 -10.88
C GLU A 442 17.02 16.57 -9.61
N GLY A 443 17.28 17.23 -8.47
CA GLY A 443 16.65 16.89 -7.20
C GLY A 443 16.80 15.42 -6.79
N LEU A 444 15.67 14.76 -6.51
CA LEU A 444 15.63 13.33 -6.15
C LEU A 444 16.04 12.41 -7.30
N GLU A 445 15.79 12.82 -8.55
CA GLU A 445 16.08 12.06 -9.78
C GLU A 445 17.54 12.23 -10.23
N ARG A 446 18.35 13.00 -9.49
CA ARG A 446 19.79 13.13 -9.75
C ARG A 446 20.50 11.81 -9.50
N GLN A 447 21.25 11.34 -10.49
CA GLN A 447 22.01 10.08 -10.48
C GLN A 447 23.42 10.25 -11.07
N LEU A 448 24.26 9.22 -10.93
CA LEU A 448 25.55 9.12 -11.62
C LEU A 448 25.41 8.32 -12.93
N VAL A 449 26.03 8.83 -14.00
CA VAL A 449 26.10 8.18 -15.32
C VAL A 449 27.56 7.97 -15.70
N ALA A 450 27.93 6.75 -16.13
CA ALA A 450 29.25 6.43 -16.67
C ALA A 450 29.21 6.28 -18.19
N TYR A 451 29.99 7.11 -18.88
CA TYR A 451 30.27 6.97 -20.30
C TYR A 451 31.57 6.19 -20.45
N ILE A 452 31.55 5.08 -21.16
CA ILE A 452 32.68 4.14 -21.24
C ILE A 452 33.04 3.78 -22.68
N VAL A 453 34.34 3.58 -22.92
CA VAL A 453 34.87 2.93 -24.13
C VAL A 453 35.41 1.57 -23.71
N VAL A 454 34.84 0.50 -24.26
CA VAL A 454 35.19 -0.89 -23.89
C VAL A 454 36.61 -1.25 -24.35
N ASP A 455 37.37 -1.92 -23.48
CA ASP A 455 38.71 -2.40 -23.76
C ASP A 455 38.65 -3.75 -24.49
N LYS A 456 38.69 -3.71 -25.83
CA LYS A 456 38.53 -4.88 -26.71
C LYS A 456 39.81 -5.72 -26.83
N ASP A 457 40.93 -5.26 -26.26
CA ASP A 457 42.25 -5.89 -26.39
C ASP A 457 42.70 -6.67 -25.13
N GLN A 458 41.95 -6.61 -24.01
CA GLN A 458 42.28 -7.32 -22.76
C GLN A 458 41.06 -7.99 -22.09
N SER A 459 40.83 -9.28 -22.35
CA SER A 459 39.67 -10.04 -21.84
C SER A 459 39.98 -11.09 -20.75
N ALA A 460 41.25 -11.27 -20.35
CA ALA A 460 41.67 -12.39 -19.50
C ALA A 460 41.60 -12.12 -17.98
N GLU A 461 41.73 -10.86 -17.53
CA GLU A 461 41.90 -10.52 -16.10
C GLU A 461 40.91 -9.46 -15.58
N ARG A 462 40.22 -8.72 -16.45
CA ARG A 462 39.20 -7.71 -16.08
C ARG A 462 37.84 -8.10 -16.69
N PRO A 463 36.75 -8.22 -15.89
CA PRO A 463 35.41 -8.52 -16.40
C PRO A 463 34.90 -7.48 -17.41
N ALA A 464 34.17 -7.96 -18.42
CA ALA A 464 33.48 -7.11 -19.38
C ALA A 464 32.33 -6.32 -18.70
N VAL A 465 32.00 -5.15 -19.24
CA VAL A 465 30.81 -4.39 -18.86
C VAL A 465 29.66 -4.80 -19.76
N GLU A 466 28.64 -5.43 -19.20
CA GLU A 466 27.40 -5.75 -19.90
C GLU A 466 26.36 -4.70 -19.54
N ILE A 467 25.99 -3.85 -20.50
CA ILE A 467 24.93 -2.84 -20.33
C ILE A 467 23.62 -3.44 -20.86
N ASN A 468 22.54 -3.36 -20.09
CA ASN A 468 21.22 -3.82 -20.52
C ASN A 468 20.46 -2.76 -21.34
N GLU A 469 19.31 -3.14 -21.90
CA GLU A 469 18.47 -2.27 -22.73
C GLU A 469 17.93 -1.01 -22.01
N SER A 470 17.99 -0.98 -20.68
CA SER A 470 17.64 0.18 -19.84
C SER A 470 18.84 1.06 -19.46
N GLY A 471 20.04 0.78 -19.98
CA GLY A 471 21.26 1.52 -19.67
C GLY A 471 21.89 1.18 -18.32
N HIS A 472 21.52 0.06 -17.66
CA HIS A 472 22.11 -0.35 -16.38
C HIS A 472 23.10 -1.50 -16.56
N SER A 473 24.13 -1.60 -15.69
CA SER A 473 25.08 -2.71 -15.69
C SER A 473 25.21 -3.39 -14.31
N PRO A 474 24.36 -4.39 -14.01
CA PRO A 474 24.43 -5.14 -12.74
C PRO A 474 25.73 -5.95 -12.58
N SER A 475 26.36 -6.37 -13.69
CA SER A 475 27.66 -7.05 -13.68
C SER A 475 28.79 -6.10 -13.28
N ALA A 476 28.86 -4.91 -13.87
CA ALA A 476 29.83 -3.87 -13.47
C ALA A 476 29.63 -3.45 -12.01
N ARG A 477 28.38 -3.26 -11.57
CA ARG A 477 28.06 -2.90 -10.18
C ARG A 477 28.54 -3.96 -9.19
N ARG A 478 28.33 -5.26 -9.48
CA ARG A 478 28.78 -6.37 -8.63
C ARG A 478 30.30 -6.39 -8.45
N VAL A 479 31.06 -6.05 -9.50
CA VAL A 479 32.53 -5.97 -9.47
C VAL A 479 33.02 -4.75 -8.67
N LEU A 480 32.29 -3.64 -8.71
CA LEU A 480 32.67 -2.39 -8.01
C LEU A 480 32.24 -2.33 -6.54
N LEU A 481 31.24 -3.11 -6.14
CA LEU A 481 30.65 -3.10 -4.79
C LEU A 481 31.67 -3.25 -3.62
N PRO A 482 32.77 -4.04 -3.72
CA PRO A 482 33.79 -4.11 -2.67
C PRO A 482 34.67 -2.85 -2.55
N TYR A 483 34.73 -2.02 -3.60
CA TYR A 483 35.71 -0.93 -3.73
C TYR A 483 35.11 0.48 -3.65
N LEU A 484 33.80 0.59 -3.89
CA LEU A 484 33.04 1.85 -3.89
C LEU A 484 31.80 1.73 -3.00
N ALA A 485 31.55 2.74 -2.17
CA ALA A 485 30.32 2.82 -1.39
C ALA A 485 29.10 2.89 -2.33
N PRO A 486 27.91 2.35 -1.95
CA PRO A 486 26.78 2.19 -2.87
C PRO A 486 26.31 3.47 -3.59
N TYR A 487 26.50 4.65 -2.99
CA TYR A 487 26.16 5.95 -3.58
C TYR A 487 27.19 6.49 -4.59
N MET A 488 28.39 5.89 -4.68
CA MET A 488 29.44 6.27 -5.63
C MET A 488 29.39 5.47 -6.94
N ILE A 489 28.61 4.39 -7.00
CA ILE A 489 28.56 3.53 -8.19
C ILE A 489 27.56 4.15 -9.21
N PRO A 490 27.92 4.26 -10.50
CA PRO A 490 27.02 4.73 -11.54
C PRO A 490 25.80 3.83 -11.69
N ALA A 491 24.62 4.45 -11.75
CA ALA A 491 23.36 3.75 -12.01
C ALA A 491 23.22 3.48 -13.52
N LEU A 492 23.40 4.54 -14.32
CA LEU A 492 23.34 4.50 -15.77
C LEU A 492 24.74 4.39 -16.40
N TRP A 493 24.81 3.69 -17.52
CA TRP A 493 25.99 3.32 -18.27
C TRP A 493 25.73 3.51 -19.76
N VAL A 494 26.69 4.11 -20.47
CA VAL A 494 26.60 4.40 -21.92
C VAL A 494 27.90 3.95 -22.59
N GLU A 495 27.85 2.93 -23.45
CA GLU A 495 28.99 2.59 -24.31
C GLU A 495 29.15 3.66 -25.41
N MET A 496 30.39 4.06 -25.66
CA MET A 496 30.79 4.95 -26.74
C MET A 496 31.95 4.34 -27.51
N GLU A 497 32.02 4.59 -28.82
CA GLU A 497 33.19 4.21 -29.62
C GLU A 497 34.44 5.02 -29.24
N GLU A 498 34.25 6.30 -28.92
CA GLU A 498 35.27 7.22 -28.38
C GLU A 498 34.60 8.28 -27.49
N LEU A 499 35.29 8.75 -26.44
CA LEU A 499 34.81 9.90 -25.65
C LEU A 499 35.12 11.21 -26.40
N PRO A 500 34.16 12.15 -26.55
CA PRO A 500 34.39 13.40 -27.26
C PRO A 500 35.47 14.22 -26.56
N THR A 501 36.44 14.75 -27.31
CA THR A 501 37.53 15.58 -26.79
C THR A 501 37.51 17.01 -27.34
N ASN A 502 38.12 17.92 -26.58
CA ASN A 502 38.40 19.30 -26.97
C ASN A 502 39.56 19.34 -27.97
N ALA A 503 39.30 19.80 -29.20
CA ALA A 503 40.26 19.79 -30.32
C ALA A 503 41.58 20.57 -30.09
N VAL A 504 41.65 21.42 -29.05
CA VAL A 504 42.86 22.21 -28.71
C VAL A 504 43.60 21.66 -27.49
N SER A 505 42.92 20.98 -26.56
CA SER A 505 43.51 20.56 -25.27
C SER A 505 43.59 19.05 -25.06
N GLY A 506 42.97 18.24 -25.93
CA GLY A 506 42.92 16.77 -25.82
C GLY A 506 42.09 16.25 -24.64
N LYS A 507 41.56 17.13 -23.77
CA LYS A 507 40.72 16.76 -22.63
C LYS A 507 39.29 16.43 -23.07
N ILE A 508 38.68 15.45 -22.41
CA ILE A 508 37.28 15.06 -22.63
C ILE A 508 36.35 16.28 -22.51
N ASP A 509 35.45 16.45 -23.46
CA ASP A 509 34.44 17.49 -23.50
C ASP A 509 33.11 16.95 -22.98
N LEU A 510 32.93 17.05 -21.66
CA LEU A 510 31.72 16.56 -20.96
C LEU A 510 30.42 17.22 -21.45
N LYS A 511 30.49 18.38 -22.11
CA LYS A 511 29.31 19.06 -22.68
C LYS A 511 28.82 18.44 -24.00
N ARG A 512 29.61 17.53 -24.58
CA ARG A 512 29.29 16.82 -25.84
C ARG A 512 28.92 15.35 -25.64
N LEU A 513 28.80 14.89 -24.39
CA LEU A 513 28.28 13.55 -24.08
C LEU A 513 26.77 13.50 -24.40
N PRO A 514 26.26 12.42 -25.05
CA PRO A 514 24.84 12.29 -25.38
C PRO A 514 24.01 12.01 -24.12
N SER A 515 22.75 12.44 -24.08
CA SER A 515 21.82 12.00 -23.02
C SER A 515 21.62 10.47 -23.06
N PRO A 516 21.49 9.80 -21.90
CA PRO A 516 21.13 8.38 -21.86
C PRO A 516 19.72 8.16 -22.46
N HIS A 517 19.54 7.05 -23.17
CA HIS A 517 18.27 6.67 -23.79
C HIS A 517 17.38 5.86 -22.85
N ILE A 518 16.06 6.03 -22.99
CA ILE A 518 15.01 5.24 -22.32
C ILE A 518 14.02 4.79 -23.41
N VAL A 519 13.60 3.52 -23.39
CA VAL A 519 12.71 2.90 -24.39
C VAL A 519 11.74 1.91 -23.72
N ASP A 520 10.51 1.80 -24.23
CA ASP A 520 9.44 0.98 -23.64
C ASP A 520 9.38 -0.49 -24.13
N ALA A 521 9.25 -1.40 -23.14
CA ALA A 521 8.49 -2.66 -23.10
C ALA A 521 8.60 -3.75 -24.20
N VAL A 522 9.08 -4.95 -23.81
CA VAL A 522 8.66 -6.27 -24.32
C VAL A 522 8.55 -7.29 -23.15
N ASN A 523 7.64 -8.28 -23.24
CA ASN A 523 7.33 -9.26 -22.18
C ASN A 523 8.20 -10.54 -22.20
N GLY A 524 8.36 -11.25 -21.05
CA GLY A 524 9.17 -12.48 -20.98
C GLY A 524 9.03 -13.42 -19.76
N ASN A 525 7.86 -14.06 -19.58
CA ASN A 525 7.58 -15.32 -18.85
C ASN A 525 8.59 -15.90 -17.82
N GLY A 526 8.25 -15.79 -16.52
CA GLY A 526 8.98 -16.40 -15.41
C GLY A 526 8.67 -17.87 -15.05
N GLN A 527 9.02 -18.24 -13.81
CA GLN A 527 8.64 -19.48 -13.11
C GLN A 527 8.15 -19.17 -11.69
N LYS A 528 7.45 -20.12 -11.05
CA LYS A 528 6.71 -19.88 -9.80
C LYS A 528 7.18 -20.83 -8.69
N VAL A 529 7.79 -20.26 -7.65
CA VAL A 529 8.15 -20.96 -6.40
C VAL A 529 6.90 -21.09 -5.51
N GLU A 530 6.90 -22.08 -4.61
CA GLU A 530 5.76 -22.38 -3.73
C GLU A 530 5.37 -21.20 -2.82
N ALA A 531 4.07 -21.05 -2.60
CA ALA A 531 3.45 -19.79 -2.20
C ALA A 531 3.28 -19.65 -0.68
N ASP A 532 4.36 -19.22 -0.02
CA ASP A 532 4.27 -18.42 1.20
C ASP A 532 3.36 -17.17 0.94
N PRO A 533 2.49 -16.79 1.90
CA PRO A 533 1.50 -15.73 1.73
C PRO A 533 2.06 -14.31 1.55
N ILE A 534 3.37 -14.10 1.79
CA ILE A 534 4.09 -12.95 1.29
C ILE A 534 4.71 -13.39 -0.05
N GLY A 535 4.12 -12.96 -1.16
CA GLY A 535 4.61 -13.29 -2.51
C GLY A 535 5.69 -12.34 -3.02
N ILE A 536 6.45 -12.75 -4.03
CA ILE A 536 7.31 -11.85 -4.83
C ILE A 536 6.49 -10.67 -5.38
N ASP A 537 5.24 -10.95 -5.77
CA ASP A 537 4.22 -10.00 -6.18
C ASP A 537 3.90 -8.92 -5.14
N ASP A 538 3.97 -9.24 -3.85
CA ASP A 538 3.66 -8.32 -2.75
C ASP A 538 4.77 -7.32 -2.49
N ILE A 539 6.02 -7.77 -2.65
CA ILE A 539 7.22 -6.92 -2.60
C ILE A 539 7.27 -6.06 -3.88
N ALA A 540 6.98 -6.65 -5.05
CA ALA A 540 6.96 -5.95 -6.34
C ALA A 540 5.96 -4.78 -6.35
N THR A 541 4.77 -4.97 -5.78
CA THR A 541 3.77 -3.90 -5.63
C THR A 541 4.28 -2.76 -4.74
N ILE A 542 5.09 -3.04 -3.71
CA ILE A 542 5.68 -1.99 -2.87
C ILE A 542 6.88 -1.33 -3.56
N TRP A 543 7.74 -2.10 -4.24
CA TRP A 543 8.83 -1.56 -5.06
C TRP A 543 8.32 -0.57 -6.11
N ALA A 544 7.29 -0.95 -6.86
CA ALA A 544 6.62 -0.07 -7.82
C ALA A 544 6.19 1.26 -7.18
N ALA A 545 5.61 1.20 -5.98
CA ALA A 545 5.15 2.39 -5.25
C ALA A 545 6.27 3.23 -4.60
N ALA A 546 7.42 2.62 -4.27
CA ALA A 546 8.58 3.29 -3.65
C ALA A 546 9.56 3.88 -4.70
N LEU A 547 9.71 3.21 -5.84
CA LEU A 547 10.52 3.63 -7.00
C LEU A 547 9.73 4.49 -8.00
N LYS A 548 8.39 4.52 -7.90
CA LYS A 548 7.45 5.14 -8.85
C LYS A 548 7.47 4.52 -10.26
N VAL A 549 7.86 3.26 -10.40
CA VAL A 549 7.89 2.54 -11.69
C VAL A 549 6.68 1.61 -11.85
N PRO A 550 6.24 1.30 -13.09
CA PRO A 550 5.20 0.29 -13.31
C PRO A 550 5.63 -1.07 -12.77
N LYS A 551 4.76 -1.77 -12.03
CA LYS A 551 5.07 -3.12 -11.51
C LYS A 551 5.48 -4.12 -12.60
N SER A 552 4.99 -3.93 -13.84
CA SER A 552 5.29 -4.77 -15.00
C SER A 552 6.75 -4.79 -15.43
N ILE A 553 7.60 -3.83 -15.02
CA ILE A 553 9.03 -3.84 -15.37
C ILE A 553 9.91 -4.61 -14.37
N LEU A 554 9.35 -5.08 -13.24
CA LEU A 554 10.11 -5.65 -12.12
C LEU A 554 10.30 -7.17 -12.25
N LYS A 555 11.56 -7.62 -12.13
CA LYS A 555 11.98 -9.03 -12.13
C LYS A 555 12.42 -9.47 -10.73
N ALA A 556 12.45 -10.78 -10.48
CA ALA A 556 12.76 -11.35 -9.16
C ALA A 556 14.23 -11.11 -8.76
N GLU A 557 15.11 -11.01 -9.74
CA GLU A 557 16.55 -10.85 -9.65
C GLU A 557 17.03 -9.39 -9.77
N ASP A 558 16.14 -8.45 -10.10
CA ASP A 558 16.47 -7.02 -10.14
C ASP A 558 16.93 -6.52 -8.77
N ASN A 559 17.82 -5.53 -8.74
CA ASN A 559 18.27 -4.87 -7.52
C ASN A 559 17.58 -3.49 -7.34
N PHE A 560 17.20 -3.18 -6.10
CA PHE A 560 16.45 -1.96 -5.77
C PHE A 560 17.21 -0.69 -6.15
N PHE A 561 18.52 -0.67 -5.93
CA PHE A 561 19.37 0.48 -6.23
C PHE A 561 19.62 0.64 -7.74
N ASP A 562 19.68 -0.47 -8.48
CA ASP A 562 19.86 -0.50 -9.93
C ASP A 562 18.62 0.05 -10.65
N LEU A 563 17.44 -0.04 -10.04
CA LEU A 563 16.20 0.58 -10.52
C LEU A 563 15.98 2.02 -9.99
N GLY A 564 17.06 2.73 -9.65
CA GLY A 564 17.03 4.11 -9.16
C GLY A 564 16.78 4.28 -7.66
N GLY A 565 16.69 3.18 -6.89
CA GLY A 565 16.53 3.19 -5.44
C GLY A 565 17.69 3.87 -4.70
N HIS A 566 17.42 4.40 -3.51
CA HIS A 566 18.39 5.12 -2.68
C HIS A 566 17.97 5.13 -1.20
N SER A 567 18.80 5.68 -0.30
CA SER A 567 18.61 5.61 1.16
C SER A 567 17.22 6.04 1.66
N LEU A 568 16.58 7.02 1.01
CA LEU A 568 15.22 7.47 1.36
C LEU A 568 14.14 6.54 0.79
N SER A 569 14.29 6.04 -0.45
CA SER A 569 13.30 5.13 -1.03
C SER A 569 13.42 3.70 -0.49
N ILE A 570 14.59 3.26 0.00
CA ILE A 570 14.73 1.99 0.73
C ILE A 570 14.16 2.10 2.15
N ALA A 571 14.13 3.29 2.75
CA ALA A 571 13.42 3.54 4.01
C ALA A 571 11.89 3.62 3.81
N ASP A 572 11.42 4.32 2.78
CA ASP A 572 10.00 4.31 2.37
C ASP A 572 9.54 2.87 2.04
N LEU A 573 10.39 2.08 1.36
CA LEU A 573 10.21 0.65 1.19
C LEU A 573 10.13 -0.07 2.55
N SER A 574 11.10 0.11 3.44
CA SER A 574 11.15 -0.56 4.76
C SER A 574 9.92 -0.26 5.62
N SER A 575 9.45 1.01 5.60
CA SER A 575 8.24 1.47 6.25
C SER A 575 7.00 0.81 5.64
N ARG A 576 6.85 0.82 4.31
CA ARG A 576 5.73 0.18 3.61
C ARG A 576 5.70 -1.34 3.80
N LEU A 577 6.85 -2.02 3.77
CA LEU A 577 6.96 -3.45 4.05
C LEU A 577 6.52 -3.73 5.50
N SER A 578 7.07 -3.00 6.47
CA SER A 578 6.72 -3.17 7.88
C SER A 578 5.22 -2.93 8.14
N ARG A 579 4.66 -1.90 7.50
CA ARG A 579 3.26 -1.49 7.59
C ARG A 579 2.30 -2.47 6.90
N LYS A 580 2.70 -3.10 5.80
CA LYS A 580 1.92 -4.13 5.09
C LYS A 580 1.92 -5.47 5.82
N PHE A 581 3.05 -5.87 6.41
CA PHE A 581 3.24 -7.21 6.98
C PHE A 581 3.19 -7.26 8.51
N GLY A 582 3.10 -6.13 9.20
CA GLY A 582 2.88 -6.05 10.66
C GLY A 582 4.10 -6.38 11.53
N CYS A 583 5.29 -6.53 10.93
CA CYS A 583 6.56 -6.79 11.64
C CYS A 583 7.60 -5.73 11.23
N ARG A 584 8.45 -5.27 12.16
CA ARG A 584 9.48 -4.24 11.86
C ARG A 584 10.57 -4.83 10.98
N VAL A 585 10.55 -4.50 9.70
CA VAL A 585 11.60 -4.83 8.72
C VAL A 585 12.72 -3.79 8.88
N PRO A 586 13.97 -4.18 9.25
CA PRO A 586 15.06 -3.23 9.44
C PRO A 586 15.70 -2.83 8.10
N ILE A 587 15.97 -1.52 7.90
CA ILE A 587 16.60 -0.99 6.67
C ILE A 587 17.91 -1.70 6.35
N ALA A 588 18.77 -1.97 7.35
CA ALA A 588 20.04 -2.65 7.16
C ALA A 588 19.88 -4.02 6.47
N ARG A 589 18.86 -4.81 6.89
CA ARG A 589 18.58 -6.15 6.34
C ARG A 589 18.08 -6.11 4.89
N LEU A 590 17.49 -4.98 4.49
CA LEU A 590 17.10 -4.72 3.10
C LEU A 590 18.32 -4.29 2.27
N ALA A 591 19.15 -3.40 2.80
CA ALA A 591 20.40 -2.98 2.15
C ALA A 591 21.34 -4.18 1.87
N ASP A 592 21.47 -5.09 2.83
CA ASP A 592 22.28 -6.33 2.74
C ASP A 592 21.91 -7.21 1.53
N ASN A 593 20.61 -7.48 1.33
CA ASN A 593 20.12 -8.37 0.27
C ASN A 593 19.10 -7.65 -0.63
N SER A 594 19.60 -6.65 -1.35
CA SER A 594 18.80 -5.62 -2.02
C SER A 594 18.13 -6.01 -3.35
N THR A 595 18.03 -7.32 -3.65
CA THR A 595 17.24 -7.81 -4.81
C THR A 595 15.76 -7.94 -4.47
N LEU A 596 14.88 -8.06 -5.47
CA LEU A 596 13.44 -8.25 -5.21
C LEU A 596 13.17 -9.54 -4.44
N THR A 597 13.88 -10.62 -4.80
CA THR A 597 13.89 -11.90 -4.05
C THR A 597 14.60 -11.76 -2.70
N GLY A 598 15.70 -11.02 -2.63
CA GLY A 598 16.42 -10.83 -1.37
C GLY A 598 15.63 -10.06 -0.31
N HIS A 599 14.85 -9.07 -0.74
CA HIS A 599 13.87 -8.39 0.10
C HIS A 599 12.71 -9.30 0.49
N LEU A 600 12.24 -10.17 -0.40
CA LEU A 600 11.23 -11.20 -0.09
C LEU A 600 11.71 -12.17 1.00
N GLU A 601 12.93 -12.69 0.85
CA GLU A 601 13.59 -13.55 1.83
C GLU A 601 13.80 -12.83 3.17
N THR A 602 14.30 -11.60 3.15
CA THR A 602 14.49 -10.76 4.34
C THR A 602 13.18 -10.53 5.08
N VAL A 603 12.09 -10.20 4.37
CA VAL A 603 10.77 -9.95 4.97
C VAL A 603 10.18 -11.23 5.58
N ARG A 604 10.29 -12.37 4.88
CA ARG A 604 9.88 -13.67 5.42
C ARG A 604 10.70 -14.02 6.66
N ALA A 605 12.03 -13.94 6.61
CA ALA A 605 12.91 -14.23 7.75
C ALA A 605 12.69 -13.31 8.96
N VAL A 606 12.36 -12.02 8.73
CA VAL A 606 11.99 -11.08 9.81
C VAL A 606 10.65 -11.44 10.43
N ARG A 607 9.62 -11.74 9.61
CA ARG A 607 8.32 -12.24 10.07
C ARG A 607 8.49 -13.53 10.87
N ASP A 608 9.29 -14.47 10.39
CA ASP A 608 9.45 -15.79 10.98
C ASP A 608 10.24 -15.73 12.28
N GLY A 609 11.27 -14.87 12.36
CA GLY A 609 11.97 -14.57 13.62
C GLY A 609 11.06 -13.91 14.66
N HIS A 610 10.25 -12.92 14.27
CA HIS A 610 9.26 -12.30 15.16
C HIS A 610 8.18 -13.29 15.62
N THR A 611 7.72 -14.13 14.70
CA THR A 611 6.75 -15.20 14.97
C THR A 611 7.31 -16.23 15.95
N ALA A 612 8.54 -16.69 15.74
CA ALA A 612 9.20 -17.65 16.62
C ALA A 612 9.40 -17.08 18.03
N ALA A 613 9.78 -15.81 18.16
CA ALA A 613 9.91 -15.14 19.45
C ALA A 613 8.57 -15.07 20.21
N VAL A 614 7.48 -14.68 19.54
CA VAL A 614 6.15 -14.62 20.16
C VAL A 614 5.61 -16.02 20.52
N GLN A 615 5.89 -17.04 19.70
CA GLN A 615 5.48 -18.42 19.99
C GLN A 615 6.27 -19.06 21.13
N ALA A 616 7.53 -18.67 21.35
CA ALA A 616 8.37 -19.17 22.45
C ALA A 616 7.84 -18.79 23.84
N GLU A 617 7.13 -17.65 23.95
CA GLU A 617 6.54 -17.15 25.20
C GLU A 617 4.99 -17.14 25.19
N LEU A 618 4.35 -17.90 24.29
CA LEU A 618 2.92 -17.82 24.05
C LEU A 618 2.02 -17.86 25.32
N PRO A 619 2.26 -18.70 26.36
CA PRO A 619 1.45 -18.67 27.59
C PRO A 619 1.52 -17.35 28.38
N ALA A 620 2.61 -16.59 28.25
CA ALA A 620 2.75 -15.26 28.87
C ALA A 620 2.06 -14.19 28.01
N VAL A 621 2.25 -14.26 26.69
CA VAL A 621 1.61 -13.35 25.71
C VAL A 621 0.08 -13.46 25.80
N LEU A 622 -0.47 -14.68 25.84
CA LEU A 622 -1.93 -14.92 25.99
C LEU A 622 -2.51 -14.31 27.27
N ARG A 623 -1.78 -14.36 28.40
CA ARG A 623 -2.21 -13.72 29.66
C ARG A 623 -2.24 -12.20 29.57
N ALA A 624 -1.17 -11.61 29.03
CA ALA A 624 -1.08 -10.17 28.84
C ALA A 624 -2.19 -9.67 27.89
N ASP A 625 -2.39 -10.39 26.78
CA ASP A 625 -3.38 -10.03 25.76
C ASP A 625 -4.83 -10.23 26.19
N ALA A 626 -5.11 -11.20 27.06
CA ALA A 626 -6.43 -11.43 27.67
C ALA A 626 -6.76 -10.43 28.80
N THR A 627 -5.80 -9.60 29.21
CA THR A 627 -6.03 -8.52 30.19
C THR A 627 -6.56 -7.28 29.48
N LEU A 628 -7.67 -6.72 29.98
CA LEU A 628 -8.30 -5.53 29.43
C LEU A 628 -7.80 -4.27 30.16
N ASP A 629 -7.39 -3.26 29.39
CA ASP A 629 -6.82 -2.00 29.89
C ASP A 629 -7.76 -1.30 30.90
N GLU A 630 -7.23 -0.69 31.96
CA GLU A 630 -8.04 -0.11 33.07
C GLU A 630 -8.96 1.05 32.64
N ASP A 631 -8.64 1.76 31.53
CA ASP A 631 -9.50 2.79 30.95
C ASP A 631 -10.75 2.22 30.26
N ILE A 632 -10.73 0.94 29.87
CA ILE A 632 -11.84 0.27 29.20
C ILE A 632 -12.83 -0.22 30.26
N LYS A 633 -13.69 0.72 30.69
CA LYS A 633 -14.77 0.51 31.66
C LYS A 633 -15.94 1.46 31.37
N PRO A 634 -17.20 0.98 31.34
CA PRO A 634 -18.34 1.85 31.08
C PRO A 634 -18.61 2.82 32.24
N SER A 635 -19.07 4.03 31.92
CA SER A 635 -19.47 5.06 32.88
C SER A 635 -20.94 4.92 33.29
N ASN A 636 -21.82 4.71 32.31
CA ASN A 636 -23.19 4.22 32.43
C ASN A 636 -23.48 3.42 31.14
N ALA A 637 -23.96 2.18 31.28
CA ALA A 637 -24.33 1.37 30.13
C ALA A 637 -25.58 0.54 30.46
N ASN A 638 -26.55 0.52 29.55
CA ASN A 638 -27.78 -0.25 29.67
C ASN A 638 -27.89 -1.19 28.46
N ILE A 639 -28.47 -2.38 28.65
CA ILE A 639 -28.65 -3.31 27.54
C ILE A 639 -29.71 -2.78 26.56
N CYS A 640 -29.31 -2.57 25.31
CA CYS A 640 -30.18 -2.14 24.22
C CYS A 640 -30.62 -3.36 23.40
N SER A 641 -31.90 -3.41 23.03
CA SER A 641 -32.44 -4.38 22.08
C SER A 641 -32.08 -3.92 20.67
N ILE A 642 -31.67 -4.83 19.78
CA ILE A 642 -31.38 -4.46 18.39
C ILE A 642 -32.63 -4.01 17.60
N SER A 643 -33.83 -4.27 18.12
CA SER A 643 -35.09 -3.71 17.58
C SER A 643 -35.37 -2.27 18.01
N ASP A 644 -34.75 -1.82 19.11
CA ASP A 644 -34.95 -0.48 19.70
C ASP A 644 -33.77 0.47 19.39
N ALA A 645 -32.70 -0.04 18.75
CA ALA A 645 -31.51 0.72 18.38
C ALA A 645 -31.77 1.70 17.22
N GLU A 646 -31.27 2.93 17.33
CA GLU A 646 -31.26 3.89 16.23
C GLU A 646 -30.06 3.64 15.30
N THR A 647 -28.90 3.28 15.86
CA THR A 647 -27.66 3.01 15.11
C THR A 647 -26.95 1.73 15.55
N VAL A 648 -26.62 0.89 14.55
CA VAL A 648 -25.86 -0.36 14.72
C VAL A 648 -24.50 -0.27 14.02
N LEU A 649 -23.41 -0.53 14.74
CA LEU A 649 -22.08 -0.69 14.14
C LEU A 649 -21.85 -2.18 13.77
N LEU A 650 -21.76 -2.47 12.48
CA LEU A 650 -21.42 -3.79 11.96
C LEU A 650 -19.96 -3.82 11.49
N THR A 651 -19.16 -4.72 12.08
CA THR A 651 -17.79 -4.99 11.60
C THR A 651 -17.75 -6.31 10.81
N GLY A 652 -16.91 -6.38 9.77
CA GLY A 652 -16.70 -7.63 9.02
C GLY A 652 -17.69 -7.86 7.87
N VAL A 653 -18.45 -6.83 7.49
CA VAL A 653 -19.45 -6.81 6.40
C VAL A 653 -18.94 -7.31 5.03
N THR A 654 -17.64 -7.19 4.75
CA THR A 654 -17.01 -7.71 3.52
C THR A 654 -16.62 -9.20 3.62
N GLY A 655 -16.92 -9.87 4.73
CA GLY A 655 -16.78 -11.32 4.91
C GLY A 655 -18.08 -12.06 4.61
N PHE A 656 -18.03 -13.40 4.65
CA PHE A 656 -19.19 -14.25 4.31
C PHE A 656 -20.38 -14.03 5.26
N LEU A 657 -20.23 -14.29 6.56
CA LEU A 657 -21.31 -14.07 7.54
C LEU A 657 -21.73 -12.59 7.64
N GLY A 658 -20.78 -11.65 7.53
CA GLY A 658 -21.04 -10.21 7.61
C GLY A 658 -22.01 -9.70 6.54
N ALA A 659 -22.01 -10.31 5.34
CA ALA A 659 -22.94 -10.00 4.27
C ALA A 659 -24.40 -10.38 4.61
N PHE A 660 -24.61 -11.55 5.22
CA PHE A 660 -25.94 -11.99 5.65
C PHE A 660 -26.40 -11.23 6.90
N LEU A 661 -25.49 -10.94 7.84
CA LEU A 661 -25.78 -10.05 8.97
C LEU A 661 -26.26 -8.67 8.50
N LEU A 662 -25.58 -8.03 7.54
CA LEU A 662 -26.05 -6.76 6.96
C LEU A 662 -27.45 -6.93 6.35
N LYS A 663 -27.69 -8.00 5.58
CA LYS A 663 -28.99 -8.21 4.92
C LYS A 663 -30.12 -8.41 5.92
N ASP A 664 -29.92 -9.25 6.94
CA ASP A 664 -30.93 -9.50 7.98
C ASP A 664 -31.16 -8.26 8.85
N LEU A 665 -30.13 -7.45 9.14
CA LEU A 665 -30.30 -6.17 9.86
C LEU A 665 -31.14 -5.18 9.06
N VAL A 666 -30.89 -5.03 7.76
CA VAL A 666 -31.72 -4.19 6.87
C VAL A 666 -33.15 -4.73 6.80
N ASP A 667 -33.34 -6.04 6.69
CA ASP A 667 -34.66 -6.66 6.54
C ASP A 667 -35.51 -6.69 7.83
N SER A 668 -34.89 -6.64 9.02
CA SER A 668 -35.59 -6.85 10.31
C SER A 668 -35.51 -5.69 11.31
N THR A 669 -34.68 -4.66 11.08
CA THR A 669 -34.58 -3.47 11.94
C THR A 669 -34.81 -2.19 11.15
N SER A 670 -35.26 -1.12 11.83
CA SER A 670 -35.30 0.24 11.30
C SER A 670 -33.97 1.00 11.41
N ALA A 671 -32.99 0.43 12.13
CA ALA A 671 -31.74 1.08 12.48
C ALA A 671 -30.91 1.54 11.26
N HIS A 672 -30.11 2.58 11.47
CA HIS A 672 -29.04 2.99 10.59
C HIS A 672 -27.79 2.13 10.87
N ILE A 673 -27.09 1.67 9.83
CA ILE A 673 -26.03 0.65 9.95
C ILE A 673 -24.69 1.22 9.52
N ILE A 674 -23.83 1.52 10.48
CA ILE A 674 -22.44 1.92 10.21
C ILE A 674 -21.63 0.65 9.90
N CYS A 675 -21.06 0.58 8.71
CA CYS A 675 -20.34 -0.57 8.19
C CYS A 675 -18.82 -0.33 8.18
N LEU A 676 -18.10 -0.93 9.13
CA LEU A 676 -16.63 -0.83 9.19
C LEU A 676 -15.99 -1.71 8.11
N VAL A 677 -15.41 -1.06 7.09
CA VAL A 677 -14.74 -1.69 5.95
C VAL A 677 -13.23 -1.60 6.13
N ARG A 678 -12.52 -2.72 5.96
CA ARG A 678 -11.06 -2.77 6.15
C ARG A 678 -10.31 -2.07 5.01
N PHE A 679 -9.51 -1.07 5.37
CA PHE A 679 -8.44 -0.49 4.57
C PHE A 679 -7.10 -0.66 5.28
N ASN A 680 -5.98 -0.57 4.56
CA ASN A 680 -4.65 -0.68 5.19
C ASN A 680 -4.24 0.63 5.86
N GLU A 681 -4.51 1.73 5.15
CA GLU A 681 -4.42 3.12 5.59
C GLU A 681 -5.80 3.70 5.24
N PRO A 682 -6.70 3.93 6.20
CA PRO A 682 -8.01 4.51 5.91
C PRO A 682 -7.88 6.03 5.78
N GLU A 683 -8.38 6.57 4.67
CA GLU A 683 -8.55 8.02 4.44
C GLU A 683 -10.04 8.31 4.14
N ASP A 684 -10.51 9.55 4.32
CA ASP A 684 -11.95 9.87 4.16
C ASP A 684 -12.45 9.60 2.72
N ASP A 685 -11.56 9.76 1.72
CA ASP A 685 -11.83 9.48 0.31
C ASP A 685 -11.99 7.97 -0.01
N ASP A 686 -11.74 7.04 0.93
CA ASP A 686 -11.93 5.60 0.72
C ASP A 686 -13.42 5.17 0.72
N GLN A 687 -14.36 6.02 1.15
CA GLN A 687 -15.78 5.64 1.26
C GLN A 687 -16.38 5.03 -0.03
N PRO A 688 -16.17 5.58 -1.25
CA PRO A 688 -16.69 4.98 -2.49
C PRO A 688 -16.06 3.61 -2.79
N SER A 689 -14.77 3.43 -2.48
CA SER A 689 -14.09 2.13 -2.55
C SER A 689 -14.69 1.12 -1.57
N GLY A 690 -15.16 1.59 -0.41
CA GLY A 690 -15.86 0.76 0.59
C GLY A 690 -17.24 0.32 0.11
N VAL A 691 -18.04 1.24 -0.45
CA VAL A 691 -19.32 0.92 -1.11
C VAL A 691 -19.11 -0.13 -2.21
N ALA A 692 -18.11 0.05 -3.08
CA ALA A 692 -17.82 -0.89 -4.16
C ALA A 692 -17.48 -2.30 -3.66
N ARG A 693 -16.73 -2.42 -2.55
CA ARG A 693 -16.38 -3.72 -1.93
C ARG A 693 -17.59 -4.42 -1.34
N ILE A 694 -18.45 -3.70 -0.60
CA ILE A 694 -19.70 -4.27 -0.06
C ILE A 694 -20.64 -4.66 -1.19
N ARG A 695 -20.85 -3.77 -2.18
CA ARG A 695 -21.72 -4.02 -3.33
C ARG A 695 -21.31 -5.26 -4.11
N ARG A 696 -20.01 -5.45 -4.38
CA ARG A 696 -19.50 -6.66 -5.02
C ARG A 696 -19.79 -7.91 -4.18
N ASN A 697 -19.44 -7.91 -2.89
CA ASN A 697 -19.67 -9.06 -2.00
C ASN A 697 -21.17 -9.46 -1.90
N LEU A 698 -22.06 -8.46 -1.83
CA LEU A 698 -23.51 -8.69 -1.80
C LEU A 698 -24.06 -9.15 -3.16
N LEU A 699 -23.52 -8.67 -4.28
CA LEU A 699 -23.88 -9.17 -5.62
C LEU A 699 -23.42 -10.62 -5.81
N ASP A 700 -22.17 -10.93 -5.44
CA ASP A 700 -21.59 -12.28 -5.52
C ASP A 700 -22.37 -13.31 -4.70
N LEU A 701 -23.03 -12.90 -3.63
CA LEU A 701 -23.86 -13.74 -2.76
C LEU A 701 -25.37 -13.72 -3.11
N GLY A 702 -25.79 -12.86 -4.05
CA GLY A 702 -27.20 -12.70 -4.43
C GLY A 702 -28.06 -11.97 -3.39
N LEU A 703 -27.45 -11.10 -2.58
CA LEU A 703 -28.06 -10.37 -1.47
C LEU A 703 -28.30 -8.87 -1.77
N TRP A 704 -27.69 -8.31 -2.82
CA TRP A 704 -27.81 -6.88 -3.13
C TRP A 704 -29.24 -6.47 -3.51
N GLY A 705 -29.70 -5.38 -2.90
CA GLY A 705 -30.84 -4.58 -3.35
C GLY A 705 -30.50 -3.11 -3.13
N ASP A 706 -30.93 -2.22 -4.03
CA ASP A 706 -30.43 -0.84 -4.04
C ASP A 706 -30.82 -0.03 -2.78
N SER A 707 -31.92 -0.40 -2.12
CA SER A 707 -32.38 0.20 -0.86
C SER A 707 -31.49 -0.13 0.35
N ILE A 708 -30.51 -1.03 0.24
CA ILE A 708 -29.53 -1.28 1.32
C ILE A 708 -28.75 0.01 1.63
N MET A 709 -28.41 0.81 0.61
CA MET A 709 -27.65 2.05 0.81
C MET A 709 -28.48 3.21 1.38
N GLU A 710 -29.80 3.07 1.52
CA GLU A 710 -30.66 4.08 2.17
C GLU A 710 -30.42 4.16 3.69
N ARG A 711 -29.79 3.14 4.29
CA ARG A 711 -29.49 3.05 5.73
C ARG A 711 -28.08 2.52 6.05
N VAL A 712 -27.14 2.65 5.13
CA VAL A 712 -25.75 2.15 5.32
C VAL A 712 -24.73 3.27 5.15
N GLU A 713 -24.07 3.64 6.25
CA GLU A 713 -22.88 4.49 6.28
C GLU A 713 -21.63 3.60 6.15
N ILE A 714 -20.64 4.06 5.37
CA ILE A 714 -19.35 3.38 5.22
C ILE A 714 -18.32 4.05 6.13
N LEU A 715 -17.72 3.25 7.01
CA LEU A 715 -16.61 3.67 7.85
C LEU A 715 -15.32 2.99 7.35
N PRO A 716 -14.44 3.69 6.60
CA PRO A 716 -13.09 3.22 6.34
C PRO A 716 -12.34 3.06 7.67
N GLY A 717 -11.72 1.89 7.89
CA GLY A 717 -11.01 1.64 9.14
C GLY A 717 -10.08 0.44 9.06
N ASN A 718 -9.25 0.26 10.09
CA ASN A 718 -8.34 -0.88 10.20
C ASN A 718 -8.27 -1.37 11.65
N LEU A 719 -8.90 -2.52 11.93
CA LEU A 719 -8.91 -3.15 13.26
C LEU A 719 -7.51 -3.53 13.80
N ALA A 720 -6.46 -3.50 12.98
CA ALA A 720 -5.08 -3.67 13.44
C ALA A 720 -4.41 -2.34 13.90
N ARG A 721 -5.10 -1.20 13.80
CA ARG A 721 -4.67 0.11 14.31
C ARG A 721 -5.51 0.51 15.53
N GLY A 722 -4.89 1.18 16.51
CA GLY A 722 -5.62 1.82 17.62
C GLY A 722 -6.69 2.79 17.12
N ARG A 723 -7.84 2.86 17.78
CA ARG A 723 -9.05 3.58 17.33
C ARG A 723 -9.46 3.29 15.87
N PHE A 724 -9.13 2.11 15.36
CA PHE A 724 -9.30 1.72 13.95
C PHE A 724 -8.52 2.57 12.93
N GLY A 725 -7.59 3.42 13.38
CA GLY A 725 -6.93 4.44 12.57
C GLY A 725 -7.61 5.81 12.57
N LEU A 726 -8.74 5.98 13.27
CA LEU A 726 -9.46 7.24 13.39
C LEU A 726 -8.76 8.22 14.36
N SER A 727 -9.06 9.52 14.21
CA SER A 727 -8.67 10.54 15.18
C SER A 727 -9.36 10.30 16.54
N PRO A 728 -8.83 10.85 17.66
CA PRO A 728 -9.50 10.80 18.96
C PRO A 728 -10.93 11.34 18.91
N GLU A 729 -11.16 12.38 18.11
CA GLU A 729 -12.42 13.10 17.98
C GLU A 729 -13.44 12.27 17.19
N ALA A 730 -13.07 11.76 16.01
CA ALA A 730 -13.94 10.91 15.19
C ALA A 730 -14.31 9.59 15.88
N PHE A 731 -13.38 9.00 16.63
CA PHE A 731 -13.67 7.83 17.47
C PHE A 731 -14.64 8.16 18.61
N THR A 732 -14.53 9.36 19.19
CA THR A 732 -15.44 9.85 20.24
C THR A 732 -16.84 10.14 19.70
N GLU A 733 -16.95 10.73 18.50
CA GLU A 733 -18.23 10.94 17.82
C GLU A 733 -18.90 9.60 17.49
N LEU A 734 -18.14 8.64 16.93
CA LEU A 734 -18.64 7.29 16.66
C LEU A 734 -19.12 6.59 17.94
N ALA A 735 -18.39 6.70 19.05
CA ALA A 735 -18.80 6.13 20.33
C ALA A 735 -20.12 6.75 20.83
N ALA A 736 -20.30 8.06 20.69
CA ALA A 736 -21.50 8.78 21.12
C ALA A 736 -22.74 8.52 20.23
N ARG A 737 -22.57 7.87 19.07
CA ARG A 737 -23.63 7.64 18.06
C ARG A 737 -24.13 6.19 17.97
N VAL A 738 -23.54 5.22 18.67
CA VAL A 738 -23.79 3.78 18.43
C VAL A 738 -24.44 3.10 19.64
N ASP A 739 -25.63 2.52 19.44
CA ASP A 739 -26.37 1.80 20.49
C ASP A 739 -25.94 0.34 20.64
N VAL A 740 -25.68 -0.31 19.50
CA VAL A 740 -25.38 -1.76 19.42
C VAL A 740 -24.22 -2.00 18.45
N ILE A 741 -23.27 -2.85 18.85
CA ILE A 741 -22.14 -3.27 18.01
C ILE A 741 -22.25 -4.76 17.72
N ILE A 742 -22.34 -5.15 16.44
CA ILE A 742 -22.13 -6.54 16.00
C ILE A 742 -20.68 -6.69 15.56
N HIS A 743 -19.86 -7.30 16.43
CA HIS A 743 -18.45 -7.51 16.17
C HIS A 743 -18.23 -8.87 15.48
N ALA A 744 -18.44 -8.90 14.16
CA ALA A 744 -18.26 -10.09 13.32
C ALA A 744 -16.95 -10.12 12.50
N ALA A 745 -16.11 -9.09 12.60
CA ALA A 745 -14.80 -9.08 11.95
C ALA A 745 -13.80 -10.03 12.60
N ALA A 746 -13.01 -10.72 11.77
CA ALA A 746 -11.75 -11.35 12.13
C ALA A 746 -10.89 -11.56 10.86
N THR A 747 -9.59 -11.70 11.04
CA THR A 747 -8.72 -12.37 10.06
C THR A 747 -8.74 -13.87 10.39
N VAL A 748 -9.26 -14.68 9.46
CA VAL A 748 -9.44 -16.13 9.63
C VAL A 748 -8.37 -16.86 8.83
N ASN A 749 -7.49 -17.59 9.50
CA ASN A 749 -6.56 -18.52 8.87
C ASN A 749 -6.21 -19.64 9.87
N LEU A 750 -6.56 -20.89 9.54
CA LEU A 750 -6.42 -22.05 10.43
C LEU A 750 -5.01 -22.68 10.40
N VAL A 751 -4.05 -22.05 9.72
CA VAL A 751 -2.65 -22.48 9.63
C VAL A 751 -1.71 -21.43 10.25
N TYR A 752 -2.18 -20.20 10.45
CA TYR A 752 -1.34 -19.12 10.97
C TYR A 752 -1.17 -19.21 12.50
N PRO A 753 0.03 -18.90 13.03
CA PRO A 753 0.26 -18.79 14.46
C PRO A 753 -0.37 -17.53 15.04
N TYR A 754 -0.61 -17.56 16.36
CA TYR A 754 -1.26 -16.48 17.13
C TYR A 754 -0.75 -15.07 16.76
N ALA A 755 0.58 -14.90 16.71
CA ALA A 755 1.26 -13.64 16.40
C ALA A 755 0.74 -12.95 15.13
N ALA A 756 0.51 -13.70 14.05
CA ALA A 756 0.10 -13.18 12.75
C ALA A 756 -1.36 -12.71 12.70
N LEU A 757 -2.18 -13.14 13.68
CA LEU A 757 -3.61 -12.83 13.77
C LEU A 757 -3.96 -11.90 14.94
N ARG A 758 -3.07 -11.79 15.93
CA ARG A 758 -3.19 -10.99 17.17
C ARG A 758 -3.68 -9.57 16.93
N GLY A 759 -3.06 -8.83 16.01
CA GLY A 759 -3.39 -7.42 15.73
C GLY A 759 -4.88 -7.18 15.44
N PRO A 760 -5.43 -7.70 14.33
CA PRO A 760 -6.84 -7.49 13.98
C PRO A 760 -7.84 -8.27 14.85
N ASN A 761 -7.46 -9.42 15.42
CA ASN A 761 -8.42 -10.27 16.16
C ASN A 761 -8.50 -9.93 17.65
N VAL A 762 -7.41 -9.49 18.28
CA VAL A 762 -7.33 -9.18 19.71
C VAL A 762 -7.22 -7.68 19.95
N GLY A 763 -6.30 -7.00 19.23
CA GLY A 763 -6.21 -5.54 19.24
C GLY A 763 -7.52 -4.89 18.77
N GLY A 764 -8.06 -5.36 17.64
CA GLY A 764 -9.35 -4.91 17.12
C GLY A 764 -10.52 -5.08 18.10
N THR A 765 -10.59 -6.21 18.82
CA THR A 765 -11.62 -6.42 19.86
C THR A 765 -11.43 -5.49 21.05
N ARG A 766 -10.19 -5.23 21.49
CA ARG A 766 -9.90 -4.25 22.56
C ARG A 766 -10.37 -2.84 22.19
N GLU A 767 -10.10 -2.37 20.96
CA GLU A 767 -10.58 -1.06 20.49
C GLU A 767 -12.12 -1.01 20.35
N ILE A 768 -12.77 -2.09 19.93
CA ILE A 768 -14.24 -2.21 19.92
C ILE A 768 -14.83 -2.12 21.34
N LEU A 769 -14.18 -2.74 22.33
CA LEU A 769 -14.61 -2.66 23.73
C LEU A 769 -14.35 -1.27 24.33
N ARG A 770 -13.28 -0.58 23.93
CA ARG A 770 -13.03 0.84 24.27
C ARG A 770 -14.16 1.73 23.73
N LEU A 771 -14.51 1.59 22.45
CA LEU A 771 -15.63 2.31 21.82
C LEU A 771 -16.95 2.06 22.58
N ALA A 772 -17.24 0.79 22.88
CA ALA A 772 -18.45 0.40 23.60
C ALA A 772 -18.52 0.96 25.03
N CYS A 773 -17.40 0.94 25.76
CA CYS A 773 -17.34 1.52 27.11
C CYS A 773 -17.50 3.04 27.11
N GLN A 774 -17.01 3.72 26.06
CA GLN A 774 -17.13 5.16 25.91
C GLN A 774 -18.57 5.60 25.55
N GLY A 775 -19.27 4.84 24.71
CA GLY A 775 -20.67 5.12 24.31
C GLY A 775 -21.75 4.52 25.24
N GLY A 776 -21.43 3.47 25.99
CA GLY A 776 -22.40 2.63 26.71
C GLY A 776 -23.06 1.54 25.85
N ALA A 777 -22.53 1.30 24.65
CA ALA A 777 -23.12 0.44 23.62
C ALA A 777 -23.18 -1.05 23.99
N THR A 778 -24.21 -1.75 23.53
CA THR A 778 -24.37 -3.20 23.71
C THR A 778 -23.57 -4.00 22.67
N VAL A 779 -22.68 -4.89 23.11
CA VAL A 779 -21.77 -5.64 22.23
C VAL A 779 -22.27 -7.06 22.00
N GLN A 780 -22.56 -7.37 20.74
CA GLN A 780 -22.88 -8.68 20.21
C GLN A 780 -21.62 -9.25 19.54
N TYR A 781 -20.78 -9.94 20.30
CA TYR A 781 -19.51 -10.50 19.82
C TYR A 781 -19.74 -11.81 19.06
N VAL A 782 -19.19 -11.94 17.86
CA VAL A 782 -19.27 -13.20 17.09
C VAL A 782 -17.97 -14.00 17.24
N SER A 783 -18.11 -15.18 17.82
CA SER A 783 -17.05 -16.14 18.10
C SER A 783 -17.25 -17.43 17.26
N THR A 784 -16.43 -18.44 17.52
CA THR A 784 -16.35 -19.71 16.79
C THR A 784 -16.31 -20.89 17.76
N ASN A 785 -16.75 -22.06 17.32
CA ASN A 785 -16.47 -23.32 18.00
C ASN A 785 -14.95 -23.58 18.20
N GLY A 786 -14.08 -23.05 17.34
CA GLY A 786 -12.61 -23.16 17.45
C GLY A 786 -11.95 -22.55 18.71
N VAL A 787 -12.71 -21.92 19.62
CA VAL A 787 -12.20 -21.53 20.96
C VAL A 787 -12.19 -22.68 21.96
N LEU A 788 -12.67 -23.86 21.56
CA LEU A 788 -12.72 -25.09 22.34
C LEU A 788 -12.04 -26.24 21.58
N PRO A 789 -11.51 -27.26 22.27
CA PRO A 789 -10.84 -28.39 21.63
C PRO A 789 -11.87 -29.37 21.03
N PRO A 790 -11.44 -30.30 20.15
CA PRO A 790 -12.32 -31.32 19.56
C PRO A 790 -13.10 -32.13 20.60
N SER A 791 -14.39 -32.36 20.33
CA SER A 791 -15.30 -33.10 21.23
C SER A 791 -15.76 -34.41 20.58
N PRO A 792 -15.11 -35.56 20.88
CA PRO A 792 -15.44 -36.83 20.24
C PRO A 792 -16.87 -37.30 20.56
N ASP A 793 -17.22 -37.44 21.85
CA ASP A 793 -18.43 -38.14 22.27
C ASP A 793 -19.63 -37.23 22.56
N LYS A 794 -19.42 -36.07 23.19
CA LYS A 794 -20.48 -35.12 23.55
C LYS A 794 -20.03 -33.68 23.28
N GLY A 795 -20.92 -32.86 22.71
CA GLY A 795 -20.67 -31.42 22.53
C GLY A 795 -20.47 -30.65 23.84
N TRP A 796 -19.73 -29.53 23.74
CA TRP A 796 -19.41 -28.67 24.88
C TRP A 796 -20.60 -27.77 25.27
N PRO A 797 -20.97 -27.67 26.55
CA PRO A 797 -22.01 -26.73 27.02
C PRO A 797 -21.57 -25.27 26.94
N GLU A 798 -22.54 -24.35 26.89
CA GLU A 798 -22.33 -22.91 26.69
C GLU A 798 -21.38 -22.24 27.68
N ASN A 799 -21.30 -22.73 28.92
CA ASN A 799 -20.42 -22.20 29.96
C ASN A 799 -18.96 -22.73 29.89
N THR A 800 -18.60 -23.51 28.87
CA THR A 800 -17.23 -24.05 28.73
C THR A 800 -16.24 -22.95 28.35
N MET A 801 -15.14 -22.85 29.10
CA MET A 801 -13.95 -22.04 28.82
C MET A 801 -12.70 -22.88 29.10
N LEU A 802 -11.68 -22.80 28.24
CA LEU A 802 -10.34 -23.31 28.56
C LEU A 802 -9.62 -22.37 29.56
N ALA A 803 -8.70 -22.93 30.35
CA ALA A 803 -7.73 -22.14 31.11
C ALA A 803 -6.64 -21.60 30.17
N VAL A 804 -6.02 -20.46 30.50
CA VAL A 804 -5.02 -19.81 29.63
C VAL A 804 -3.80 -20.70 29.31
N ASP A 805 -3.38 -21.54 30.25
CA ASP A 805 -2.26 -22.48 30.07
C ASP A 805 -2.62 -23.69 29.20
N ASP A 806 -3.91 -24.02 29.06
CA ASP A 806 -4.39 -25.08 28.16
C ASP A 806 -4.41 -24.63 26.69
N VAL A 807 -4.51 -23.33 26.44
CA VAL A 807 -4.80 -22.78 25.10
C VAL A 807 -3.71 -23.08 24.06
N PRO A 808 -2.39 -22.96 24.36
CA PRO A 808 -1.32 -23.31 23.42
C PRO A 808 -1.32 -24.78 22.98
N GLU A 809 -1.73 -25.70 23.85
CA GLU A 809 -1.69 -27.16 23.59
C GLU A 809 -3.00 -27.70 23.01
N LYS A 810 -4.14 -27.14 23.42
CA LYS A 810 -5.48 -27.68 23.12
C LYS A 810 -6.20 -26.99 21.97
N LEU A 811 -5.80 -25.77 21.59
CA LEU A 811 -6.31 -25.08 20.39
C LEU A 811 -5.29 -25.18 19.26
N LEU A 812 -5.68 -25.84 18.18
CA LEU A 812 -4.82 -26.32 17.10
C LEU A 812 -4.22 -25.21 16.22
N ASP A 813 -4.77 -24.00 16.26
CA ASP A 813 -4.41 -22.90 15.36
C ASP A 813 -4.51 -21.52 16.05
N GLY A 814 -3.82 -20.52 15.47
CA GLY A 814 -3.78 -19.16 16.00
C GLY A 814 -5.11 -18.39 15.87
N TYR A 815 -6.04 -18.85 15.03
CA TYR A 815 -7.37 -18.23 14.92
C TYR A 815 -8.25 -18.62 16.10
N GLY A 816 -8.28 -19.90 16.47
CA GLY A 816 -8.91 -20.37 17.71
C GLY A 816 -8.31 -19.71 18.95
N GLN A 817 -6.97 -19.64 19.02
CA GLN A 817 -6.26 -18.98 20.12
C GLN A 817 -6.58 -17.48 20.22
N THR A 818 -6.56 -16.73 19.11
CA THR A 818 -6.94 -15.30 19.12
C THR A 818 -8.42 -15.07 19.43
N LYS A 819 -9.31 -15.96 18.99
CA LYS A 819 -10.74 -15.90 19.35
C LYS A 819 -11.00 -16.22 20.82
N TRP A 820 -10.26 -17.16 21.43
CA TRP A 820 -10.35 -17.42 22.88
C TRP A 820 -9.93 -16.19 23.70
N VAL A 821 -8.83 -15.52 23.32
CA VAL A 821 -8.37 -14.29 23.99
C VAL A 821 -9.41 -13.17 23.86
N ALA A 822 -9.98 -13.01 22.67
CA ALA A 822 -11.02 -12.01 22.44
C ALA A 822 -12.30 -12.29 23.26
N GLU A 823 -12.69 -13.56 23.47
CA GLU A 823 -13.74 -13.90 24.44
C GLU A 823 -13.38 -13.48 25.87
N GLN A 824 -12.14 -13.67 26.32
CA GLN A 824 -11.74 -13.23 27.67
C GLN A 824 -11.86 -11.72 27.84
N LEU A 825 -11.46 -10.92 26.84
CA LEU A 825 -11.62 -9.46 26.84
C LEU A 825 -13.09 -9.04 26.90
N VAL A 826 -13.97 -9.70 26.14
CA VAL A 826 -15.42 -9.43 26.15
C VAL A 826 -16.03 -9.81 27.51
N LEU A 827 -15.63 -10.94 28.10
CA LEU A 827 -16.07 -11.38 29.44
C LEU A 827 -15.54 -10.47 30.57
N GLU A 828 -14.36 -9.88 30.41
CA GLU A 828 -13.81 -8.86 31.32
C GLU A 828 -14.62 -7.56 31.24
N ALA A 829 -14.90 -7.05 30.03
CA ALA A 829 -15.77 -5.90 29.84
C ALA A 829 -17.18 -6.14 30.42
N GLY A 830 -17.74 -7.35 30.23
CA GLY A 830 -18.99 -7.77 30.84
C GLY A 830 -18.95 -7.74 32.38
N ARG A 831 -17.89 -8.28 33.00
CA ARG A 831 -17.67 -8.23 34.45
C ARG A 831 -17.44 -6.80 34.98
N ARG A 832 -17.02 -5.87 34.13
CA ARG A 832 -16.92 -4.42 34.40
C ARG A 832 -18.24 -3.66 34.22
N GLY A 833 -19.31 -4.33 33.79
CA GLY A 833 -20.66 -3.77 33.65
C GLY A 833 -21.08 -3.41 32.22
N LEU A 834 -20.31 -3.78 31.20
CA LEU A 834 -20.70 -3.55 29.80
C LEU A 834 -21.77 -4.59 29.37
N PRO A 835 -22.85 -4.21 28.67
CA PRO A 835 -23.80 -5.17 28.12
C PRO A 835 -23.15 -5.96 26.99
N VAL A 836 -22.78 -7.21 27.25
CA VAL A 836 -22.10 -8.09 26.27
C VAL A 836 -22.83 -9.42 26.09
N LYS A 837 -22.83 -9.92 24.86
CA LYS A 837 -23.20 -11.30 24.49
C LYS A 837 -22.15 -11.88 23.53
N ILE A 838 -21.95 -13.20 23.60
CA ILE A 838 -20.97 -13.94 22.79
C ILE A 838 -21.71 -15.04 22.01
N HIS A 839 -21.63 -14.99 20.69
CA HIS A 839 -22.29 -15.93 19.78
C HIS A 839 -21.24 -16.87 19.15
N ARG A 840 -21.08 -18.08 19.67
CA ARG A 840 -20.16 -19.08 19.11
C ARG A 840 -20.82 -19.78 17.93
N ALA A 841 -20.40 -19.41 16.72
CA ALA A 841 -20.84 -20.07 15.49
C ALA A 841 -20.18 -21.45 15.30
N GLY A 842 -20.92 -22.39 14.71
CA GLY A 842 -20.38 -23.64 14.20
C GLY A 842 -19.60 -23.46 12.89
N THR A 843 -19.44 -24.54 12.12
CA THR A 843 -18.82 -24.49 10.79
C THR A 843 -19.82 -23.94 9.79
N ILE A 844 -19.67 -22.65 9.44
CA ILE A 844 -20.68 -21.92 8.67
C ILE A 844 -20.71 -22.39 7.21
N SER A 845 -21.81 -23.03 6.81
CA SER A 845 -22.08 -23.52 5.46
C SER A 845 -22.99 -22.58 4.65
N GLY A 846 -23.26 -22.94 3.39
CA GLY A 846 -23.98 -22.09 2.44
C GLY A 846 -25.41 -21.69 2.84
N HIS A 847 -25.94 -20.68 2.16
CA HIS A 847 -27.28 -20.17 2.34
C HIS A 847 -28.34 -21.25 2.07
N SER A 848 -29.26 -21.48 3.01
CA SER A 848 -30.19 -22.62 2.99
C SER A 848 -31.16 -22.62 1.80
N GLN A 849 -31.43 -21.44 1.21
CA GLN A 849 -32.42 -21.26 0.15
C GLN A 849 -31.80 -21.08 -1.26
N THR A 850 -30.61 -20.50 -1.37
CA THR A 850 -29.94 -20.20 -2.66
C THR A 850 -28.66 -21.00 -2.89
N GLY A 851 -28.14 -21.66 -1.86
CA GLY A 851 -26.88 -22.39 -1.87
C GLY A 851 -25.63 -21.50 -1.92
N ALA A 852 -25.78 -20.18 -1.86
CA ALA A 852 -24.67 -19.23 -1.84
C ALA A 852 -23.71 -19.54 -0.69
N GLY A 853 -22.53 -20.04 -1.02
CA GLY A 853 -21.52 -20.51 -0.07
C GLY A 853 -20.25 -19.69 -0.13
N ASN A 854 -19.43 -19.77 0.93
CA ASN A 854 -18.07 -19.29 0.90
C ASN A 854 -17.28 -20.07 -0.17
N ALA A 855 -16.65 -19.37 -1.12
CA ALA A 855 -15.80 -20.00 -2.12
C ALA A 855 -14.58 -20.71 -1.50
N TRP A 856 -14.11 -20.27 -0.33
CA TRP A 856 -12.93 -20.81 0.35
C TRP A 856 -13.26 -21.80 1.49
N ASP A 857 -14.39 -22.50 1.41
CA ASP A 857 -14.74 -23.56 2.37
C ASP A 857 -14.06 -24.90 2.04
N LEU A 858 -13.27 -25.41 2.99
CA LEU A 858 -12.56 -26.68 2.91
C LEU A 858 -13.50 -27.89 2.83
N LEU A 859 -14.65 -27.88 3.53
CA LEU A 859 -15.55 -29.03 3.54
C LEU A 859 -16.27 -29.16 2.19
N SER A 860 -16.78 -28.05 1.65
CA SER A 860 -17.28 -27.98 0.27
C SER A 860 -16.20 -28.37 -0.75
N ALA A 861 -14.93 -27.98 -0.53
CA ALA A 861 -13.85 -28.35 -1.43
C ALA A 861 -13.58 -29.87 -1.46
N LEU A 862 -13.50 -30.51 -0.29
CA LEU A 862 -13.37 -31.97 -0.16
C LEU A 862 -14.55 -32.71 -0.81
N ILE A 863 -15.78 -32.25 -0.60
CA ILE A 863 -16.99 -32.85 -1.20
C ILE A 863 -16.96 -32.72 -2.73
N VAL A 864 -16.70 -31.52 -3.26
CA VAL A 864 -16.70 -31.25 -4.70
C VAL A 864 -15.58 -32.00 -5.41
N GLU A 865 -14.36 -32.04 -4.86
CA GLU A 865 -13.24 -32.79 -5.46
C GLU A 865 -13.46 -34.32 -5.35
N SER A 866 -14.10 -34.81 -4.28
CA SER A 866 -14.53 -36.21 -4.20
C SER A 866 -15.52 -36.59 -5.30
N ILE A 867 -16.50 -35.71 -5.59
CA ILE A 867 -17.45 -35.88 -6.68
C ILE A 867 -16.74 -35.89 -8.05
N LYS A 868 -15.76 -35.01 -8.26
CA LYS A 868 -14.97 -34.96 -9.52
C LYS A 868 -14.05 -36.19 -9.68
N LEU A 869 -13.52 -36.75 -8.60
CA LEU A 869 -12.73 -37.99 -8.61
C LEU A 869 -13.60 -39.25 -8.81
N GLY A 870 -14.86 -39.22 -8.37
CA GLY A 870 -15.71 -40.41 -8.24
C GLY A 870 -15.36 -41.27 -7.02
N TYR A 871 -14.55 -40.76 -6.08
CA TYR A 871 -14.12 -41.42 -4.86
C TYR A 871 -14.27 -40.47 -3.67
N SER A 872 -14.76 -40.98 -2.55
CA SER A 872 -14.97 -40.25 -1.30
C SER A 872 -14.06 -40.82 -0.18
N PRO A 873 -13.48 -39.98 0.69
CA PRO A 873 -12.60 -40.46 1.74
C PRO A 873 -13.39 -41.13 2.87
N ASP A 874 -13.07 -42.39 3.16
CA ASP A 874 -13.70 -43.17 4.22
C ASP A 874 -12.99 -43.00 5.57
N VAL A 875 -13.16 -41.83 6.18
CA VAL A 875 -12.58 -41.53 7.49
C VAL A 875 -13.52 -41.95 8.63
N ALA A 876 -13.18 -43.04 9.30
CA ALA A 876 -13.85 -43.46 10.53
C ALA A 876 -13.81 -42.34 11.59
N GLY A 877 -14.98 -41.97 12.10
CA GLY A 877 -15.18 -40.87 13.06
C GLY A 877 -15.49 -39.50 12.44
N TRP A 878 -15.32 -39.32 11.12
CA TRP A 878 -15.58 -38.02 10.48
C TRP A 878 -17.07 -37.66 10.48
N ARG A 879 -17.36 -36.44 10.92
CA ARG A 879 -18.68 -35.82 10.96
C ARG A 879 -18.63 -34.49 10.20
N ALA A 880 -19.70 -34.15 9.51
CA ALA A 880 -19.86 -32.89 8.79
C ALA A 880 -20.69 -31.91 9.64
N GLU A 881 -20.00 -30.97 10.29
CA GLU A 881 -20.63 -29.75 10.82
C GLU A 881 -20.87 -28.81 9.64
N MET A 882 -22.14 -28.50 9.38
CA MET A 882 -22.58 -27.66 8.26
C MET A 882 -23.76 -26.82 8.74
N THR A 883 -23.46 -25.70 9.38
CA THR A 883 -24.44 -24.79 9.96
C THR A 883 -24.77 -23.66 8.98
N PRO A 884 -25.99 -23.58 8.40
CA PRO A 884 -26.30 -22.61 7.32
C PRO A 884 -26.16 -21.15 7.75
N VAL A 885 -25.52 -20.34 6.92
CA VAL A 885 -25.20 -18.93 7.23
C VAL A 885 -26.43 -18.07 7.59
N ASP A 886 -27.58 -18.26 6.93
CA ASP A 886 -28.82 -17.55 7.26
C ASP A 886 -29.46 -17.98 8.57
N PHE A 887 -29.17 -19.19 9.06
CA PHE A 887 -29.54 -19.54 10.42
C PHE A 887 -28.65 -18.78 11.42
N VAL A 888 -27.33 -18.70 11.15
CA VAL A 888 -26.38 -18.02 12.04
C VAL A 888 -26.68 -16.52 12.14
N SER A 889 -26.86 -15.83 11.01
CA SER A 889 -27.13 -14.38 11.00
C SER A 889 -28.48 -14.05 11.66
N LYS A 890 -29.55 -14.76 11.33
CA LYS A 890 -30.87 -14.57 11.95
C LYS A 890 -30.88 -14.91 13.43
N ALA A 891 -30.16 -15.96 13.85
CA ALA A 891 -30.03 -16.29 15.26
C ALA A 891 -29.27 -15.21 16.05
N ILE A 892 -28.20 -14.62 15.49
CA ILE A 892 -27.49 -13.48 16.12
C ILE A 892 -28.44 -12.29 16.28
N VAL A 893 -29.15 -11.88 15.22
CA VAL A 893 -30.06 -10.73 15.27
C VAL A 893 -31.23 -10.98 16.23
N HIS A 894 -31.85 -12.17 16.20
CA HIS A 894 -32.94 -12.55 17.10
C HIS A 894 -32.50 -12.66 18.57
N LEU A 895 -31.31 -13.23 18.86
CA LEU A 895 -30.76 -13.24 20.23
C LEU A 895 -30.37 -11.83 20.70
N SER A 896 -30.13 -10.89 19.77
CA SER A 896 -29.84 -9.48 20.09
C SER A 896 -31.09 -8.68 20.50
N THR A 897 -32.30 -9.26 20.45
CA THR A 897 -33.51 -8.67 21.08
C THR A 897 -33.74 -9.18 22.51
N HIS A 898 -33.07 -10.26 22.92
CA HIS A 898 -33.30 -10.96 24.19
C HIS A 898 -32.56 -10.29 25.37
N THR A 899 -32.88 -9.02 25.64
CA THR A 899 -32.26 -8.19 26.66
C THR A 899 -32.37 -8.74 28.09
N GLN A 900 -33.42 -9.53 28.38
CA GLN A 900 -33.68 -10.12 29.70
C GLN A 900 -32.94 -11.44 29.97
N ALA A 901 -32.22 -12.01 28.99
CA ALA A 901 -31.50 -13.25 29.20
C ALA A 901 -30.23 -13.01 30.04
N GLU A 902 -30.09 -13.68 31.19
CA GLU A 902 -28.84 -13.63 31.99
C GLU A 902 -27.65 -14.31 31.27
N GLN A 903 -27.94 -15.27 30.39
CA GLN A 903 -26.94 -16.01 29.62
C GLN A 903 -26.08 -15.10 28.74
N THR A 904 -24.76 -15.15 28.92
CA THR A 904 -23.78 -14.35 28.14
C THR A 904 -23.34 -15.05 26.86
N VAL A 905 -23.15 -16.37 26.88
CA VAL A 905 -22.61 -17.16 25.76
C VAL A 905 -23.72 -17.99 25.14
N PHE A 906 -23.88 -17.90 23.82
CA PHE A 906 -24.84 -18.66 23.02
C PHE A 906 -24.11 -19.55 22.01
N HIS A 907 -24.56 -20.79 21.86
CA HIS A 907 -24.01 -21.78 20.94
C HIS A 907 -24.92 -21.94 19.70
N LEU A 908 -24.38 -21.57 18.54
CA LEU A 908 -25.10 -21.57 17.26
C LEU A 908 -24.66 -22.71 16.32
N GLY A 909 -23.80 -23.64 16.78
CA GLY A 909 -23.44 -24.83 16.03
C GLY A 909 -24.50 -25.94 16.02
N ASP A 910 -24.23 -26.99 15.25
CA ASP A 910 -24.98 -28.24 15.26
C ASP A 910 -24.56 -29.12 16.45
N PRO A 911 -25.47 -29.44 17.41
CA PRO A 911 -25.15 -30.31 18.54
C PRO A 911 -25.12 -31.80 18.18
N ALA A 912 -25.56 -32.18 16.97
CA ALA A 912 -25.52 -33.56 16.47
C ALA A 912 -25.13 -33.62 14.98
N PRO A 913 -23.88 -33.26 14.62
CA PRO A 913 -23.44 -33.19 13.22
C PRO A 913 -23.49 -34.56 12.52
N VAL A 914 -23.93 -34.57 11.27
CA VAL A 914 -24.16 -35.81 10.50
C VAL A 914 -22.86 -36.54 10.17
N ASN A 915 -22.89 -37.87 10.06
CA ASN A 915 -21.72 -38.62 9.62
C ASN A 915 -21.45 -38.39 8.12
N THR A 916 -20.19 -38.18 7.73
CA THR A 916 -19.85 -37.81 6.34
C THR A 916 -20.17 -38.91 5.32
N ARG A 917 -20.24 -40.19 5.73
CA ARG A 917 -20.74 -41.28 4.86
C ARG A 917 -22.19 -41.05 4.44
N SER A 918 -23.04 -40.53 5.34
CA SER A 918 -24.44 -40.22 5.05
C SER A 918 -24.57 -39.08 4.05
N VAL A 919 -23.68 -38.07 4.13
CA VAL A 919 -23.61 -36.97 3.16
C VAL A 919 -23.30 -37.50 1.75
N PHE A 920 -22.32 -38.42 1.61
CA PHE A 920 -21.99 -39.02 0.32
C PHE A 920 -23.08 -39.97 -0.23
N GLU A 921 -23.84 -40.66 0.63
CA GLU A 921 -25.00 -41.45 0.19
C GLU A 921 -26.18 -40.58 -0.27
N ASP A 922 -26.46 -39.44 0.37
CA ASP A 922 -27.46 -38.48 -0.13
C ASP A 922 -27.00 -37.80 -1.43
N LEU A 923 -25.72 -37.44 -1.57
CA LEU A 923 -25.15 -36.90 -2.82
C LEU A 923 -25.23 -37.90 -3.98
N LYS A 924 -25.04 -39.19 -3.70
CA LYS A 924 -25.24 -40.30 -4.63
C LYS A 924 -26.70 -40.39 -5.10
N VAL A 925 -27.68 -40.17 -4.22
CA VAL A 925 -29.11 -40.05 -4.60
C VAL A 925 -29.39 -38.81 -5.44
N LEU A 926 -28.68 -37.71 -5.22
CA LEU A 926 -28.71 -36.50 -6.07
C LEU A 926 -27.97 -36.66 -7.41
N GLY A 927 -27.44 -37.85 -7.71
CA GLY A 927 -26.81 -38.18 -8.98
C GLY A 927 -25.28 -38.07 -8.99
N TYR A 928 -24.63 -37.90 -7.84
CA TYR A 928 -23.17 -37.81 -7.69
C TYR A 928 -22.59 -39.05 -6.97
N PRO A 929 -22.61 -40.25 -7.59
CA PRO A 929 -22.09 -41.45 -6.97
C PRO A 929 -20.57 -41.35 -6.77
N THR A 930 -20.11 -41.69 -5.57
CA THR A 930 -18.69 -41.88 -5.24
C THR A 930 -18.48 -43.28 -4.66
N LYS A 931 -17.25 -43.79 -4.72
CA LYS A 931 -16.82 -45.01 -4.01
C LYS A 931 -16.01 -44.64 -2.76
N PRO A 932 -16.22 -45.30 -1.60
CA PRO A 932 -15.34 -45.12 -0.45
C PRO A 932 -13.91 -45.61 -0.76
N LEU A 933 -12.92 -44.91 -0.21
CA LEU A 933 -11.48 -45.14 -0.39
C LEU A 933 -10.74 -44.66 0.86
N ALA A 934 -9.60 -45.24 1.26
CA ALA A 934 -8.92 -44.79 2.48
C ALA A 934 -8.34 -43.38 2.33
N TRP A 935 -8.10 -42.67 3.45
CA TRP A 935 -7.66 -41.26 3.41
C TRP A 935 -6.37 -41.06 2.59
N ASP A 936 -5.33 -41.84 2.90
CA ASP A 936 -4.02 -41.68 2.25
C ASP A 936 -4.07 -42.09 0.76
N GLU A 937 -4.87 -43.11 0.43
CA GLU A 937 -5.18 -43.50 -0.95
C GLU A 937 -5.91 -42.38 -1.70
N TRP A 938 -6.81 -41.65 -1.03
CA TRP A 938 -7.59 -40.56 -1.62
C TRP A 938 -6.73 -39.34 -1.86
N VAL A 939 -5.86 -38.98 -0.92
CA VAL A 939 -4.88 -37.90 -1.08
C VAL A 939 -3.91 -38.23 -2.22
N ALA A 940 -3.42 -39.47 -2.32
CA ALA A 940 -2.58 -39.90 -3.43
C ALA A 940 -3.29 -39.80 -4.79
N LEU A 941 -4.52 -40.32 -4.88
CA LEU A 941 -5.36 -40.28 -6.09
C LEU A 941 -5.73 -38.84 -6.51
N TRP A 942 -6.00 -37.97 -5.54
CA TRP A 942 -6.22 -36.55 -5.78
C TRP A 942 -4.96 -35.86 -6.29
N THR A 943 -3.79 -36.15 -5.69
CA THR A 943 -2.50 -35.57 -6.08
C THR A 943 -2.14 -35.95 -7.52
N GLU A 944 -2.33 -37.23 -7.87
CA GLU A 944 -2.14 -37.76 -9.23
C GLU A 944 -3.05 -37.05 -10.27
N LYS A 945 -4.36 -36.95 -9.98
CA LYS A 945 -5.38 -36.63 -11.01
C LYS A 945 -5.93 -35.21 -10.98
N ARG A 946 -5.65 -34.45 -9.92
CA ARG A 946 -6.23 -33.12 -9.66
C ARG A 946 -5.18 -32.10 -9.25
N GLY A 947 -4.18 -32.48 -8.44
CA GLY A 947 -3.16 -31.57 -7.91
C GLY A 947 -2.40 -30.77 -8.97
N SER A 948 -2.19 -31.34 -10.15
CA SER A 948 -1.47 -30.74 -11.29
C SER A 948 -2.31 -29.81 -12.19
N VAL A 949 -3.62 -29.66 -11.95
CA VAL A 949 -4.51 -28.83 -12.77
C VAL A 949 -4.17 -27.34 -12.60
N LYS A 950 -3.86 -26.66 -13.71
CA LYS A 950 -3.55 -25.21 -13.73
C LYS A 950 -4.80 -24.36 -13.48
N GLY A 951 -4.60 -23.21 -12.83
CA GLY A 951 -5.68 -22.32 -12.42
C GLY A 951 -6.40 -21.60 -13.58
N GLY A 952 -7.66 -21.25 -13.32
CA GLY A 952 -8.60 -20.58 -14.21
C GLY A 952 -10.00 -20.59 -13.57
N ASP A 953 -10.99 -19.97 -14.21
CA ASP A 953 -12.36 -19.92 -13.65
C ASP A 953 -12.95 -21.34 -13.49
N GLY A 954 -13.17 -21.74 -12.23
CA GLY A 954 -13.60 -23.09 -11.83
C GLY A 954 -12.52 -23.93 -11.12
N ALA A 955 -11.26 -23.49 -11.07
CA ALA A 955 -10.15 -24.27 -10.48
C ALA A 955 -10.00 -24.15 -8.95
N PHE A 956 -10.55 -23.09 -8.32
CA PHE A 956 -10.39 -22.73 -6.90
C PHE A 956 -10.47 -23.90 -5.88
N THR A 957 -11.28 -24.93 -6.16
CA THR A 957 -11.48 -26.11 -5.31
C THR A 957 -10.21 -26.96 -5.20
N VAL A 958 -9.42 -26.97 -6.26
CA VAL A 958 -8.09 -27.59 -6.30
C VAL A 958 -7.08 -26.71 -5.55
N ASP A 959 -7.18 -25.39 -5.68
CA ASP A 959 -6.26 -24.45 -5.05
C ASP A 959 -6.37 -24.44 -3.51
N ILE A 960 -7.58 -24.65 -2.96
CA ILE A 960 -7.80 -24.86 -1.51
C ILE A 960 -7.06 -26.11 -1.02
N LEU A 961 -7.27 -27.26 -1.65
CA LEU A 961 -6.64 -28.51 -1.21
C LEU A 961 -5.13 -28.54 -1.49
N ARG A 962 -4.65 -27.74 -2.46
CA ARG A 962 -3.21 -27.53 -2.70
C ARG A 962 -2.58 -26.60 -1.66
N SER A 963 -3.31 -25.61 -1.13
CA SER A 963 -2.77 -24.69 -0.11
C SER A 963 -2.72 -25.30 1.29
N GLY A 964 -3.52 -26.33 1.56
CA GLY A 964 -3.42 -27.13 2.78
C GLY A 964 -4.34 -28.36 2.76
N MET A 965 -3.78 -29.53 2.47
CA MET A 965 -4.49 -30.80 2.62
C MET A 965 -4.59 -31.15 4.12
N PRO A 966 -5.79 -31.42 4.68
CA PRO A 966 -5.96 -31.70 6.10
C PRO A 966 -5.39 -33.07 6.51
N THR A 967 -5.08 -33.23 7.80
CA THR A 967 -4.73 -34.54 8.38
C THR A 967 -6.00 -35.35 8.74
N ILE A 968 -5.85 -36.66 8.93
CA ILE A 968 -6.96 -37.51 9.37
C ILE A 968 -7.39 -37.18 10.81
N GLU A 969 -6.47 -36.66 11.63
CA GLU A 969 -6.74 -36.09 12.96
C GLU A 969 -7.61 -34.84 12.87
N PHE A 970 -7.31 -33.92 11.94
CA PHE A 970 -8.12 -32.71 11.72
C PHE A 970 -9.56 -33.06 11.29
N LEU A 971 -9.74 -34.03 10.39
CA LEU A 971 -11.07 -34.47 9.94
C LEU A 971 -11.89 -35.17 11.04
N ARG A 972 -11.22 -35.88 11.96
CA ARG A 972 -11.87 -36.44 13.17
C ARG A 972 -12.12 -35.38 14.23
N GLY A 973 -11.24 -34.38 14.29
CA GLY A 973 -11.15 -33.34 15.30
C GLY A 973 -12.21 -32.23 15.23
N ILE A 974 -13.46 -32.54 14.90
CA ILE A 974 -14.51 -31.51 14.87
C ILE A 974 -14.89 -31.05 16.29
N VAL A 975 -15.15 -29.76 16.43
CA VAL A 975 -15.64 -29.17 17.69
C VAL A 975 -17.16 -29.06 17.63
N VAL A 976 -17.84 -29.93 18.38
CA VAL A 976 -19.29 -29.94 18.56
C VAL A 976 -19.68 -29.06 19.74
N LEU A 977 -20.68 -28.19 19.53
CA LEU A 977 -21.26 -27.34 20.56
C LEU A 977 -22.61 -27.91 21.00
N ASP A 978 -22.77 -28.25 22.28
CA ASP A 978 -24.10 -28.45 22.88
C ASP A 978 -24.82 -27.09 22.91
N ASN A 979 -26.13 -27.04 22.66
CA ASN A 979 -26.90 -25.80 22.61
C ASN A 979 -28.18 -25.83 23.46
N ALA A 980 -28.20 -26.69 24.48
CA ALA A 980 -29.34 -26.91 25.36
C ALA A 980 -29.80 -25.65 26.11
N ALA A 981 -28.89 -24.76 26.53
CA ALA A 981 -29.25 -23.51 27.21
C ALA A 981 -29.62 -22.39 26.22
N THR A 982 -29.05 -22.40 25.03
CA THR A 982 -29.32 -21.45 23.94
C THR A 982 -30.69 -21.69 23.30
N ARG A 983 -31.10 -22.95 23.15
CA ARG A 983 -32.29 -23.36 22.38
C ARG A 983 -33.60 -22.67 22.77
N PRO A 984 -33.92 -22.42 24.06
CA PRO A 984 -35.12 -21.66 24.45
C PRO A 984 -35.17 -20.23 23.90
N PHE A 985 -34.03 -19.54 23.84
CA PHE A 985 -33.94 -18.13 23.41
C PHE A 985 -33.93 -17.94 21.88
N ARG A 986 -34.08 -19.02 21.11
CA ARG A 986 -34.15 -18.98 19.64
C ARG A 986 -35.25 -19.88 19.08
N ALA A 987 -36.36 -20.00 19.79
CA ALA A 987 -37.47 -20.86 19.42
C ALA A 987 -38.11 -20.51 18.06
N GLU A 988 -38.04 -19.24 17.65
CA GLU A 988 -38.56 -18.76 16.36
C GLU A 988 -37.57 -18.97 15.20
N VAL A 989 -36.30 -19.27 15.50
CA VAL A 989 -35.23 -19.46 14.52
C VAL A 989 -34.76 -20.92 14.58
N GLU A 990 -35.42 -21.79 13.82
CA GLU A 990 -35.01 -23.19 13.67
C GLU A 990 -33.85 -23.32 12.66
N ARG A 991 -32.88 -24.19 12.98
CA ARG A 991 -31.74 -24.50 12.11
C ARG A 991 -32.17 -25.51 11.03
N PRO A 992 -31.98 -25.23 9.72
CA PRO A 992 -32.18 -26.23 8.68
C PRO A 992 -31.30 -27.46 8.91
N LYS A 993 -31.85 -28.65 8.68
CA LYS A 993 -31.13 -29.92 8.87
C LYS A 993 -30.17 -30.17 7.70
N VAL A 994 -29.06 -30.82 7.99
CA VAL A 994 -28.12 -31.29 6.95
C VAL A 994 -28.70 -32.55 6.33
N ASP A 995 -29.54 -32.38 5.32
CA ASP A 995 -30.20 -33.45 4.57
C ASP A 995 -30.11 -33.23 3.05
N ARG A 996 -30.58 -34.23 2.27
CA ARG A 996 -30.67 -34.17 0.81
C ARG A 996 -31.30 -32.91 0.21
N PHE A 997 -32.21 -32.21 0.87
CA PHE A 997 -32.80 -30.99 0.32
C PHE A 997 -31.84 -29.80 0.47
N LEU A 998 -31.15 -29.69 1.61
CA LEU A 998 -30.06 -28.71 1.77
C LEU A 998 -28.91 -29.01 0.81
N LEU A 999 -28.54 -30.29 0.66
CA LEU A 999 -27.52 -30.74 -0.28
C LEU A 999 -27.94 -30.55 -1.75
N GLU A 1000 -29.23 -30.67 -2.10
CA GLU A 1000 -29.73 -30.32 -3.44
C GLU A 1000 -29.57 -28.82 -3.70
N THR A 1001 -29.89 -27.96 -2.72
CA THR A 1001 -29.71 -26.51 -2.83
C THR A 1001 -28.21 -26.13 -2.99
N TYR A 1002 -27.33 -26.75 -2.21
CA TYR A 1002 -25.88 -26.50 -2.30
C TYR A 1002 -25.31 -26.98 -3.63
N THR A 1003 -25.61 -28.22 -4.05
CA THR A 1003 -25.13 -28.77 -5.34
C THR A 1003 -25.69 -28.03 -6.56
N ARG A 1004 -26.89 -27.43 -6.47
CA ARG A 1004 -27.40 -26.49 -7.49
C ARG A 1004 -26.53 -25.23 -7.59
N HIS A 1005 -26.12 -24.63 -6.47
CA HIS A 1005 -25.22 -23.47 -6.50
C HIS A 1005 -23.83 -23.85 -7.01
N TRP A 1006 -23.28 -24.98 -6.55
CA TRP A 1006 -21.99 -25.49 -7.02
C TRP A 1006 -22.01 -25.76 -8.54
N PHE A 1007 -23.10 -26.32 -9.08
CA PHE A 1007 -23.29 -26.44 -10.54
C PHE A 1007 -23.39 -25.07 -11.23
N ALA A 1008 -24.17 -24.13 -10.70
CA ALA A 1008 -24.33 -22.79 -11.27
C ALA A 1008 -23.03 -21.97 -11.28
N ARG A 1009 -22.09 -22.26 -10.38
CA ARG A 1009 -20.73 -21.70 -10.34
C ARG A 1009 -19.71 -22.47 -11.21
N GLY A 1010 -20.13 -23.50 -11.93
CA GLY A 1010 -19.23 -24.37 -12.72
C GLY A 1010 -18.38 -25.34 -11.89
N TRP A 1011 -18.59 -25.45 -10.58
CA TRP A 1011 -17.81 -26.34 -9.69
C TRP A 1011 -18.14 -27.82 -9.93
N LEU A 1012 -19.32 -28.11 -10.48
CA LEU A 1012 -19.77 -29.44 -10.87
C LEU A 1012 -20.16 -29.43 -12.36
N SER A 1013 -19.92 -30.54 -13.07
CA SER A 1013 -20.19 -30.66 -14.51
C SER A 1013 -21.65 -30.94 -14.88
N LYS A 1014 -22.52 -31.16 -13.88
CA LYS A 1014 -23.95 -31.40 -14.06
C LYS A 1014 -24.76 -30.96 -12.85
N ALA A 1015 -26.00 -30.55 -13.08
CA ALA A 1015 -26.97 -30.25 -12.02
C ALA A 1015 -27.39 -31.52 -11.25
N PRO A 1016 -27.84 -31.39 -9.99
CA PRO A 1016 -28.39 -32.53 -9.25
C PRO A 1016 -29.70 -33.02 -9.86
N THR A 1017 -29.97 -34.31 -9.68
CA THR A 1017 -31.23 -34.95 -10.10
C THR A 1017 -32.41 -34.36 -9.31
N ARG A 1018 -33.27 -33.60 -10.00
CA ARG A 1018 -34.46 -32.97 -9.40
C ARG A 1018 -35.39 -34.00 -8.77
N GLN A 1019 -35.64 -33.85 -7.47
CA GLN A 1019 -36.65 -34.64 -6.76
C GLN A 1019 -38.07 -34.15 -7.13
N ASN A 1020 -38.77 -34.87 -8.02
CA ASN A 1020 -40.18 -34.64 -8.33
C ASN A 1020 -41.08 -35.22 -7.22
N GLY A 1021 -41.12 -34.58 -6.04
CA GLY A 1021 -41.86 -35.08 -4.88
C GLY A 1021 -42.31 -33.98 -3.92
N VAL A 1022 -43.52 -34.15 -3.40
CA VAL A 1022 -44.23 -33.35 -2.38
C VAL A 1022 -43.29 -32.86 -1.26
N GLY A 1023 -43.17 -31.54 -1.05
CA GLY A 1023 -42.40 -30.99 0.08
C GLY A 1023 -42.07 -29.49 0.01
N ARG A 1024 -41.97 -28.89 -1.19
CA ARG A 1024 -41.72 -27.45 -1.34
C ARG A 1024 -42.83 -26.59 -0.71
N PRO A 1025 -42.50 -25.66 0.21
CA PRO A 1025 -43.40 -24.54 0.54
C PRO A 1025 -43.68 -23.72 -0.73
N LYS A 1026 -44.93 -23.31 -0.94
CA LYS A 1026 -45.31 -22.36 -1.99
C LYS A 1026 -44.97 -20.92 -1.54
N ASN A 1027 -43.68 -20.60 -1.46
CA ASN A 1027 -43.26 -19.22 -1.29
C ASN A 1027 -43.58 -18.43 -2.57
N ALA A 1028 -44.00 -17.17 -2.40
CA ALA A 1028 -44.51 -16.36 -3.49
C ALA A 1028 -43.46 -16.06 -4.57
N ILE A 1029 -43.91 -15.94 -5.83
CA ILE A 1029 -43.08 -15.38 -6.90
C ILE A 1029 -42.85 -13.90 -6.56
N SER A 1030 -41.59 -13.52 -6.32
CA SER A 1030 -41.20 -12.12 -6.14
C SER A 1030 -41.45 -11.37 -7.44
N ARG A 1031 -42.44 -10.46 -7.45
CA ARG A 1031 -42.79 -9.67 -8.64
C ARG A 1031 -41.71 -8.63 -8.90
N GLY A 1032 -40.93 -8.84 -9.96
CA GLY A 1032 -39.89 -7.91 -10.40
C GLY A 1032 -40.46 -6.57 -10.88
N PRO A 1033 -39.62 -5.51 -11.01
CA PRO A 1033 -40.05 -4.15 -11.33
C PRO A 1033 -40.60 -3.96 -12.75
N LEU A 1034 -40.66 -5.03 -13.55
CA LEU A 1034 -41.26 -5.07 -14.89
C LEU A 1034 -42.60 -5.84 -14.95
N SER A 1035 -42.96 -6.58 -13.89
CA SER A 1035 -44.19 -7.36 -13.83
C SER A 1035 -45.43 -6.49 -14.01
N GLY A 1036 -46.29 -6.84 -14.96
CA GLY A 1036 -47.51 -6.11 -15.30
C GLY A 1036 -47.32 -4.84 -16.15
N LYS A 1037 -46.10 -4.48 -16.56
CA LYS A 1037 -45.88 -3.36 -17.50
C LYS A 1037 -46.19 -3.78 -18.94
N VAL A 1038 -46.61 -2.82 -19.76
CA VAL A 1038 -46.87 -3.02 -21.18
C VAL A 1038 -45.67 -2.57 -22.02
N ALA A 1039 -45.13 -3.47 -22.83
CA ALA A 1039 -43.98 -3.22 -23.69
C ALA A 1039 -44.31 -3.45 -25.18
N VAL A 1040 -44.06 -2.45 -26.03
CA VAL A 1040 -44.11 -2.58 -27.49
C VAL A 1040 -42.72 -2.92 -28.01
N VAL A 1041 -42.60 -3.99 -28.80
CA VAL A 1041 -41.35 -4.39 -29.46
C VAL A 1041 -41.52 -4.28 -30.98
N THR A 1042 -40.84 -3.32 -31.62
CA THR A 1042 -40.84 -3.20 -33.08
C THR A 1042 -39.66 -3.98 -33.67
N GLY A 1043 -39.89 -4.64 -34.81
CA GLY A 1043 -38.92 -5.59 -35.36
C GLY A 1043 -38.84 -6.90 -34.57
N ALA A 1044 -39.93 -7.29 -33.89
CA ALA A 1044 -39.97 -8.47 -33.01
C ALA A 1044 -39.66 -9.81 -33.71
N SER A 1045 -39.76 -9.89 -35.04
CA SER A 1045 -39.36 -11.06 -35.84
C SER A 1045 -37.88 -11.05 -36.26
N SER A 1046 -37.01 -10.37 -35.52
CA SER A 1046 -35.54 -10.42 -35.65
C SER A 1046 -34.95 -11.22 -34.48
N GLY A 1047 -33.71 -11.70 -34.57
CA GLY A 1047 -33.07 -12.43 -33.47
C GLY A 1047 -33.09 -11.66 -32.15
N ILE A 1048 -32.67 -10.38 -32.18
CA ILE A 1048 -32.69 -9.49 -31.00
C ILE A 1048 -34.12 -9.22 -30.55
N GLY A 1049 -35.05 -8.92 -31.47
CA GLY A 1049 -36.46 -8.67 -31.14
C GLY A 1049 -37.16 -9.87 -30.47
N ALA A 1050 -36.88 -11.08 -30.93
CA ALA A 1050 -37.41 -12.32 -30.37
C ALA A 1050 -36.82 -12.62 -28.98
N ALA A 1051 -35.50 -12.45 -28.81
CA ALA A 1051 -34.84 -12.61 -27.52
C ALA A 1051 -35.35 -11.58 -26.49
N VAL A 1052 -35.53 -10.32 -26.90
CA VAL A 1052 -36.14 -9.26 -26.08
C VAL A 1052 -37.58 -9.61 -25.68
N ALA A 1053 -38.41 -10.06 -26.62
CA ALA A 1053 -39.78 -10.48 -26.32
C ALA A 1053 -39.82 -11.62 -25.28
N ALA A 1054 -38.95 -12.63 -25.42
CA ALA A 1054 -38.83 -13.72 -24.46
C ALA A 1054 -38.33 -13.25 -23.09
N ALA A 1055 -37.38 -12.32 -23.03
CA ALA A 1055 -36.85 -11.79 -21.79
C ALA A 1055 -37.87 -10.90 -21.04
N LEU A 1056 -38.60 -10.03 -21.76
CA LEU A 1056 -39.67 -9.20 -21.19
C LEU A 1056 -40.82 -10.04 -20.63
N THR A 1057 -41.26 -11.06 -21.37
CA THR A 1057 -42.37 -11.92 -20.92
C THR A 1057 -41.96 -12.77 -19.70
N ARG A 1058 -40.68 -13.18 -19.61
CA ARG A 1058 -40.10 -13.87 -18.45
C ARG A 1058 -40.06 -13.00 -17.18
N GLU A 1059 -39.85 -11.69 -17.33
CA GLU A 1059 -39.93 -10.70 -16.24
C GLU A 1059 -41.39 -10.30 -15.92
N GLY A 1060 -42.38 -10.87 -16.63
CA GLY A 1060 -43.80 -10.68 -16.39
C GLY A 1060 -44.43 -9.46 -17.07
N CYS A 1061 -43.80 -8.89 -18.11
CA CYS A 1061 -44.44 -7.87 -18.95
C CYS A 1061 -45.60 -8.45 -19.78
N HIS A 1062 -46.58 -7.61 -20.08
CA HIS A 1062 -47.43 -7.78 -21.26
C HIS A 1062 -46.68 -7.23 -22.48
N VAL A 1063 -46.62 -7.97 -23.59
CA VAL A 1063 -45.83 -7.60 -24.77
C VAL A 1063 -46.69 -7.49 -26.03
N ALA A 1064 -46.49 -6.43 -26.80
CA ALA A 1064 -47.08 -6.23 -28.12
C ALA A 1064 -45.98 -6.28 -29.18
N LEU A 1065 -46.05 -7.27 -30.08
CA LEU A 1065 -44.98 -7.62 -31.01
C LEU A 1065 -45.34 -7.18 -32.43
N GLY A 1066 -44.56 -6.22 -32.96
CA GLY A 1066 -44.76 -5.62 -34.28
C GLY A 1066 -43.71 -6.04 -35.31
N ALA A 1067 -44.15 -6.65 -36.41
CA ALA A 1067 -43.33 -6.94 -37.59
C ALA A 1067 -44.17 -7.26 -38.84
N ARG A 1068 -43.55 -7.19 -40.03
CA ARG A 1068 -44.18 -7.56 -41.32
C ARG A 1068 -44.57 -9.04 -41.43
N ARG A 1069 -43.80 -9.93 -40.80
CA ARG A 1069 -43.87 -11.40 -40.93
C ARG A 1069 -44.74 -12.00 -39.83
N LEU A 1070 -46.04 -12.16 -40.09
CA LEU A 1070 -47.00 -12.65 -39.09
C LEU A 1070 -46.74 -14.12 -38.68
N ASP A 1071 -46.27 -14.93 -39.62
CA ASP A 1071 -45.76 -16.29 -39.43
C ASP A 1071 -44.60 -16.34 -38.42
N ALA A 1072 -43.61 -15.44 -38.58
CA ALA A 1072 -42.48 -15.34 -37.66
C ALA A 1072 -42.89 -14.77 -36.28
N LEU A 1073 -43.92 -13.91 -36.23
CA LEU A 1073 -44.49 -13.43 -34.97
C LEU A 1073 -45.21 -14.55 -34.18
N GLU A 1074 -45.98 -15.41 -34.84
CA GLU A 1074 -46.61 -16.57 -34.19
C GLU A 1074 -45.56 -17.60 -33.71
N ALA A 1075 -44.43 -17.74 -34.39
CA ALA A 1075 -43.30 -18.54 -33.91
C ALA A 1075 -42.69 -17.97 -32.60
N VAL A 1076 -42.51 -16.64 -32.51
CA VAL A 1076 -42.03 -15.97 -31.28
C VAL A 1076 -43.07 -16.08 -30.15
N LYS A 1077 -44.36 -15.89 -30.43
CA LYS A 1077 -45.44 -16.08 -29.45
C LYS A 1077 -45.53 -17.52 -28.95
N SER A 1078 -45.29 -18.50 -29.82
CA SER A 1078 -45.27 -19.92 -29.45
C SER A 1078 -44.16 -20.23 -28.44
N SER A 1079 -42.95 -19.71 -28.63
CA SER A 1079 -41.80 -20.00 -27.76
C SER A 1079 -41.85 -19.31 -26.39
N ILE A 1080 -42.73 -18.32 -26.20
CA ILE A 1080 -42.90 -17.56 -24.94
C ILE A 1080 -44.22 -17.84 -24.23
N SER A 1081 -45.03 -18.78 -24.73
CA SER A 1081 -46.41 -19.08 -24.29
C SER A 1081 -46.57 -19.70 -22.88
N GLY A 1082 -45.48 -19.80 -22.09
CA GLY A 1082 -45.45 -20.43 -20.76
C GLY A 1082 -45.19 -19.51 -19.57
N TYR A 1083 -45.24 -18.18 -19.76
CA TYR A 1083 -44.98 -17.17 -18.72
C TYR A 1083 -46.26 -16.37 -18.38
N GLU A 1084 -46.29 -15.64 -17.25
CA GLU A 1084 -47.49 -14.93 -16.74
C GLU A 1084 -47.85 -13.64 -17.53
N GLY A 1085 -47.15 -13.33 -18.63
CA GLY A 1085 -47.40 -12.18 -19.50
C GLY A 1085 -48.44 -12.45 -20.60
N GLN A 1086 -49.14 -11.40 -21.05
CA GLN A 1086 -49.99 -11.47 -22.24
C GLN A 1086 -49.20 -11.10 -23.50
N VAL A 1087 -49.47 -11.75 -24.63
CA VAL A 1087 -48.77 -11.55 -25.90
C VAL A 1087 -49.74 -11.14 -27.00
N LEU A 1088 -49.69 -9.87 -27.39
CA LEU A 1088 -50.39 -9.34 -28.56
C LEU A 1088 -49.47 -9.40 -29.79
N LEU A 1089 -50.00 -9.84 -30.92
CA LEU A 1089 -49.34 -9.72 -32.22
C LEU A 1089 -50.04 -8.66 -33.07
N HIS A 1090 -49.26 -7.84 -33.77
CA HIS A 1090 -49.77 -6.90 -34.76
C HIS A 1090 -48.86 -6.93 -35.99
N GLN A 1091 -49.46 -7.06 -37.18
CA GLN A 1091 -48.69 -6.96 -38.42
C GLN A 1091 -48.35 -5.49 -38.66
N THR A 1092 -47.07 -5.18 -38.74
CA THR A 1092 -46.57 -3.80 -38.84
C THR A 1092 -45.30 -3.74 -39.69
N ASP A 1093 -45.34 -3.04 -40.81
CA ASP A 1093 -44.12 -2.43 -41.36
C ASP A 1093 -43.83 -1.12 -40.62
N VAL A 1094 -42.57 -0.93 -40.20
CA VAL A 1094 -42.16 0.29 -39.48
C VAL A 1094 -42.02 1.50 -40.40
N THR A 1095 -42.00 1.29 -41.72
CA THR A 1095 -42.03 2.37 -42.72
C THR A 1095 -43.42 2.96 -42.95
N ASP A 1096 -44.48 2.28 -42.48
CA ASP A 1096 -45.85 2.79 -42.52
C ASP A 1096 -46.26 3.33 -41.15
N ARG A 1097 -46.30 4.66 -41.05
CA ARG A 1097 -46.73 5.38 -39.84
C ARG A 1097 -48.07 4.86 -39.28
N SER A 1098 -49.04 4.54 -40.15
CA SER A 1098 -50.37 4.12 -39.71
C SER A 1098 -50.36 2.73 -39.05
N GLN A 1099 -49.46 1.85 -39.48
CA GLN A 1099 -49.28 0.52 -38.88
C GLN A 1099 -48.49 0.54 -37.56
N VAL A 1100 -47.63 1.56 -37.37
CA VAL A 1100 -46.93 1.81 -36.10
C VAL A 1100 -47.88 2.43 -35.08
N GLU A 1101 -48.68 3.43 -35.48
CA GLU A 1101 -49.75 4.00 -34.66
C GLU A 1101 -50.78 2.92 -34.29
N GLY A 1102 -51.18 2.06 -35.24
CA GLY A 1102 -52.07 0.92 -35.01
C GLY A 1102 -51.56 -0.07 -33.96
N LEU A 1103 -50.27 -0.45 -34.04
CA LEU A 1103 -49.61 -1.32 -33.04
C LEU A 1103 -49.65 -0.71 -31.62
N VAL A 1104 -49.34 0.58 -31.49
CA VAL A 1104 -49.30 1.26 -30.19
C VAL A 1104 -50.71 1.48 -29.62
N ASN A 1105 -51.70 1.76 -30.47
CA ASN A 1105 -53.10 1.84 -30.08
C ASN A 1105 -53.64 0.47 -29.63
N ALA A 1106 -53.45 -0.58 -30.43
CA ALA A 1106 -53.90 -1.93 -30.08
C ALA A 1106 -53.26 -2.45 -28.78
N ALA A 1107 -51.97 -2.14 -28.55
CA ALA A 1107 -51.32 -2.41 -27.27
C ALA A 1107 -51.97 -1.64 -26.11
N SER A 1108 -52.22 -0.34 -26.31
CA SER A 1108 -52.85 0.54 -25.31
C SER A 1108 -54.27 0.12 -24.94
N GLU A 1109 -55.05 -0.35 -25.91
CA GLU A 1109 -56.44 -0.80 -25.75
C GLU A 1109 -56.56 -2.19 -25.12
N GLN A 1110 -55.70 -3.14 -25.50
CA GLN A 1110 -55.85 -4.56 -25.13
C GLN A 1110 -54.97 -4.98 -23.95
N LEU A 1111 -53.79 -4.37 -23.77
CA LEU A 1111 -52.84 -4.69 -22.70
C LEU A 1111 -52.77 -3.59 -21.63
N GLY A 1112 -53.10 -2.35 -21.99
CA GLY A 1112 -52.98 -1.17 -21.13
C GLY A 1112 -51.88 -0.19 -21.60
N PRO A 1113 -51.71 0.95 -20.91
CA PRO A 1113 -50.87 2.04 -21.38
C PRO A 1113 -49.40 1.61 -21.57
N VAL A 1114 -48.88 1.78 -22.79
CA VAL A 1114 -47.51 1.39 -23.17
C VAL A 1114 -46.47 2.11 -22.30
N ASP A 1115 -45.91 1.39 -21.34
CA ASP A 1115 -44.86 1.87 -20.42
C ASP A 1115 -43.47 1.78 -21.04
N ILE A 1116 -43.25 0.82 -21.96
CA ILE A 1116 -41.94 0.52 -22.56
C ILE A 1116 -42.06 0.45 -24.09
N LEU A 1117 -41.11 1.04 -24.80
CA LEU A 1117 -40.85 0.82 -26.23
C LEU A 1117 -39.45 0.21 -26.38
N VAL A 1118 -39.32 -0.91 -27.10
CA VAL A 1118 -38.04 -1.43 -27.57
C VAL A 1118 -38.03 -1.47 -29.11
N ALA A 1119 -37.22 -0.61 -29.72
CA ALA A 1119 -37.07 -0.54 -31.16
C ALA A 1119 -35.89 -1.40 -31.65
N CYS A 1120 -36.18 -2.64 -32.01
CA CYS A 1120 -35.25 -3.61 -32.61
C CYS A 1120 -35.34 -3.66 -34.15
N ALA A 1121 -36.23 -2.87 -34.77
CA ALA A 1121 -36.37 -2.81 -36.21
C ALA A 1121 -35.13 -2.19 -36.87
N GLY A 1122 -34.61 -2.87 -37.90
CA GLY A 1122 -33.50 -2.37 -38.69
C GLY A 1122 -33.20 -3.26 -39.90
N VAL A 1123 -32.48 -2.70 -40.86
CA VAL A 1123 -31.79 -3.42 -41.94
C VAL A 1123 -30.34 -2.95 -42.04
N MET A 1124 -29.50 -3.82 -42.58
CA MET A 1124 -28.08 -3.56 -42.84
C MET A 1124 -27.76 -4.15 -44.21
N TYR A 1125 -27.05 -3.38 -45.03
CA TYR A 1125 -26.55 -3.82 -46.34
C TYR A 1125 -25.05 -3.50 -46.39
N TYR A 1126 -24.24 -4.50 -46.71
CA TYR A 1126 -22.84 -4.30 -47.10
C TYR A 1126 -22.84 -3.77 -48.53
N THR A 1127 -22.65 -2.47 -48.71
CA THR A 1127 -22.64 -1.80 -50.03
C THR A 1127 -21.41 -0.89 -50.12
N MET A 1128 -20.58 -1.06 -51.14
CA MET A 1128 -19.51 -0.11 -51.45
C MET A 1128 -20.13 1.20 -51.94
N MET A 1129 -19.71 2.33 -51.38
CA MET A 1129 -20.22 3.65 -51.83
C MET A 1129 -19.88 3.96 -53.30
N ALA A 1130 -18.84 3.33 -53.86
CA ALA A 1130 -18.51 3.38 -55.27
C ALA A 1130 -19.48 2.61 -56.19
N ASN A 1131 -20.26 1.65 -55.64
CA ASN A 1131 -21.16 0.77 -56.39
C ASN A 1131 -22.62 1.29 -56.41
N ILE A 1132 -22.92 2.36 -55.65
CA ILE A 1132 -24.12 3.23 -55.75
C ILE A 1132 -25.47 2.46 -55.80
N ASN A 1133 -25.75 1.65 -54.78
CA ASN A 1133 -27.02 0.91 -54.67
C ASN A 1133 -28.08 1.73 -53.92
N MET A 1134 -28.67 2.72 -54.62
CA MET A 1134 -29.62 3.67 -54.02
C MET A 1134 -30.81 3.00 -53.32
N ASP A 1135 -31.36 1.91 -53.87
CA ASP A 1135 -32.51 1.20 -53.31
C ASP A 1135 -32.20 0.60 -51.92
N GLU A 1136 -30.99 0.05 -51.72
CA GLU A 1136 -30.52 -0.43 -50.42
C GLU A 1136 -30.34 0.75 -49.43
N TRP A 1137 -29.88 1.91 -49.92
CA TRP A 1137 -29.63 3.11 -49.11
C TRP A 1137 -30.93 3.76 -48.64
N GLU A 1138 -31.87 4.01 -49.54
CA GLU A 1138 -33.20 4.53 -49.20
C GLU A 1138 -33.93 3.59 -48.25
N ARG A 1139 -33.89 2.28 -48.49
CA ARG A 1139 -34.49 1.27 -47.59
C ARG A 1139 -33.83 1.24 -46.22
N THR A 1140 -32.53 1.50 -46.12
CA THR A 1140 -31.81 1.64 -44.85
C THR A 1140 -32.30 2.86 -44.08
N VAL A 1141 -32.41 4.03 -44.74
CA VAL A 1141 -32.93 5.26 -44.12
C VAL A 1141 -34.40 5.10 -43.71
N ASP A 1142 -35.22 4.45 -44.52
CA ASP A 1142 -36.64 4.28 -44.24
C ASP A 1142 -36.90 3.35 -43.05
N VAL A 1143 -36.25 2.19 -42.99
CA VAL A 1143 -36.42 1.27 -41.86
C VAL A 1143 -35.74 1.80 -40.60
N ASN A 1144 -34.50 2.27 -40.69
CA ASN A 1144 -33.70 2.63 -39.51
C ASN A 1144 -34.06 4.03 -38.98
N CYS A 1145 -34.27 5.03 -39.86
CA CYS A 1145 -34.51 6.42 -39.47
C CYS A 1145 -36.00 6.78 -39.44
N LYS A 1146 -36.79 6.53 -40.49
CA LYS A 1146 -38.24 6.81 -40.44
C LYS A 1146 -38.95 5.90 -39.44
N GLY A 1147 -38.57 4.62 -39.38
CA GLY A 1147 -39.13 3.64 -38.45
C GLY A 1147 -38.97 3.98 -36.97
N ILE A 1148 -37.81 4.49 -36.54
CA ILE A 1148 -37.66 5.00 -35.16
C ILE A 1148 -38.52 6.25 -34.96
N MET A 1149 -38.55 7.19 -35.90
CA MET A 1149 -39.32 8.44 -35.76
C MET A 1149 -40.83 8.20 -35.64
N TYR A 1150 -41.41 7.26 -36.39
CA TYR A 1150 -42.82 6.89 -36.21
C TYR A 1150 -43.08 6.16 -34.88
N SER A 1151 -42.14 5.32 -34.43
CA SER A 1151 -42.22 4.65 -33.13
C SER A 1151 -42.23 5.67 -31.99
N LEU A 1152 -41.29 6.63 -32.01
CA LEU A 1152 -41.19 7.73 -31.05
C LEU A 1152 -42.44 8.62 -31.08
N ALA A 1153 -42.89 9.04 -32.27
CA ALA A 1153 -44.09 9.89 -32.41
C ALA A 1153 -45.36 9.22 -31.84
N SER A 1154 -45.45 7.90 -31.92
CA SER A 1154 -46.58 7.12 -31.40
C SER A 1154 -46.53 6.94 -29.87
N THR A 1155 -45.35 6.82 -29.26
CA THR A 1155 -45.22 6.50 -27.82
C THR A 1155 -44.88 7.69 -26.92
N VAL A 1156 -44.03 8.62 -27.38
CA VAL A 1156 -43.52 9.75 -26.55
C VAL A 1156 -44.64 10.60 -25.98
N PRO A 1157 -45.67 11.04 -26.73
CA PRO A 1157 -46.74 11.88 -26.17
C PRO A 1157 -47.49 11.21 -25.03
N GLY A 1158 -47.78 9.91 -25.16
CA GLY A 1158 -48.47 9.12 -24.14
C GLY A 1158 -47.61 8.84 -22.90
N MET A 1159 -46.29 8.74 -23.05
CA MET A 1159 -45.36 8.59 -21.92
C MET A 1159 -45.18 9.91 -21.15
N LEU A 1160 -44.97 11.03 -21.87
CA LEU A 1160 -44.84 12.36 -21.28
C LEU A 1160 -46.12 12.78 -20.53
N ALA A 1161 -47.30 12.53 -21.10
CA ALA A 1161 -48.59 12.85 -20.46
C ALA A 1161 -48.84 12.10 -19.14
N ARG A 1162 -48.07 11.03 -18.86
CA ARG A 1162 -48.15 10.24 -17.61
C ARG A 1162 -46.93 10.47 -16.69
N GLY A 1163 -45.99 11.33 -17.07
CA GLY A 1163 -44.71 11.52 -16.38
C GLY A 1163 -43.87 10.24 -16.27
N ARG A 1164 -44.07 9.25 -17.15
CA ARG A 1164 -43.37 7.96 -17.09
C ARG A 1164 -43.33 7.22 -18.44
N GLY A 1165 -42.15 6.70 -18.76
CA GLY A 1165 -41.95 5.73 -19.83
C GLY A 1165 -40.49 5.30 -19.96
N HIS A 1166 -40.23 4.23 -20.71
CA HIS A 1166 -38.87 3.84 -21.07
C HIS A 1166 -38.78 3.49 -22.55
N ILE A 1167 -37.98 4.25 -23.29
CA ILE A 1167 -37.66 4.03 -24.70
C ILE A 1167 -36.27 3.39 -24.77
N VAL A 1168 -36.15 2.30 -25.51
CA VAL A 1168 -34.89 1.59 -25.75
C VAL A 1168 -34.76 1.34 -27.25
N ALA A 1169 -33.60 1.61 -27.85
CA ALA A 1169 -33.40 1.43 -29.29
C ALA A 1169 -31.98 0.97 -29.61
N ILE A 1170 -31.84 0.17 -30.68
CA ILE A 1170 -30.54 -0.38 -31.11
C ILE A 1170 -29.82 0.62 -32.03
N SER A 1171 -28.81 1.34 -31.52
CA SER A 1171 -27.95 2.20 -32.35
C SER A 1171 -26.69 1.51 -32.86
N SER A 1172 -26.19 0.41 -32.25
CA SER A 1172 -25.00 -0.35 -32.71
C SER A 1172 -23.66 0.41 -32.68
N ASP A 1173 -22.54 -0.30 -32.57
CA ASP A 1173 -21.18 0.27 -32.58
C ASP A 1173 -20.87 1.07 -33.87
N ALA A 1174 -21.48 0.69 -35.00
CA ALA A 1174 -21.46 1.43 -36.26
C ALA A 1174 -22.08 2.84 -36.18
N GLY A 1175 -22.82 3.16 -35.11
CA GLY A 1175 -23.26 4.53 -34.82
C GLY A 1175 -22.14 5.44 -34.29
N ARG A 1176 -21.01 4.87 -33.83
CA ARG A 1176 -19.84 5.62 -33.32
C ARG A 1176 -18.62 5.57 -34.25
N LYS A 1177 -18.45 4.49 -35.03
CA LYS A 1177 -17.35 4.34 -36.01
C LYS A 1177 -17.93 4.03 -37.39
N VAL A 1178 -17.48 4.74 -38.41
CA VAL A 1178 -17.89 4.50 -39.81
C VAL A 1178 -17.05 3.38 -40.40
N PHE A 1179 -17.69 2.29 -40.81
CA PHE A 1179 -16.99 1.13 -41.36
C PHE A 1179 -17.05 1.07 -42.90
N PRO A 1180 -15.98 0.61 -43.59
CA PRO A 1180 -16.02 0.29 -45.01
C PRO A 1180 -17.16 -0.67 -45.34
N GLY A 1181 -17.79 -0.49 -46.50
CA GLY A 1181 -18.97 -1.27 -46.91
C GLY A 1181 -20.25 -1.01 -46.10
N LEU A 1182 -20.21 -0.30 -44.96
CA LEU A 1182 -21.38 -0.04 -44.10
C LEU A 1182 -21.69 1.46 -43.96
N GLY A 1183 -21.26 2.30 -44.90
CA GLY A 1183 -21.33 3.77 -44.77
C GLY A 1183 -22.73 4.33 -44.48
N VAL A 1184 -23.75 3.90 -45.24
CA VAL A 1184 -25.15 4.37 -45.04
C VAL A 1184 -25.78 3.74 -43.79
N TYR A 1185 -25.44 2.49 -43.46
CA TYR A 1185 -25.85 1.87 -42.20
C TYR A 1185 -25.29 2.66 -41.00
N SER A 1186 -23.99 2.95 -41.00
CA SER A 1186 -23.29 3.75 -39.98
C SER A 1186 -23.94 5.13 -39.81
N GLY A 1187 -24.23 5.83 -40.92
CA GLY A 1187 -24.96 7.10 -40.91
C GLY A 1187 -26.37 7.00 -40.33
N SER A 1188 -27.12 5.95 -40.68
CA SER A 1188 -28.47 5.70 -40.11
C SER A 1188 -28.42 5.40 -38.60
N LYS A 1189 -27.32 4.80 -38.14
CA LYS A 1189 -27.08 4.46 -36.75
C LYS A 1189 -26.64 5.66 -35.91
N PHE A 1190 -25.79 6.52 -36.47
CA PHE A 1190 -25.48 7.83 -35.90
C PHE A 1190 -26.74 8.70 -35.79
N PHE A 1191 -27.64 8.68 -36.78
CA PHE A 1191 -28.94 9.37 -36.71
C PHE A 1191 -29.81 8.88 -35.54
N ILE A 1192 -29.91 7.56 -35.32
CA ILE A 1192 -30.62 6.99 -34.16
C ILE A 1192 -30.00 7.50 -32.86
N GLU A 1193 -28.68 7.41 -32.72
CA GLU A 1193 -27.98 7.82 -31.50
C GLU A 1193 -28.20 9.33 -31.20
N ALA A 1194 -28.00 10.19 -32.19
CA ALA A 1194 -28.23 11.63 -32.05
C ALA A 1194 -29.70 11.97 -31.72
N THR A 1195 -30.66 11.25 -32.31
CA THR A 1195 -32.10 11.41 -32.00
C THR A 1195 -32.41 11.05 -30.55
N LEU A 1196 -31.83 9.95 -30.03
CA LEU A 1196 -32.01 9.54 -28.63
C LEU A 1196 -31.31 10.49 -27.66
N GLN A 1197 -30.19 11.09 -28.05
CA GLN A 1197 -29.49 12.13 -27.27
C GLN A 1197 -30.30 13.43 -27.20
N SER A 1198 -30.87 13.89 -28.32
CA SER A 1198 -31.76 15.05 -28.35
C SER A 1198 -33.00 14.81 -27.48
N LEU A 1199 -33.64 13.63 -27.62
CA LEU A 1199 -34.80 13.26 -26.80
C LEU A 1199 -34.47 13.18 -25.31
N ARG A 1200 -33.30 12.66 -24.91
CA ARG A 1200 -32.80 12.69 -23.52
C ARG A 1200 -32.71 14.12 -22.99
N LEU A 1201 -32.17 15.04 -23.78
CA LEU A 1201 -31.95 16.44 -23.40
C LEU A 1201 -33.26 17.23 -23.31
N GLU A 1202 -34.12 17.11 -24.32
CA GLU A 1202 -35.41 17.81 -24.42
C GLU A 1202 -36.46 17.33 -23.42
N THR A 1203 -36.35 16.08 -22.95
CA THR A 1203 -37.31 15.48 -22.00
C THR A 1203 -36.72 15.27 -20.60
N ALA A 1204 -35.57 15.87 -20.29
CA ALA A 1204 -34.96 15.83 -18.97
C ALA A 1204 -35.94 16.28 -17.87
N GLY A 1205 -36.03 15.51 -16.78
CA GLY A 1205 -36.94 15.78 -15.66
C GLY A 1205 -38.42 15.39 -15.88
N THR A 1206 -38.82 14.96 -17.09
CA THR A 1206 -40.22 14.57 -17.38
C THR A 1206 -40.59 13.15 -16.91
N GLY A 1207 -39.63 12.38 -16.42
CA GLY A 1207 -39.81 10.96 -16.08
C GLY A 1207 -39.81 10.00 -17.28
N LEU A 1208 -39.60 10.51 -18.51
CA LEU A 1208 -39.25 9.69 -19.67
C LEU A 1208 -37.78 9.24 -19.56
N ARG A 1209 -37.54 7.93 -19.57
CA ARG A 1209 -36.18 7.35 -19.67
C ARG A 1209 -35.92 6.92 -21.12
N VAL A 1210 -34.70 7.14 -21.60
CA VAL A 1210 -34.29 6.83 -22.98
C VAL A 1210 -32.91 6.18 -22.95
N THR A 1211 -32.83 4.94 -23.46
CA THR A 1211 -31.60 4.14 -23.50
C THR A 1211 -31.22 3.81 -24.94
N SER A 1212 -29.95 4.00 -25.28
CA SER A 1212 -29.37 3.51 -26.52
C SER A 1212 -28.58 2.22 -26.30
N ILE A 1213 -28.68 1.26 -27.21
CA ILE A 1213 -28.04 -0.06 -27.11
C ILE A 1213 -27.09 -0.26 -28.30
N GLN A 1214 -25.81 -0.41 -28.01
CA GLN A 1214 -24.72 -0.43 -28.98
C GLN A 1214 -23.95 -1.77 -28.91
N PRO A 1215 -24.51 -2.85 -29.49
CA PRO A 1215 -23.78 -4.10 -29.66
C PRO A 1215 -22.80 -4.00 -30.85
N GLY A 1216 -21.71 -4.77 -30.73
CA GLY A 1216 -20.88 -5.20 -31.87
C GLY A 1216 -21.53 -6.37 -32.64
N ASN A 1217 -20.69 -7.27 -33.16
CA ASN A 1217 -21.13 -8.42 -33.96
C ASN A 1217 -22.14 -9.29 -33.19
N THR A 1218 -23.39 -9.38 -33.68
CA THR A 1218 -24.46 -10.21 -33.10
C THR A 1218 -24.93 -11.24 -34.13
N ALA A 1219 -25.20 -12.47 -33.70
CA ALA A 1219 -25.70 -13.53 -34.57
C ALA A 1219 -27.06 -13.14 -35.19
N THR A 1220 -27.06 -12.77 -36.47
CA THR A 1220 -28.23 -12.29 -37.22
C THR A 1220 -28.12 -12.65 -38.69
N ASP A 1221 -29.26 -12.77 -39.38
CA ASP A 1221 -29.32 -13.04 -40.83
C ASP A 1221 -28.96 -11.81 -41.70
N LEU A 1222 -28.74 -10.65 -41.08
CA LEU A 1222 -28.55 -9.36 -41.76
C LEU A 1222 -27.37 -9.33 -42.77
N PRO A 1223 -26.19 -9.93 -42.50
CA PRO A 1223 -25.09 -9.95 -43.47
C PRO A 1223 -25.46 -10.59 -44.81
N GLY A 1224 -26.37 -11.59 -44.79
CA GLY A 1224 -26.85 -12.29 -45.99
C GLY A 1224 -27.90 -11.52 -46.79
N MET A 1225 -28.24 -10.28 -46.42
CA MET A 1225 -29.24 -9.46 -47.13
C MET A 1225 -28.65 -8.56 -48.23
N SER A 1226 -27.32 -8.41 -48.33
CA SER A 1226 -26.70 -7.56 -49.36
C SER A 1226 -26.75 -8.17 -50.75
N THR A 1227 -26.84 -7.30 -51.76
CA THR A 1227 -26.70 -7.65 -53.18
C THR A 1227 -25.34 -7.25 -53.79
N ASP A 1228 -24.50 -6.47 -53.09
CA ASP A 1228 -23.17 -6.06 -53.56
C ASP A 1228 -22.12 -7.15 -53.28
N ALA A 1229 -21.89 -7.98 -54.30
CA ALA A 1229 -20.93 -9.09 -54.23
C ALA A 1229 -19.47 -8.66 -54.02
N GLU A 1230 -19.09 -7.41 -54.31
CA GLU A 1230 -17.75 -6.91 -54.00
C GLU A 1230 -17.64 -6.58 -52.51
N ALA A 1231 -18.62 -5.85 -51.96
CA ALA A 1231 -18.66 -5.50 -50.55
C ALA A 1231 -18.75 -6.75 -49.65
N ILE A 1232 -19.58 -7.74 -50.02
CA ILE A 1232 -19.69 -9.02 -49.31
C ILE A 1232 -18.35 -9.78 -49.36
N LYS A 1233 -17.72 -9.89 -50.53
CA LYS A 1233 -16.42 -10.58 -50.66
C LYS A 1233 -15.30 -9.90 -49.88
N LYS A 1234 -15.37 -8.58 -49.68
CA LYS A 1234 -14.28 -7.78 -49.09
C LYS A 1234 -14.43 -7.54 -47.59
N TYR A 1235 -15.66 -7.46 -47.07
CA TYR A 1235 -15.94 -7.12 -45.67
C TYR A 1235 -17.04 -7.99 -45.02
N GLY A 1236 -17.60 -8.97 -45.75
CA GLY A 1236 -18.64 -9.89 -45.25
C GLY A 1236 -18.09 -11.17 -44.61
N GLU A 1237 -16.77 -11.41 -44.63
CA GLU A 1237 -16.14 -12.53 -43.93
C GLU A 1237 -15.94 -12.21 -42.43
N PRO A 1238 -16.07 -13.19 -41.50
CA PRO A 1238 -15.96 -12.90 -40.07
C PRO A 1238 -14.54 -12.52 -39.65
N SER A 1239 -14.37 -11.35 -39.02
CA SER A 1239 -13.07 -10.82 -38.57
C SER A 1239 -12.42 -11.54 -37.37
N GLY A 1240 -12.87 -12.76 -37.03
CA GLY A 1240 -12.45 -13.50 -35.83
C GLY A 1240 -13.00 -12.97 -34.50
N ALA A 1241 -13.58 -11.77 -34.46
CA ALA A 1241 -14.21 -11.19 -33.28
C ALA A 1241 -15.41 -12.02 -32.77
N GLN A 1242 -15.65 -11.98 -31.46
CA GLN A 1242 -16.75 -12.70 -30.82
C GLN A 1242 -18.11 -12.31 -31.42
N ILE A 1243 -18.94 -13.32 -31.69
CA ILE A 1243 -20.33 -13.15 -32.13
C ILE A 1243 -21.22 -13.28 -30.90
N LEU A 1244 -21.88 -12.19 -30.52
CA LEU A 1244 -22.84 -12.13 -29.42
C LEU A 1244 -24.10 -12.95 -29.75
N ASP A 1245 -24.66 -13.62 -28.74
CA ASP A 1245 -25.99 -14.20 -28.87
C ASP A 1245 -27.05 -13.09 -28.71
N PRO A 1246 -28.17 -13.13 -29.45
CA PRO A 1246 -29.24 -12.14 -29.29
C PRO A 1246 -29.80 -12.05 -27.85
N THR A 1247 -29.64 -13.09 -27.04
CA THR A 1247 -29.99 -13.06 -25.61
C THR A 1247 -29.05 -12.22 -24.77
N ASP A 1248 -27.78 -12.02 -25.14
CA ASP A 1248 -26.87 -11.11 -24.43
C ASP A 1248 -27.34 -9.65 -24.55
N VAL A 1249 -27.75 -9.27 -25.77
CA VAL A 1249 -28.35 -7.97 -26.07
C VAL A 1249 -29.69 -7.81 -25.34
N ALA A 1250 -30.52 -8.86 -25.31
CA ALA A 1250 -31.78 -8.85 -24.57
C ALA A 1250 -31.58 -8.73 -23.04
N ASN A 1251 -30.60 -9.43 -22.47
CA ASN A 1251 -30.26 -9.35 -21.04
C ASN A 1251 -29.78 -7.94 -20.67
N SER A 1252 -29.01 -7.30 -21.53
CA SER A 1252 -28.57 -5.90 -21.37
C SER A 1252 -29.75 -4.91 -21.42
N ILE A 1253 -30.74 -5.16 -22.29
CA ILE A 1253 -31.99 -4.38 -22.34
C ILE A 1253 -32.82 -4.59 -21.06
N ILE A 1254 -32.95 -5.82 -20.56
CA ILE A 1254 -33.63 -6.09 -19.28
C ILE A 1254 -32.90 -5.43 -18.12
N TYR A 1255 -31.56 -5.43 -18.10
CA TYR A 1255 -30.77 -4.70 -17.11
C TYR A 1255 -31.11 -3.20 -17.12
N ALA A 1256 -31.14 -2.54 -18.29
CA ALA A 1256 -31.51 -1.13 -18.41
C ALA A 1256 -32.94 -0.86 -17.89
N LEU A 1257 -33.90 -1.67 -18.31
CA LEU A 1257 -35.32 -1.52 -17.95
C LEU A 1257 -35.56 -1.74 -16.44
N ARG A 1258 -34.84 -2.68 -15.82
CA ARG A 1258 -34.95 -3.04 -14.39
C ARG A 1258 -34.34 -2.01 -13.43
N GLN A 1259 -33.50 -1.07 -13.90
CA GLN A 1259 -32.92 -0.07 -13.00
C GLN A 1259 -34.00 0.77 -12.29
N PRO A 1260 -33.75 1.26 -11.06
CA PRO A 1260 -34.67 2.15 -10.34
C PRO A 1260 -35.07 3.41 -11.13
N ALA A 1261 -36.22 4.01 -10.82
CA ALA A 1261 -36.73 5.17 -11.54
C ALA A 1261 -35.78 6.40 -11.49
N HIS A 1262 -34.96 6.52 -10.44
CA HIS A 1262 -33.95 7.56 -10.30
C HIS A 1262 -32.64 7.27 -11.08
N VAL A 1263 -32.47 6.07 -11.64
CA VAL A 1263 -31.30 5.69 -12.45
C VAL A 1263 -31.64 5.81 -13.94
N ALA A 1264 -30.93 6.70 -14.63
CA ALA A 1264 -30.99 6.85 -16.08
C ALA A 1264 -29.85 6.05 -16.75
N VAL A 1265 -30.18 4.89 -17.32
CA VAL A 1265 -29.25 4.17 -18.21
C VAL A 1265 -29.32 4.82 -19.59
N ASN A 1266 -28.42 5.73 -19.86
CA ASN A 1266 -28.39 6.49 -21.11
C ASN A 1266 -27.95 5.63 -22.30
N GLU A 1267 -26.87 4.86 -22.15
CA GLU A 1267 -26.23 4.07 -23.20
C GLU A 1267 -25.67 2.76 -22.62
N ILE A 1268 -25.73 1.66 -23.38
CA ILE A 1268 -25.02 0.41 -23.09
C ILE A 1268 -24.21 0.00 -24.32
N LEU A 1269 -22.92 -0.30 -24.10
CA LEU A 1269 -22.00 -0.90 -25.07
C LEU A 1269 -21.88 -2.40 -24.77
N ILE A 1270 -21.87 -3.24 -25.81
CA ILE A 1270 -21.73 -4.70 -25.67
C ILE A 1270 -20.70 -5.19 -26.70
N GLU A 1271 -19.54 -5.64 -26.23
CA GLU A 1271 -18.35 -5.98 -27.05
C GLU A 1271 -18.11 -4.98 -28.21
N PRO A 1272 -17.88 -3.68 -27.92
CA PRO A 1272 -17.63 -2.68 -28.94
C PRO A 1272 -16.26 -2.90 -29.60
N ARG A 1273 -16.19 -2.86 -30.93
CA ARG A 1273 -14.94 -3.12 -31.66
C ARG A 1273 -13.98 -1.93 -31.63
N ASP A 1274 -12.71 -2.20 -31.34
CA ASP A 1274 -11.62 -1.23 -31.54
C ASP A 1274 -10.88 -1.34 -32.88
N GLU A 1275 -11.06 -2.44 -33.59
CA GLU A 1275 -10.46 -2.70 -34.90
C GLU A 1275 -11.30 -2.12 -36.07
N PRO A 1276 -10.67 -1.66 -37.17
CA PRO A 1276 -11.34 -1.51 -38.46
C PRO A 1276 -11.60 -2.89 -39.08
N ILE A 1277 -12.72 -3.01 -39.82
CA ILE A 1277 -13.05 -4.18 -40.66
C ILE A 1277 -12.24 -4.16 -41.96
#